data_AF-A0A933PDW3-F1
#
_entry.id   AF-A0A933PDW3-F1
#
_cell.length_a   1.000
_cell.length_b   1.000
_cell.length_c   1.000
_cell.angle_alpha   90.00
_cell.angle_beta   90.00
_cell.angle_gamma   90.00
#
_symmetry.space_group_name_H-M   'P 1'
#
loop_
_entity.id
_entity.type
_entity.pdbx_description
1 polymer ?
#
loop_
_entity_poly.entity_id
_entity_poly.type
_entity_poly.pdbx_seq_one_letter_code
_entity_poly.pdbx_strand_id
1 'polypeptide(L)'
;MLTPTSSDQAIAEIGLALAVAAPMLAAAAVPPSRDGLRAAAAAGWAGAAVAVVGSVSLVAAGLLDPARATLLVFAAGLAAVAVGFSGRHLDGDLRAGRYRRWLLVTSVAAVTSLAVSDVAVLAAAWVVAGAGLTRLVGHHDDLPASRRAVAVLRRTQRAGDLALVVALAVLVLGAGTTSVTGIAAWAASAPTVPLAVVGAGLLVATAARSAQWPFCRWLPLSVVAPAPVSALLHAGIANAPVVVLLGLFPVWQTIGWFAPALAALGLGTATLTFVRLLVRADVKTRLAWSTTAQLGFMLALLAVGAHAAAVLHLMLHGLYKANAFLRAGEHISAARRDRPLRAHRRARIGGAVAGAVTGLVVLAADGAWHQPLTASAVVVAATAGGYGLWSWTARPAVRALAALVAVATLGLALGGARLVAGLWGLPLDADGPAAWAGATVVGALAVTGAVLRERRPVRVWAVLHRAADPSLGLLDALRLRAGRRTAGAAARSLPESAGTTPMTAAEVTDLVALAAGALPPTWSWQGFVAANPLWGRTSMPFADALAESLRSDGPGTAPQRSRAETAVDDAVAGWLAVWTAPAEPAWPAPSQDLDLWRWFRTVAVHDPLLAGLLAPASPAEGRPGAPVPERAVDLVADAAAAAVAAGWPDARVWFADELGRLVGWSAYVARRGTVAAAVDVDALVALLAVRVATRYALTGALVPRAQGDVVPRALTARTEATAQERSAAVVAALEAAEARVRGPLADALTSAPDDGRPGDEPSDGPERPDADLVLCIDVRSERLRRHVEAAGRYRTIGFAGFFGLPLARRAGDGPSTSRLPALLAPSLRVDAPAPEATVGDLLRGALREALDAPGGGFAAVEVAGLRALAGTAATVRPRHRTPALATAGSVAEADLPQAVRAAVATARAAGIGPESARIVVLVGHGSTSTNNTAESSYDCGACGGYRGGGNAAVAAALLNGPQGRRALADAGIPLPDDTVVVAAEHDTATDEVALAPADGVPAGHRAEYERLAASLQRAAAAVAVERCRSLPGADPLARTSERRALGEVRRRAADPAQVRHEWGLAGNAFFVAAPRSLTEELDLDGTAFLHDYDEASDADGSLLETILTAPAVVAHWINAQYLFSGLDPARWGAGSKTAHNPVGRIGVLCGAGGDLRFGLTEQAVHHRGAPPFPLVRLLVVLAAAPERIDAVLSRHPDLDALVTGEWLTLWAVRRTDGQVLRRTRTGWHPLPVPGSDRGRSAPGSIVRVGPDPGAGSGSTDRDPGPGRLLVPVP
;
A
#
# COMPACT_ATOMS: atom_id res chain seq x y z
N MET A 1 30.37 -51.02 10.88
CA MET A 1 30.20 -49.62 10.46
C MET A 1 30.88 -48.75 11.51
N LEU A 2 31.92 -48.02 11.12
CA LEU A 2 32.56 -47.04 12.00
C LEU A 2 31.60 -45.87 12.18
N THR A 3 31.32 -45.48 13.42
CA THR A 3 30.55 -44.27 13.72
C THR A 3 31.35 -43.06 13.22
N PRO A 4 30.76 -42.17 12.41
CA PRO A 4 31.47 -41.00 11.87
C PRO A 4 32.03 -40.13 13.00
N THR A 5 33.23 -39.60 12.82
CA THR A 5 33.87 -38.72 13.80
C THR A 5 33.20 -37.33 13.79
N SER A 6 33.37 -36.55 14.87
CA SER A 6 32.88 -35.16 14.91
C SER A 6 33.47 -34.28 13.81
N SER A 7 34.68 -34.60 13.33
CA SER A 7 35.31 -33.97 12.17
C SER A 7 34.60 -34.31 10.86
N ASP A 8 34.20 -35.57 10.66
CA ASP A 8 33.50 -35.99 9.44
C ASP A 8 32.13 -35.31 9.30
N GLN A 9 31.42 -35.18 10.43
CA GLN A 9 30.14 -34.47 10.48
C GLN A 9 30.29 -32.97 10.19
N ALA A 10 31.28 -32.31 10.79
CA ALA A 10 31.54 -30.89 10.54
C ALA A 10 31.93 -30.62 9.07
N ILE A 11 32.73 -31.50 8.46
CA ILE A 11 33.09 -31.40 7.04
C ILE A 11 31.87 -31.59 6.15
N ALA A 12 31.01 -32.57 6.45
CA ALA A 12 29.78 -32.82 5.69
C ALA A 12 28.80 -31.64 5.79
N GLU A 13 28.63 -31.05 6.97
CA GLU A 13 27.79 -29.87 7.21
C GLU A 13 28.29 -28.65 6.42
N ILE A 14 29.58 -28.36 6.51
CA ILE A 14 30.21 -27.26 5.77
C ILE A 14 30.10 -27.51 4.26
N GLY A 15 30.36 -28.74 3.81
CA GLY A 15 30.23 -29.15 2.41
C GLY A 15 28.81 -28.96 1.87
N LEU A 16 27.78 -29.36 2.62
CA LEU A 16 26.39 -29.15 2.24
C LEU A 16 26.04 -27.65 2.23
N ALA A 17 26.46 -26.88 3.23
CA ALA A 17 26.23 -25.44 3.27
C ALA A 17 26.86 -24.73 2.06
N LEU A 18 28.08 -25.12 1.67
CA LEU A 18 28.75 -24.62 0.46
C LEU A 18 28.02 -25.04 -0.81
N ALA A 19 27.53 -26.28 -0.91
CA ALA A 19 26.77 -26.77 -2.05
C ALA A 19 25.43 -26.01 -2.23
N VAL A 20 24.73 -25.71 -1.12
CA VAL A 20 23.52 -24.88 -1.11
C VAL A 20 23.83 -23.43 -1.50
N ALA A 21 24.98 -22.92 -1.07
CA ALA A 21 25.42 -21.55 -1.35
C ALA A 21 25.94 -21.36 -2.79
N ALA A 22 26.54 -22.37 -3.41
CA ALA A 22 27.23 -22.25 -4.70
C ALA A 22 26.38 -21.64 -5.83
N PRO A 23 25.12 -22.07 -6.07
CA PRO A 23 24.27 -21.44 -7.07
C PRO A 23 24.01 -19.95 -6.78
N MET A 24 23.77 -19.62 -5.51
CA MET A 24 23.49 -18.25 -5.07
C MET A 24 24.73 -17.35 -5.19
N LEU A 25 25.91 -17.85 -4.84
CA LEU A 25 27.18 -17.13 -4.98
C LEU A 25 27.53 -16.89 -6.45
N ALA A 26 27.34 -17.89 -7.31
CA ALA A 26 27.50 -17.73 -8.76
C ALA A 26 26.56 -16.66 -9.31
N ALA A 27 25.28 -16.66 -8.90
CA ALA A 27 24.32 -15.64 -9.30
C ALA A 27 24.63 -14.24 -8.74
N ALA A 28 25.31 -14.14 -7.60
CA ALA A 28 25.74 -12.87 -7.03
C ALA A 28 26.86 -12.20 -7.85
N ALA A 29 27.68 -13.01 -8.56
CA ALA A 29 28.72 -12.53 -9.46
C ALA A 29 28.19 -12.06 -10.82
N VAL A 30 26.96 -12.44 -11.20
CA VAL A 30 26.34 -12.01 -12.46
C VAL A 30 26.09 -10.49 -12.42
N PRO A 31 26.45 -9.74 -13.49
CA PRO A 31 26.24 -8.30 -13.56
C PRO A 31 24.76 -7.91 -13.42
N PRO A 32 24.46 -6.66 -13.01
CA PRO A 32 23.10 -6.19 -12.78
C PRO A 32 22.31 -6.08 -14.07
N SER A 33 21.72 -7.20 -14.52
CA SER A 33 20.75 -7.27 -15.60
C SER A 33 19.43 -7.86 -15.11
N ARG A 34 18.38 -7.74 -15.95
CA ARG A 34 17.09 -8.43 -15.75
C ARG A 34 17.26 -9.94 -15.69
N ASP A 35 18.10 -10.48 -16.58
CA ASP A 35 18.44 -11.89 -16.59
C ASP A 35 19.14 -12.29 -15.28
N GLY A 36 19.92 -11.38 -14.67
CA GLY A 36 20.51 -11.58 -13.36
C GLY A 36 19.49 -11.75 -12.22
N LEU A 37 18.31 -11.12 -12.26
CA LEU A 37 17.26 -11.35 -11.26
C LEU A 37 16.54 -12.69 -11.47
N ARG A 38 16.27 -13.07 -12.72
CA ARG A 38 15.71 -14.40 -13.05
C ARG A 38 16.70 -15.52 -12.72
N ALA A 39 17.98 -15.33 -13.02
CA ALA A 39 19.06 -16.24 -12.67
C ALA A 39 19.20 -16.37 -11.16
N ALA A 40 19.10 -15.28 -10.39
CA ALA A 40 19.10 -15.35 -8.93
C ALA A 40 17.89 -16.12 -8.37
N ALA A 41 16.70 -15.92 -8.93
CA ALA A 41 15.52 -16.71 -8.56
C ALA A 41 15.74 -18.20 -8.84
N ALA A 42 16.24 -18.56 -10.03
CA ALA A 42 16.58 -19.94 -10.38
C ALA A 42 17.66 -20.52 -9.45
N ALA A 43 18.70 -19.75 -9.13
CA ALA A 43 19.74 -20.12 -8.18
C ALA A 43 19.21 -20.35 -6.76
N GLY A 44 18.26 -19.54 -6.31
CA GLY A 44 17.60 -19.74 -5.02
C GLY A 44 16.85 -21.08 -4.95
N TRP A 45 16.08 -21.40 -6.00
CA TRP A 45 15.39 -22.69 -6.10
C TRP A 45 16.34 -23.87 -6.25
N ALA A 46 17.43 -23.71 -7.01
CA ALA A 46 18.47 -24.73 -7.12
C ALA A 46 19.13 -24.99 -5.75
N GLY A 47 19.47 -23.94 -5.01
CA GLY A 47 20.01 -24.07 -3.65
C GLY A 47 19.03 -24.78 -2.70
N ALA A 48 17.74 -24.46 -2.76
CA ALA A 48 16.72 -25.16 -1.97
C ALA A 48 16.57 -26.65 -2.37
N ALA A 49 16.65 -26.97 -3.66
CA ALA A 49 16.63 -28.36 -4.12
C ALA A 49 17.87 -29.14 -3.62
N VAL A 50 19.06 -28.53 -3.68
CA VAL A 50 20.30 -29.10 -3.12
C VAL A 50 20.16 -29.30 -1.61
N ALA A 51 19.57 -28.34 -0.88
CA ALA A 51 19.33 -28.46 0.55
C ALA A 51 18.45 -29.68 0.87
N VAL A 52 17.37 -29.91 0.11
CA VAL A 52 16.49 -31.07 0.30
C VAL A 52 17.22 -32.38 0.01
N VAL A 53 17.80 -32.52 -1.18
CA VAL A 53 18.43 -33.79 -1.62
C VAL A 53 19.66 -34.12 -0.77
N GLY A 54 20.51 -33.11 -0.51
CA GLY A 54 21.71 -33.27 0.31
C GLY A 54 21.39 -33.59 1.77
N SER A 55 20.38 -32.93 2.35
CA SER A 55 19.96 -33.23 3.73
C SER A 55 19.44 -34.67 3.87
N VAL A 56 18.57 -35.12 2.96
CA VAL A 56 18.04 -36.51 2.98
C VAL A 56 19.20 -37.52 2.88
N SER A 57 20.16 -37.26 1.99
CA SER A 57 21.30 -38.15 1.77
C SER A 57 22.24 -38.21 2.99
N LEU A 58 22.58 -37.08 3.59
CA LEU A 58 23.48 -37.02 4.74
C LEU A 58 22.83 -37.52 6.04
N VAL A 59 21.53 -37.30 6.23
CA VAL A 59 20.77 -37.89 7.34
C VAL A 59 20.76 -39.42 7.21
N ALA A 60 20.48 -39.95 6.02
CA ALA A 60 20.52 -41.39 5.78
C ALA A 60 21.92 -41.99 6.00
N ALA A 61 22.98 -41.21 5.77
CA ALA A 61 24.37 -41.60 6.02
C ALA A 61 24.82 -41.41 7.49
N GLY A 62 23.99 -40.84 8.38
CA GLY A 62 24.38 -40.52 9.76
C GLY A 62 25.39 -39.37 9.89
N LEU A 63 25.57 -38.57 8.84
CA LEU A 63 26.52 -37.46 8.77
C LEU A 63 25.89 -36.10 9.09
N LEU A 64 24.56 -36.00 9.13
CA LEU A 64 23.82 -34.79 9.45
C LEU A 64 22.67 -35.10 10.43
N ASP A 65 22.52 -34.25 11.43
CA ASP A 65 21.42 -34.33 12.39
C ASP A 65 20.07 -33.99 11.72
N PRO A 66 18.99 -34.80 11.89
CA PRO A 66 17.65 -34.50 11.37
C PRO A 66 17.12 -33.10 11.73
N ALA A 67 17.50 -32.57 12.90
CA ALA A 67 17.17 -31.23 13.34
C ALA A 67 17.78 -30.15 12.46
N ARG A 68 19.08 -30.25 12.22
CA ARG A 68 19.83 -29.33 11.35
C ARG A 68 19.36 -29.45 9.90
N ALA A 69 19.11 -30.67 9.42
CA ALA A 69 18.51 -30.93 8.11
C ALA A 69 17.16 -30.20 7.93
N THR A 70 16.27 -30.30 8.92
CA THR A 70 14.96 -29.66 8.88
C THR A 70 15.07 -28.13 8.84
N LEU A 71 15.93 -27.54 9.68
CA LEU A 71 16.17 -26.10 9.71
C LEU A 71 16.82 -25.57 8.44
N LEU A 72 17.76 -26.34 7.86
CA LEU A 72 18.42 -26.03 6.60
C LEU A 72 17.42 -25.99 5.44
N VAL A 73 16.58 -27.02 5.31
CA VAL A 73 15.53 -27.05 4.27
C VAL A 73 14.54 -25.90 4.44
N PHE A 74 14.14 -25.60 5.67
CA PHE A 74 13.25 -24.48 5.98
C PHE A 74 13.87 -23.13 5.60
N ALA A 75 15.11 -22.87 6.03
CA ALA A 75 15.82 -21.62 5.75
C ALA A 75 16.10 -21.44 4.26
N ALA A 76 16.55 -22.50 3.57
CA ALA A 76 16.79 -22.48 2.14
C ALA A 76 15.49 -22.25 1.34
N GLY A 77 14.38 -22.87 1.75
CA GLY A 77 13.06 -22.65 1.17
C GLY A 77 12.56 -21.20 1.33
N LEU A 78 12.69 -20.62 2.53
CA LEU A 78 12.36 -19.21 2.77
C LEU A 78 13.24 -18.27 1.94
N ALA A 79 14.54 -18.54 1.85
CA ALA A 79 15.46 -17.77 1.03
C ALA A 79 15.08 -17.85 -0.46
N ALA A 80 14.74 -19.03 -0.97
CA ALA A 80 14.30 -19.22 -2.35
C ALA A 80 13.02 -18.42 -2.66
N VAL A 81 12.05 -18.43 -1.74
CA VAL A 81 10.82 -17.62 -1.85
C VAL A 81 11.16 -16.13 -1.87
N ALA A 82 12.00 -15.65 -0.95
CA ALA A 82 12.38 -14.24 -0.87
C ALA A 82 13.11 -13.77 -2.14
N VAL A 83 14.09 -14.55 -2.63
CA VAL A 83 14.83 -14.25 -3.86
C VAL A 83 13.92 -14.30 -5.09
N GLY A 84 13.05 -15.31 -5.19
CA GLY A 84 12.09 -15.45 -6.28
C GLY A 84 11.08 -14.30 -6.32
N PHE A 85 10.56 -13.88 -5.16
CA PHE A 85 9.65 -12.75 -5.05
C PHE A 85 10.31 -11.43 -5.43
N SER A 86 11.56 -11.21 -5.00
CA SER A 86 12.33 -9.98 -5.29
C SER A 86 12.52 -9.72 -6.78
N GLY A 87 12.65 -10.76 -7.60
CA GLY A 87 12.84 -10.60 -9.05
C GLY A 87 11.71 -9.85 -9.75
N ARG A 88 10.46 -10.03 -9.28
CA ARG A 88 9.28 -9.33 -9.83
C ARG A 88 8.93 -8.07 -9.02
N HIS A 89 9.16 -8.11 -7.71
CA HIS A 89 8.85 -7.00 -6.81
C HIS A 89 9.76 -5.77 -7.00
N LEU A 90 11.00 -5.98 -7.44
CA LEU A 90 12.00 -4.92 -7.70
C LEU A 90 12.29 -4.74 -9.19
N ASP A 91 11.44 -5.26 -10.09
CA ASP A 91 11.62 -4.98 -11.52
C ASP A 91 11.57 -3.47 -11.74
N GLY A 92 12.50 -2.95 -12.55
CA GLY A 92 12.61 -1.52 -12.82
C GLY A 92 13.17 -0.64 -11.69
N ASP A 93 13.56 -1.20 -10.54
CA ASP A 93 14.27 -0.45 -9.50
C ASP A 93 15.76 -0.31 -9.89
N LEU A 94 16.27 0.92 -9.91
CA LEU A 94 17.67 1.23 -10.27
C LEU A 94 18.68 0.58 -9.31
N ARG A 95 18.27 0.33 -8.06
CA ARG A 95 19.11 -0.22 -7.00
C ARG A 95 19.02 -1.75 -6.92
N ALA A 96 18.22 -2.40 -7.78
CA ALA A 96 17.98 -3.84 -7.75
C ALA A 96 19.26 -4.69 -7.84
N GLY A 97 20.30 -4.23 -8.55
CA GLY A 97 21.58 -4.92 -8.64
C GLY A 97 22.38 -4.94 -7.33
N ARG A 98 22.38 -3.81 -6.59
CA ARG A 98 22.97 -3.70 -5.25
C ARG A 98 22.18 -4.56 -4.27
N TYR A 99 20.85 -4.45 -4.31
CA TYR A 99 19.93 -5.24 -3.51
C TYR A 99 20.16 -6.75 -3.67
N ARG A 100 20.19 -7.25 -4.91
CA ARG A 100 20.32 -8.67 -5.23
C ARG A 100 21.58 -9.28 -4.62
N ARG A 101 22.73 -8.60 -4.78
CA ARG A 101 24.01 -9.04 -4.20
C ARG A 101 23.91 -9.19 -2.69
N TRP A 102 23.41 -8.18 -2.00
CA TRP A 102 23.24 -8.24 -0.55
C TRP A 102 22.19 -9.27 -0.12
N LEU A 103 21.12 -9.46 -0.88
CA LEU A 103 20.11 -10.48 -0.57
C LEU A 103 20.70 -11.88 -0.64
N LEU A 104 21.46 -12.18 -1.70
CA LEU A 104 22.10 -13.48 -1.88
C LEU A 104 23.15 -13.74 -0.80
N VAL A 105 24.05 -12.77 -0.54
CA VAL A 105 25.06 -12.89 0.53
C VAL A 105 24.41 -13.08 1.89
N THR A 106 23.36 -12.31 2.19
CA THR A 106 22.63 -12.43 3.47
C THR A 106 21.91 -13.77 3.57
N SER A 107 21.33 -14.26 2.48
CA SER A 107 20.63 -15.55 2.44
C SER A 107 21.60 -16.72 2.64
N VAL A 108 22.74 -16.71 1.95
CA VAL A 108 23.81 -17.68 2.14
C VAL A 108 24.29 -17.66 3.58
N ALA A 109 24.63 -16.49 4.11
CA ALA A 109 25.11 -16.36 5.49
C ALA A 109 24.06 -16.82 6.52
N ALA A 110 22.78 -16.49 6.32
CA ALA A 110 21.71 -16.94 7.20
C ALA A 110 21.53 -18.47 7.15
N VAL A 111 21.52 -19.07 5.96
CA VAL A 111 21.42 -20.53 5.77
C VAL A 111 22.63 -21.24 6.39
N THR A 112 23.85 -20.77 6.12
CA THR A 112 25.08 -21.32 6.70
C THR A 112 25.06 -21.26 8.22
N SER A 113 24.62 -20.14 8.81
CA SER A 113 24.56 -19.98 10.27
C SER A 113 23.62 -20.99 10.96
N LEU A 114 22.68 -21.59 10.23
CA LEU A 114 21.74 -22.58 10.76
C LEU A 114 22.16 -24.02 10.44
N ALA A 115 23.08 -24.20 9.49
CA ALA A 115 23.48 -25.52 8.97
C ALA A 115 24.70 -26.12 9.67
N VAL A 116 25.55 -25.28 10.27
CA VAL A 116 26.87 -25.69 10.78
C VAL A 116 26.90 -25.81 12.29
N SER A 117 27.63 -26.81 12.79
CA SER A 117 27.92 -27.01 14.21
C SER A 117 29.22 -26.36 14.69
N ASP A 118 30.04 -25.84 13.77
CA ASP A 118 31.27 -25.15 14.10
C ASP A 118 30.96 -23.70 14.57
N VAL A 119 31.34 -23.38 15.81
CA VAL A 119 30.99 -22.07 16.41
C VAL A 119 31.73 -20.89 15.77
N ALA A 120 32.90 -21.12 15.14
CA ALA A 120 33.64 -20.06 14.46
C ALA A 120 32.98 -19.73 13.11
N VAL A 121 32.58 -20.75 12.36
CA VAL A 121 31.81 -20.56 11.11
C VAL A 121 30.45 -19.92 11.41
N LEU A 122 29.78 -20.34 12.49
CA LEU A 122 28.55 -19.71 12.98
C LEU A 122 28.75 -18.21 13.26
N ALA A 123 29.79 -17.84 14.00
CA ALA A 123 30.08 -16.45 14.34
C ALA A 123 30.34 -15.60 13.08
N ALA A 124 31.12 -16.11 12.14
CA ALA A 124 31.41 -15.43 10.88
C ALA A 124 30.11 -15.23 10.05
N ALA A 125 29.33 -16.30 9.88
CA ALA A 125 28.06 -16.26 9.15
C ALA A 125 27.05 -15.30 9.80
N TRP A 126 27.00 -15.26 11.13
CA TRP A 126 26.15 -14.36 11.90
C TRP A 126 26.46 -12.87 11.64
N VAL A 127 27.74 -12.51 11.68
CA VAL A 127 28.22 -11.14 11.43
C VAL A 127 27.96 -10.73 9.99
N VAL A 128 28.25 -11.62 9.02
CA VAL A 128 27.99 -11.37 7.60
C VAL A 128 26.49 -11.19 7.33
N ALA A 129 25.63 -12.04 7.91
CA ALA A 129 24.19 -11.89 7.80
C ALA A 129 23.69 -10.56 8.39
N GLY A 130 24.30 -10.09 9.49
CA GLY A 130 23.95 -8.81 10.12
C GLY A 130 24.35 -7.60 9.27
N ALA A 131 25.58 -7.62 8.76
CA ALA A 131 26.08 -6.60 7.84
C ALA A 131 25.24 -6.51 6.56
N GLY A 132 24.91 -7.67 5.97
CA GLY A 132 24.04 -7.77 4.81
C GLY A 132 22.62 -7.25 5.08
N LEU A 133 22.04 -7.60 6.23
CA LEU A 133 20.73 -7.08 6.64
C LEU A 133 20.72 -5.56 6.79
N THR A 134 21.78 -4.97 7.36
CA THR A 134 21.92 -3.50 7.46
C THR A 134 21.89 -2.84 6.07
N ARG A 135 22.52 -3.45 5.06
CA ARG A 135 22.50 -2.94 3.67
C ARG A 135 21.13 -3.09 3.03
N LEU A 136 20.42 -4.18 3.31
CA LEU A 136 19.08 -4.45 2.78
C LEU A 136 18.01 -3.54 3.37
N VAL A 137 18.06 -3.26 4.69
CA VAL A 137 17.16 -2.28 5.33
C VAL A 137 17.43 -0.87 4.80
N GLY A 138 18.69 -0.57 4.48
CA GLY A 138 19.11 0.68 3.85
C GLY A 138 18.91 0.77 2.34
N HIS A 139 18.03 -0.06 1.74
CA HIS A 139 17.82 -0.07 0.28
C HIS A 139 17.37 1.30 -0.27
N HIS A 140 16.48 1.97 0.46
CA HIS A 140 15.99 3.33 0.15
C HIS A 140 16.69 4.37 1.02
N ASP A 141 18.00 4.55 0.85
CA ASP A 141 18.82 5.47 1.65
C ASP A 141 18.47 6.96 1.46
N ASP A 142 17.72 7.29 0.40
CA ASP A 142 17.12 8.61 0.16
C ASP A 142 16.04 8.96 1.19
N LEU A 143 15.36 7.97 1.76
CA LEU A 143 14.31 8.18 2.75
C LEU A 143 14.87 8.45 4.16
N PRO A 144 14.45 9.52 4.85
CA PRO A 144 14.84 9.78 6.24
C PRO A 144 14.54 8.62 7.19
N ALA A 145 13.41 7.94 7.01
CA ALA A 145 13.00 6.78 7.80
C ALA A 145 14.00 5.62 7.68
N SER A 146 14.51 5.36 6.47
CA SER A 146 15.52 4.32 6.20
C SER A 146 16.85 4.62 6.88
N ARG A 147 17.36 5.86 6.75
CA ARG A 147 18.60 6.27 7.43
C ARG A 147 18.51 6.12 8.94
N ARG A 148 17.36 6.45 9.53
CA ARG A 148 17.10 6.27 10.97
C ARG A 148 17.07 4.78 11.35
N ALA A 149 16.36 3.95 10.59
CA ALA A 149 16.29 2.51 10.83
C ALA A 149 17.68 1.87 10.80
N VAL A 150 18.49 2.16 9.79
CA VAL A 150 19.87 1.68 9.64
C VAL A 150 20.74 2.12 10.81
N ALA A 151 20.63 3.36 11.28
CA ALA A 151 21.44 3.87 12.38
C ALA A 151 21.13 3.16 13.71
N VAL A 152 19.86 2.86 13.99
CA VAL A 152 19.46 2.11 15.18
C VAL A 152 19.87 0.64 15.06
N LEU A 153 19.55 0.01 13.93
CA LEU A 153 19.89 -1.39 13.63
C LEU A 153 21.38 -1.66 13.77
N ARG A 154 22.23 -0.85 13.13
CA ARG A 154 23.68 -1.03 13.14
C ARG A 154 24.26 -0.96 14.55
N ARG A 155 23.78 -0.04 15.38
CA ARG A 155 24.27 0.09 16.77
C ARG A 155 23.87 -1.13 17.59
N THR A 156 22.61 -1.54 17.50
CA THR A 156 22.12 -2.73 18.21
C THR A 156 22.83 -4.00 17.76
N GLN A 157 22.97 -4.22 16.46
CA GLN A 157 23.63 -5.41 15.93
C GLN A 157 25.09 -5.49 16.37
N ARG A 158 25.86 -4.39 16.25
CA ARG A 158 27.27 -4.39 16.67
C ARG A 158 27.44 -4.73 18.16
N ALA A 159 26.54 -4.24 19.02
CA ALA A 159 26.57 -4.58 20.43
C ALA A 159 26.31 -6.08 20.66
N GLY A 160 25.32 -6.66 19.97
CA GLY A 160 25.02 -8.09 20.05
C GLY A 160 26.10 -8.98 19.44
N ASP A 161 26.63 -8.61 18.28
CA ASP A 161 27.67 -9.35 17.56
C ASP A 161 28.97 -9.38 18.38
N LEU A 162 29.36 -8.26 18.99
CA LEU A 162 30.50 -8.21 19.90
C LEU A 162 30.30 -9.12 21.12
N ALA A 163 29.11 -9.07 21.74
CA ALA A 163 28.80 -9.92 22.88
C ALA A 163 28.83 -11.41 22.54
N LEU A 164 28.31 -11.79 21.36
CA LEU A 164 28.36 -13.17 20.87
C LEU A 164 29.81 -13.62 20.61
N VAL A 165 30.58 -12.82 19.87
CA VAL A 165 31.98 -13.16 19.54
C VAL A 165 32.82 -13.32 20.81
N VAL A 166 32.63 -12.46 21.82
CA VAL A 166 33.32 -12.61 23.11
C VAL A 166 32.90 -13.89 23.82
N ALA A 167 31.60 -14.21 23.89
CA ALA A 167 31.12 -15.44 24.50
C ALA A 167 31.68 -16.69 23.80
N LEU A 168 31.64 -16.73 22.46
CA LEU A 168 32.15 -17.85 21.69
C LEU A 168 33.69 -17.95 21.78
N ALA A 169 34.41 -16.83 21.82
CA ALA A 169 35.87 -16.83 22.01
C ALA A 169 36.25 -17.42 23.37
N VAL A 170 35.53 -17.09 24.44
CA VAL A 170 35.75 -17.70 25.77
C VAL A 170 35.53 -19.21 25.73
N LEU A 171 34.47 -19.68 25.06
CA LEU A 171 34.19 -21.11 24.91
C LEU A 171 35.27 -21.83 24.10
N VAL A 172 35.70 -21.27 22.97
CA VAL A 172 36.73 -21.86 22.10
C VAL A 172 38.09 -21.89 22.78
N LEU A 173 38.49 -20.80 23.44
CA LEU A 173 39.76 -20.71 24.17
C LEU A 173 39.78 -21.66 25.38
N GLY A 174 38.65 -21.82 26.06
CA GLY A 174 38.52 -22.74 27.19
C GLY A 174 38.57 -24.21 26.78
N ALA A 175 37.82 -24.58 25.74
CA ALA A 175 37.69 -25.96 25.29
C ALA A 175 38.82 -26.43 24.36
N GLY A 176 39.57 -25.49 23.75
CA GLY A 176 40.62 -25.81 22.76
C GLY A 176 40.07 -26.34 21.43
N THR A 177 38.77 -26.15 21.16
CA THR A 177 38.09 -26.66 19.97
C THR A 177 36.92 -25.76 19.57
N THR A 178 36.53 -25.80 18.30
CA THR A 178 35.37 -25.10 17.74
C THR A 178 34.12 -25.97 17.64
N SER A 179 34.22 -27.26 17.97
CA SER A 179 33.09 -28.19 17.98
C SER A 179 32.22 -27.98 19.22
N VAL A 180 30.90 -27.83 19.02
CA VAL A 180 29.91 -27.71 20.11
C VAL A 180 30.02 -28.88 21.11
N THR A 181 30.28 -30.10 20.65
CA THR A 181 30.40 -31.28 21.52
C THR A 181 31.58 -31.15 22.48
N GLY A 182 32.74 -30.72 21.98
CA GLY A 182 33.92 -30.52 22.83
C GLY A 182 33.77 -29.31 23.76
N ILE A 183 33.11 -28.25 23.29
CA ILE A 183 32.76 -27.09 24.13
C ILE A 183 31.81 -27.48 25.27
N ALA A 184 30.81 -28.31 25.00
CA ALA A 184 29.87 -28.79 26.01
C ALA A 184 30.57 -29.64 27.08
N ALA A 185 31.50 -30.51 26.67
CA ALA A 185 32.30 -31.30 27.61
C ALA A 185 33.12 -30.42 28.55
N TRP A 186 33.77 -29.38 28.03
CA TRP A 186 34.50 -28.41 28.86
C TRP A 186 33.56 -27.63 29.80
N ALA A 187 32.41 -27.16 29.29
CA ALA A 187 31.46 -26.36 30.05
C ALA A 187 30.85 -27.09 31.26
N ALA A 188 30.84 -28.43 31.25
CA ALA A 188 30.38 -29.24 32.38
C ALA A 188 31.33 -29.17 33.60
N SER A 189 32.61 -28.88 33.38
CA SER A 189 33.64 -28.80 34.43
C SER A 189 34.33 -27.44 34.52
N ALA A 190 33.88 -26.45 33.75
CA ALA A 190 34.54 -25.15 33.65
C ALA A 190 34.32 -24.27 34.90
N PRO A 191 35.25 -23.32 35.19
CA PRO A 191 35.05 -22.35 36.26
C PRO A 191 33.82 -21.46 36.04
N THR A 192 33.22 -21.01 37.14
CA THR A 192 31.95 -20.24 37.12
C THR A 192 32.07 -18.87 36.45
N VAL A 193 33.20 -18.18 36.60
CA VAL A 193 33.40 -16.81 36.07
C VAL A 193 33.40 -16.78 34.52
N PRO A 194 34.20 -17.59 33.79
CA PRO A 194 34.09 -17.72 32.34
C PRO A 194 32.67 -18.05 31.86
N LEU A 195 32.00 -19.01 32.51
CA LEU A 195 30.63 -19.39 32.16
C LEU A 195 29.62 -18.26 32.42
N ALA A 196 29.81 -17.45 33.46
CA ALA A 196 28.98 -16.27 33.70
C ALA A 196 29.15 -15.21 32.60
N VAL A 197 30.38 -15.00 32.11
CA VAL A 197 30.65 -14.11 30.96
C VAL A 197 29.98 -14.63 29.69
N VAL A 198 30.08 -15.94 29.43
CA VAL A 198 29.38 -16.61 28.31
C VAL A 198 27.87 -16.38 28.42
N GLY A 199 27.27 -16.68 29.57
CA GLY A 199 25.84 -16.48 29.81
C GLY A 199 25.39 -15.03 29.57
N ALA A 200 26.16 -14.06 30.08
CA ALA A 200 25.86 -12.64 29.87
C ALA A 200 25.98 -12.24 28.38
N GLY A 201 27.03 -12.70 27.69
CA GLY A 201 27.24 -12.44 26.28
C GLY A 201 26.14 -13.04 25.39
N LEU A 202 25.75 -14.28 25.65
CA LEU A 202 24.64 -14.95 24.96
C LEU A 202 23.30 -14.24 25.20
N LEU A 203 23.04 -13.76 26.42
CA LEU A 203 21.82 -13.03 26.74
C LEU A 203 21.75 -11.69 25.98
N VAL A 204 22.86 -10.93 25.95
CA VAL A 204 22.94 -9.65 25.22
C VAL A 204 22.84 -9.86 23.72
N ALA A 205 23.54 -10.88 23.17
CA ALA A 205 23.46 -11.22 21.75
C ALA A 205 22.04 -11.59 21.33
N THR A 206 21.38 -12.44 22.13
CA THR A 206 19.98 -12.83 21.95
C THR A 206 19.06 -11.62 22.01
N ALA A 207 19.22 -10.77 23.04
CA ALA A 207 18.38 -9.60 23.21
C ALA A 207 18.52 -8.61 22.05
N ALA A 208 19.74 -8.36 21.59
CA ALA A 208 20.01 -7.46 20.47
C ALA A 208 19.45 -8.01 19.15
N ARG A 209 19.72 -9.27 18.83
CA ARG A 209 19.39 -9.87 17.51
C ARG A 209 17.94 -10.32 17.37
N SER A 210 17.26 -10.73 18.44
CA SER A 210 15.81 -11.03 18.44
C SER A 210 14.95 -9.85 18.86
N ALA A 211 15.51 -8.62 18.89
CA ALA A 211 14.79 -7.41 19.25
C ALA A 211 14.08 -7.49 20.62
N GLN A 212 14.70 -8.13 21.61
CA GLN A 212 14.15 -8.20 22.97
C GLN A 212 14.42 -6.91 23.73
N TRP A 213 13.72 -6.70 24.85
CA TRP A 213 13.93 -5.50 25.64
C TRP A 213 15.37 -5.43 26.18
N PRO A 214 16.07 -4.28 26.14
CA PRO A 214 15.64 -2.94 25.70
C PRO A 214 15.90 -2.63 24.21
N PHE A 215 16.32 -3.60 23.41
CA PHE A 215 16.70 -3.46 22.00
C PHE A 215 15.54 -3.55 21.00
N CYS A 216 14.28 -3.59 21.45
CA CYS A 216 13.12 -3.81 20.56
C CYS A 216 12.94 -2.79 19.43
N ARG A 217 13.51 -1.58 19.53
CA ARG A 217 13.20 -0.45 18.63
C ARG A 217 13.61 -0.68 17.17
N TRP A 218 14.69 -1.42 16.90
CA TRP A 218 15.20 -1.52 15.52
C TRP A 218 14.26 -2.29 14.59
N LEU A 219 13.54 -3.28 15.12
CA LEU A 219 12.68 -4.16 14.34
C LEU A 219 11.46 -3.41 13.73
N PRO A 220 10.64 -2.67 14.50
CA PRO A 220 9.56 -1.86 13.95
C PRO A 220 10.04 -0.73 13.04
N LEU A 221 11.27 -0.22 13.20
CA LEU A 221 11.84 0.75 12.25
C LEU A 221 12.23 0.13 10.91
N SER A 222 12.49 -1.19 10.86
CA SER A 222 12.96 -1.88 9.65
C SER A 222 11.88 -2.07 8.57
N VAL A 223 10.62 -1.72 8.85
CA VAL A 223 9.46 -1.91 7.95
C VAL A 223 9.52 -1.10 6.64
N VAL A 224 10.46 -0.15 6.56
CA VAL A 224 10.82 0.59 5.33
C VAL A 224 11.55 -0.29 4.30
N ALA A 225 12.09 -1.43 4.74
CA ALA A 225 12.74 -2.39 3.85
C ALA A 225 11.73 -3.01 2.87
N PRO A 226 12.16 -3.40 1.66
CA PRO A 226 11.32 -4.14 0.72
C PRO A 226 10.71 -5.39 1.35
N ALA A 227 9.47 -5.72 0.99
CA ALA A 227 8.71 -6.84 1.57
C ALA A 227 9.48 -8.19 1.64
N PRO A 228 10.23 -8.63 0.60
CA PRO A 228 11.05 -9.84 0.70
C PRO A 228 12.20 -9.76 1.72
N VAL A 229 12.74 -8.57 2.01
CA VAL A 229 13.69 -8.38 3.13
C VAL A 229 12.97 -8.59 4.45
N SER A 230 11.78 -8.00 4.63
CA SER A 230 10.98 -8.22 5.83
C SER A 230 10.62 -9.71 6.00
N ALA A 231 10.26 -10.42 4.92
CA ALA A 231 10.01 -11.84 4.98
C ALA A 231 11.23 -12.63 5.50
N LEU A 232 12.42 -12.41 4.93
CA LEU A 232 13.66 -13.07 5.38
C LEU A 232 14.06 -12.66 6.82
N LEU A 233 13.89 -11.38 7.15
CA LEU A 233 14.24 -10.81 8.45
C LEU A 233 13.37 -11.41 9.56
N HIS A 234 12.05 -11.35 9.40
CA HIS A 234 11.08 -11.74 10.43
C HIS A 234 10.84 -13.26 10.49
N ALA A 235 11.10 -14.00 9.41
CA ALA A 235 10.98 -15.46 9.39
C ALA A 235 12.30 -16.20 9.63
N GLY A 236 13.45 -15.54 9.47
CA GLY A 236 14.78 -16.15 9.53
C GLY A 236 15.75 -15.42 10.46
N ILE A 237 16.26 -14.25 10.06
CA ILE A 237 17.43 -13.64 10.73
C ILE A 237 17.14 -13.25 12.19
N ALA A 238 15.95 -12.71 12.49
CA ALA A 238 15.56 -12.36 13.86
C ALA A 238 15.29 -13.61 14.73
N ASN A 239 15.04 -14.76 14.09
CA ASN A 239 14.77 -16.05 14.71
C ASN A 239 16.06 -16.84 14.99
N ALA A 240 17.19 -16.46 14.38
CA ALA A 240 18.48 -17.15 14.52
C ALA A 240 18.94 -17.37 15.98
N PRO A 241 18.74 -16.44 16.95
CA PRO A 241 19.13 -16.68 18.33
C PRO A 241 18.42 -17.90 18.97
N VAL A 242 17.17 -18.17 18.61
CA VAL A 242 16.42 -19.34 19.12
C VAL A 242 17.14 -20.64 18.73
N VAL A 243 17.61 -20.72 17.49
CA VAL A 243 18.34 -21.89 16.98
C VAL A 243 19.73 -21.99 17.60
N VAL A 244 20.45 -20.87 17.73
CA VAL A 244 21.78 -20.85 18.38
C VAL A 244 21.69 -21.29 19.84
N LEU A 245 20.70 -20.81 20.58
CA LEU A 245 20.49 -21.24 21.96
C LEU A 245 20.11 -22.73 22.04
N LEU A 246 19.29 -23.24 21.13
CA LEU A 246 18.99 -24.67 21.08
C LEU A 246 20.26 -25.51 20.85
N GLY A 247 21.12 -25.09 19.91
CA GLY A 247 22.39 -25.77 19.64
C GLY A 247 23.39 -25.70 20.79
N LEU A 248 23.37 -24.61 21.56
CA LEU A 248 24.21 -24.41 22.75
C LEU A 248 23.55 -24.86 24.05
N PHE A 249 22.40 -25.55 23.99
CA PHE A 249 21.70 -26.08 25.17
C PHE A 249 22.61 -26.84 26.13
N PRO A 250 23.49 -27.75 25.66
CA PRO A 250 24.41 -28.46 26.54
C PRO A 250 25.38 -27.57 27.33
N VAL A 251 25.64 -26.36 26.84
CA VAL A 251 26.55 -25.38 27.45
C VAL A 251 25.79 -24.49 28.43
N TRP A 252 24.71 -23.84 28.01
CA TRP A 252 24.06 -22.86 28.87
C TRP A 252 23.23 -23.49 29.99
N GLN A 253 22.84 -24.76 29.88
CA GLN A 253 22.19 -25.49 30.99
C GLN A 253 23.09 -25.63 32.21
N THR A 254 24.42 -25.54 32.05
CA THR A 254 25.37 -25.57 33.18
C THR A 254 25.45 -24.21 33.90
N ILE A 255 24.85 -23.16 33.32
CA ILE A 255 24.81 -21.80 33.86
C ILE A 255 23.50 -21.62 34.62
N GLY A 256 23.49 -21.91 35.93
CA GLY A 256 22.26 -21.99 36.73
C GLY A 256 21.35 -20.75 36.72
N TRP A 257 21.86 -19.55 36.47
CA TRP A 257 21.06 -18.32 36.39
C TRP A 257 20.50 -18.04 34.98
N PHE A 258 20.99 -18.70 33.93
CA PHE A 258 20.71 -18.32 32.55
C PHE A 258 19.26 -18.62 32.15
N ALA A 259 18.74 -19.81 32.45
CA ALA A 259 17.36 -20.18 32.15
C ALA A 259 16.31 -19.22 32.75
N PRO A 260 16.33 -18.90 34.07
CA PRO A 260 15.38 -17.94 34.63
C PRO A 260 15.56 -16.52 34.07
N ALA A 261 16.79 -16.08 33.77
CA ALA A 261 17.02 -14.79 33.12
C ALA A 261 16.47 -14.74 31.69
N LEU A 262 16.62 -15.82 30.92
CA LEU A 262 16.08 -15.97 29.58
C LEU A 262 14.54 -15.98 29.61
N ALA A 263 13.94 -16.69 30.56
CA ALA A 263 12.49 -16.71 30.75
C ALA A 263 11.95 -15.30 31.09
N ALA A 264 12.59 -14.59 32.01
CA ALA A 264 12.20 -13.23 32.39
C ALA A 264 12.33 -12.25 31.22
N LEU A 265 13.43 -12.32 30.46
CA LEU A 265 13.64 -11.51 29.26
C LEU A 265 12.56 -11.80 28.20
N GLY A 266 12.31 -13.08 27.91
CA GLY A 266 11.36 -13.53 26.90
C GLY A 266 9.93 -13.16 27.24
N LEU A 267 9.45 -13.48 28.44
CA LEU A 267 8.07 -13.21 28.86
C LEU A 267 7.81 -11.74 29.12
N GLY A 268 8.78 -11.02 29.70
CA GLY A 268 8.71 -9.57 29.87
C GLY A 268 8.60 -8.85 28.53
N THR A 269 9.42 -9.26 27.55
CA THR A 269 9.35 -8.72 26.19
C THR A 269 8.04 -9.09 25.51
N ALA A 270 7.62 -10.37 25.59
CA ALA A 270 6.39 -10.85 24.98
C ALA A 270 5.18 -10.04 25.46
N THR A 271 5.04 -9.88 26.77
CA THR A 271 3.95 -9.12 27.39
C THR A 271 3.99 -7.65 26.98
N LEU A 272 5.15 -6.99 27.13
CA LEU A 272 5.30 -5.57 26.83
C LEU A 272 4.98 -5.25 25.36
N THR A 273 5.48 -6.07 24.44
CA THR A 273 5.32 -5.81 23.00
C THR A 273 3.99 -6.31 22.45
N PHE A 274 3.38 -7.31 23.09
CA PHE A 274 1.99 -7.70 22.83
C PHE A 274 1.06 -6.52 23.07
N VAL A 275 1.14 -5.86 24.23
CA VAL A 275 0.25 -4.72 24.52
C VAL A 275 0.51 -3.53 23.57
N ARG A 276 1.75 -3.32 23.12
CA ARG A 276 2.09 -2.26 22.14
C ARG A 276 1.51 -2.49 20.75
N LEU A 277 1.39 -3.73 20.28
CA LEU A 277 0.80 -3.98 18.96
C LEU A 277 -0.70 -3.66 18.92
N LEU A 278 -1.39 -3.73 20.08
CA LEU A 278 -2.84 -3.53 20.18
C LEU A 278 -3.26 -2.10 19.81
N VAL A 279 -2.40 -1.12 20.01
CA VAL A 279 -2.68 0.31 19.82
C VAL A 279 -2.15 0.86 18.48
N ARG A 280 -1.55 0.03 17.62
CA ARG A 280 -0.99 0.46 16.32
C ARG A 280 -2.04 0.41 15.22
N ALA A 281 -2.16 1.52 14.48
CA ALA A 281 -3.03 1.63 13.30
C ALA A 281 -2.36 1.20 11.98
N ASP A 282 -1.02 1.08 11.96
CA ASP A 282 -0.27 0.74 10.75
C ASP A 282 0.13 -0.74 10.70
N VAL A 283 0.04 -1.33 9.51
CA VAL A 283 0.05 -2.79 9.32
C VAL A 283 1.43 -3.38 9.56
N LYS A 284 2.48 -2.87 8.92
CA LYS A 284 3.82 -3.47 9.01
C LYS A 284 4.44 -3.28 10.39
N THR A 285 4.24 -2.13 11.06
CA THR A 285 4.79 -1.95 12.43
C THR A 285 4.04 -2.82 13.44
N ARG A 286 2.71 -3.00 13.29
CA ARG A 286 1.95 -3.99 14.07
C ARG A 286 2.48 -5.41 13.86
N LEU A 287 2.77 -5.80 12.62
CA LEU A 287 3.41 -7.09 12.30
C LEU A 287 4.82 -7.21 12.89
N ALA A 288 5.59 -6.14 12.95
CA ALA A 288 6.91 -6.12 13.56
C ALA A 288 6.84 -6.28 15.09
N TRP A 289 5.97 -5.54 15.78
CA TRP A 289 5.78 -5.68 17.23
C TRP A 289 5.29 -7.07 17.62
N SER A 290 4.35 -7.66 16.85
CA SER A 290 3.93 -9.04 17.08
C SER A 290 5.05 -10.06 16.84
N THR A 291 6.03 -9.77 15.96
CA THR A 291 7.21 -10.62 15.79
C THR A 291 8.09 -10.58 17.04
N THR A 292 8.36 -9.39 17.60
CA THR A 292 9.10 -9.28 18.86
C THR A 292 8.42 -10.05 19.98
N ALA A 293 7.09 -10.00 20.05
CA ALA A 293 6.32 -10.72 21.06
C ALA A 293 6.47 -12.24 20.93
N GLN A 294 6.35 -12.77 19.71
CA GLN A 294 6.49 -14.21 19.44
C GLN A 294 7.92 -14.70 19.67
N LEU A 295 8.93 -13.90 19.32
CA LEU A 295 10.31 -14.22 19.64
C LEU A 295 10.53 -14.31 21.15
N GLY A 296 9.99 -13.37 21.93
CA GLY A 296 10.04 -13.45 23.39
C GLY A 296 9.36 -14.69 23.95
N PHE A 297 8.22 -15.09 23.35
CA PHE A 297 7.53 -16.33 23.70
C PHE A 297 8.35 -17.58 23.38
N MET A 298 9.01 -17.63 22.21
CA MET A 298 9.91 -18.74 21.84
C MET A 298 11.10 -18.86 22.81
N LEU A 299 11.68 -17.74 23.24
CA LEU A 299 12.77 -17.75 24.24
C LEU A 299 12.27 -18.27 25.60
N ALA A 300 11.04 -17.95 25.97
CA ALA A 300 10.41 -18.50 27.18
C ALA A 300 10.20 -20.01 27.07
N LEU A 301 9.75 -20.51 25.91
CA LEU A 301 9.60 -21.95 25.65
C LEU A 301 10.94 -22.69 25.77
N LEU A 302 12.03 -22.13 25.23
CA LEU A 302 13.38 -22.68 25.40
C LEU A 302 13.80 -22.71 26.87
N ALA A 303 13.56 -21.62 27.60
CA ALA A 303 13.96 -21.50 29.00
C ALA A 303 13.27 -22.51 29.93
N VAL A 304 12.05 -22.96 29.60
CA VAL A 304 11.30 -23.97 30.37
C VAL A 304 11.50 -25.41 29.86
N GLY A 305 12.36 -25.61 28.87
CA GLY A 305 12.68 -26.93 28.31
C GLY A 305 11.73 -27.42 27.21
N ALA A 306 10.78 -26.60 26.75
CA ALA A 306 9.82 -26.94 25.69
C ALA A 306 10.41 -26.79 24.28
N HIS A 307 11.55 -27.42 24.03
CA HIS A 307 12.38 -27.24 22.82
C HIS A 307 11.64 -27.60 21.52
N ALA A 308 10.94 -28.75 21.49
CA ALA A 308 10.21 -29.18 20.30
C ALA A 308 9.07 -28.22 19.94
N ALA A 309 8.37 -27.70 20.95
CA ALA A 309 7.33 -26.69 20.76
C ALA A 309 7.92 -25.36 20.26
N ALA A 310 9.06 -24.92 20.82
CA ALA A 310 9.73 -23.70 20.38
C ALA A 310 10.12 -23.76 18.89
N VAL A 311 10.64 -24.91 18.43
CA VAL A 311 11.03 -25.13 17.02
C VAL A 311 9.81 -25.20 16.09
N LEU A 312 8.77 -25.97 16.46
CA LEU A 312 7.55 -26.03 15.67
C LEU A 312 6.95 -24.62 15.51
N HIS A 313 6.85 -23.90 16.61
CA HIS A 313 6.35 -22.54 16.65
C HIS A 313 7.22 -21.60 15.80
N LEU A 314 8.56 -21.72 15.87
CA LEU A 314 9.53 -21.00 15.02
C LEU A 314 9.20 -21.15 13.53
N MET A 315 9.02 -22.39 13.07
CA MET A 315 8.79 -22.70 11.65
C MET A 315 7.44 -22.18 11.17
N LEU A 316 6.37 -22.45 11.92
CA LEU A 316 5.01 -22.03 11.55
C LEU A 316 4.83 -20.51 11.63
N HIS A 317 5.39 -19.88 12.67
CA HIS A 317 5.49 -18.41 12.77
C HIS A 317 6.27 -17.83 11.59
N GLY A 318 7.40 -18.43 11.21
CA GLY A 318 8.19 -17.97 10.08
C GLY A 318 7.41 -17.99 8.76
N LEU A 319 6.67 -19.07 8.48
CA LEU A 319 5.79 -19.16 7.30
C LEU A 319 4.70 -18.09 7.34
N TYR A 320 4.01 -17.94 8.48
CA TYR A 320 2.97 -16.95 8.68
C TYR A 320 3.50 -15.52 8.44
N LYS A 321 4.62 -15.16 9.06
CA LYS A 321 5.21 -13.82 8.93
C LYS A 321 5.72 -13.54 7.53
N ALA A 322 6.40 -14.50 6.90
CA ALA A 322 6.83 -14.35 5.52
C ALA A 322 5.63 -14.04 4.61
N ASN A 323 4.56 -14.83 4.70
CA ASN A 323 3.35 -14.60 3.92
C ASN A 323 2.66 -13.26 4.26
N ALA A 324 2.56 -12.89 5.55
CA ALA A 324 1.93 -11.64 5.98
C ALA A 324 2.67 -10.39 5.47
N PHE A 325 4.01 -10.38 5.52
CA PHE A 325 4.79 -9.27 4.99
C PHE A 325 4.76 -9.20 3.46
N LEU A 326 4.84 -10.35 2.78
CA LEU A 326 4.76 -10.42 1.32
C LEU A 326 3.40 -9.96 0.79
N ARG A 327 2.32 -10.08 1.59
CA ARG A 327 0.95 -9.70 1.23
C ARG A 327 0.43 -8.45 1.95
N ALA A 328 1.31 -7.67 2.59
CA ALA A 328 0.89 -6.50 3.38
C ALA A 328 0.12 -5.46 2.55
N GLY A 329 0.34 -5.40 1.23
CA GLY A 329 -0.39 -4.52 0.33
C GLY A 329 -1.85 -4.92 0.06
N GLU A 330 -2.27 -6.13 0.44
CA GLU A 330 -3.66 -6.56 0.34
C GLU A 330 -4.57 -5.92 1.38
N HIS A 331 -4.03 -5.35 2.47
CA HIS A 331 -4.84 -4.82 3.58
C HIS A 331 -5.84 -3.76 3.12
N ILE A 332 -5.39 -2.80 2.30
CA ILE A 332 -6.24 -1.74 1.75
C ILE A 332 -7.23 -2.33 0.73
N SER A 333 -6.75 -3.17 -0.19
CA SER A 333 -7.59 -3.80 -1.22
C SER A 333 -8.66 -4.73 -0.65
N ALA A 334 -8.36 -5.46 0.44
CA ALA A 334 -9.28 -6.37 1.10
C ALA A 334 -10.46 -5.61 1.70
N ALA A 335 -10.20 -4.48 2.36
CA ALA A 335 -11.26 -3.61 2.88
C ALA A 335 -12.20 -3.07 1.79
N ARG A 336 -11.74 -2.96 0.53
CA ARG A 336 -12.57 -2.60 -0.63
C ARG A 336 -13.39 -3.77 -1.18
N ARG A 337 -12.90 -5.00 -0.99
CA ARG A 337 -13.51 -6.25 -1.47
C ARG A 337 -14.40 -6.94 -0.46
N ASP A 338 -14.31 -6.59 0.82
CA ASP A 338 -15.14 -7.14 1.90
C ASP A 338 -16.62 -6.83 1.65
N ARG A 339 -17.23 -7.70 0.84
CA ARG A 339 -18.68 -7.83 0.73
C ARG A 339 -19.11 -8.57 1.99
N PRO A 340 -19.92 -7.98 2.89
CA PRO A 340 -20.45 -8.73 4.01
C PRO A 340 -21.24 -9.92 3.46
N LEU A 341 -20.71 -11.13 3.64
CA LEU A 341 -21.35 -12.36 3.21
C LEU A 341 -22.57 -12.64 4.10
N ARG A 342 -23.73 -12.92 3.51
CA ARG A 342 -24.92 -13.30 4.28
C ARG A 342 -24.93 -14.82 4.49
N ALA A 343 -24.82 -15.23 5.76
CA ALA A 343 -24.85 -16.64 6.16
C ALA A 343 -26.28 -17.13 6.42
N HIS A 344 -26.72 -18.21 5.77
CA HIS A 344 -27.96 -18.93 6.15
C HIS A 344 -27.84 -19.63 7.51
N ARG A 345 -28.97 -19.77 8.23
CA ARG A 345 -29.04 -20.42 9.57
C ARG A 345 -28.46 -21.85 9.58
N ARG A 346 -28.69 -22.62 8.51
CA ARG A 346 -28.19 -24.00 8.36
C ARG A 346 -26.66 -24.07 8.21
N ALA A 347 -26.05 -23.11 7.52
CA ALA A 347 -24.60 -23.03 7.36
C ALA A 347 -23.86 -22.68 8.67
N ARG A 348 -24.49 -21.86 9.53
CA ARG A 348 -23.95 -21.53 10.87
C ARG A 348 -23.93 -22.75 11.78
N ILE A 349 -24.99 -23.56 11.74
CA ILE A 349 -25.11 -24.77 12.56
C ILE A 349 -24.15 -25.86 12.06
N GLY A 350 -24.06 -26.08 10.74
CA GLY A 350 -23.14 -27.06 10.16
C GLY A 350 -21.66 -26.78 10.46
N GLY A 351 -21.24 -25.51 10.39
CA GLY A 351 -19.87 -25.10 10.77
C GLY A 351 -19.57 -25.28 12.26
N ALA A 352 -20.53 -24.98 13.13
CA ALA A 352 -20.39 -25.18 14.58
C ALA A 352 -20.31 -26.67 14.96
N VAL A 353 -21.13 -27.52 14.33
CA VAL A 353 -21.14 -28.97 14.55
C VAL A 353 -19.85 -29.61 14.03
N ALA A 354 -19.41 -29.27 12.82
CA ALA A 354 -18.15 -29.81 12.26
C ALA A 354 -16.93 -29.45 13.12
N GLY A 355 -16.89 -28.22 13.65
CA GLY A 355 -15.86 -27.83 14.60
C GLY A 355 -15.96 -28.58 15.93
N ALA A 356 -17.16 -28.70 16.51
CA ALA A 356 -17.35 -29.39 17.79
C ALA A 356 -16.95 -30.87 17.70
N VAL A 357 -17.32 -31.54 16.61
CA VAL A 357 -16.92 -32.93 16.31
C VAL A 357 -15.41 -33.04 16.14
N THR A 358 -14.77 -32.11 15.42
CA THR A 358 -13.30 -32.09 15.28
C THR A 358 -12.61 -31.92 16.64
N GLY A 359 -13.11 -31.01 17.49
CA GLY A 359 -12.60 -30.82 18.84
C GLY A 359 -12.78 -32.04 19.73
N LEU A 360 -13.93 -32.73 19.65
CA LEU A 360 -14.21 -33.97 20.35
C LEU A 360 -13.32 -35.13 19.91
N VAL A 361 -13.05 -35.26 18.60
CA VAL A 361 -12.14 -36.28 18.06
C VAL A 361 -10.70 -36.05 18.54
N VAL A 362 -10.24 -34.80 18.61
CA VAL A 362 -8.92 -34.45 19.13
C VAL A 362 -8.82 -34.71 20.63
N LEU A 363 -9.85 -34.36 21.41
CA LEU A 363 -9.93 -34.65 22.85
C LEU A 363 -10.02 -36.15 23.14
N ALA A 364 -10.74 -36.91 22.31
CA ALA A 364 -10.84 -38.36 22.44
C ALA A 364 -9.53 -39.07 22.06
N ALA A 365 -8.77 -38.52 21.11
CA ALA A 365 -7.43 -39.02 20.77
C ALA A 365 -6.40 -38.77 21.89
N ASP A 366 -6.65 -37.81 22.80
CA ASP A 366 -5.82 -37.50 23.97
C ASP A 366 -6.00 -38.51 25.11
N GLY A 367 -7.18 -39.12 25.23
CA GLY A 367 -7.49 -40.14 26.24
C GLY A 367 -6.68 -41.45 26.13
N ALA A 368 -5.80 -41.58 25.14
CA ALA A 368 -4.98 -42.77 24.89
C ALA A 368 -3.48 -42.62 25.23
N TRP A 369 -3.02 -41.51 25.85
CA TRP A 369 -1.59 -41.24 26.01
C TRP A 369 -1.24 -40.71 27.42
N HIS A 370 -0.76 -41.59 28.30
CA HIS A 370 -0.42 -41.29 29.70
C HIS A 370 0.98 -40.63 29.87
N GLN A 371 1.14 -39.30 29.69
CA GLN A 371 2.27 -38.51 30.24
C GLN A 371 1.88 -37.02 30.46
N PRO A 372 2.41 -36.31 31.49
CA PRO A 372 1.89 -35.01 31.95
C PRO A 372 2.35 -33.83 31.08
N LEU A 373 1.45 -33.43 30.18
CA LEU A 373 1.45 -32.28 29.27
C LEU A 373 1.39 -30.89 29.96
N THR A 374 2.22 -30.61 30.97
CA THR A 374 2.17 -29.31 31.70
C THR A 374 2.60 -28.12 30.84
N ALA A 375 3.67 -28.22 30.04
CA ALA A 375 4.10 -27.16 29.11
C ALA A 375 3.08 -26.92 27.98
N SER A 376 2.44 -27.99 27.51
CA SER A 376 1.35 -27.93 26.54
C SER A 376 0.10 -27.28 27.10
N ALA A 377 -0.28 -27.58 28.35
CA ALA A 377 -1.37 -26.91 29.05
C ALA A 377 -1.09 -25.41 29.31
N VAL A 378 0.19 -25.01 29.40
CA VAL A 378 0.61 -23.61 29.46
C VAL A 378 0.42 -22.91 28.11
N VAL A 379 0.71 -23.58 26.99
CA VAL A 379 0.36 -23.11 25.64
C VAL A 379 -1.17 -23.02 25.49
N VAL A 380 -1.93 -24.01 26.00
CA VAL A 380 -3.40 -23.97 26.06
C VAL A 380 -3.90 -22.75 26.81
N ALA A 381 -3.38 -22.48 28.01
CA ALA A 381 -3.82 -21.37 28.84
C ALA A 381 -3.45 -20.01 28.23
N ALA A 382 -2.26 -19.88 27.63
CA ALA A 382 -1.82 -18.68 26.93
C ALA A 382 -2.68 -18.39 25.69
N THR A 383 -2.95 -19.42 24.87
CA THR A 383 -3.76 -19.32 23.66
C THR A 383 -5.25 -19.11 23.98
N ALA A 384 -5.82 -19.84 24.93
CA ALA A 384 -7.19 -19.69 25.39
C ALA A 384 -7.42 -18.38 26.17
N GLY A 385 -6.43 -17.91 26.93
CA GLY A 385 -6.43 -16.61 27.58
C GLY A 385 -6.38 -15.45 26.57
N GLY A 386 -5.49 -15.52 25.58
CA GLY A 386 -5.46 -14.58 24.47
C GLY A 386 -6.77 -14.52 23.68
N TYR A 387 -7.38 -15.69 23.43
CA TYR A 387 -8.70 -15.79 22.80
C TYR A 387 -9.86 -15.31 23.70
N GLY A 388 -9.80 -15.57 24.99
CA GLY A 388 -10.80 -15.16 25.98
C GLY A 388 -10.85 -13.64 26.15
N LEU A 389 -9.69 -12.98 26.18
CA LEU A 389 -9.61 -11.51 26.20
C LEU A 389 -10.04 -10.87 24.88
N TRP A 390 -9.73 -11.49 23.74
CA TRP A 390 -10.13 -11.00 22.41
C TRP A 390 -11.62 -11.18 22.11
N SER A 391 -12.20 -12.33 22.50
CA SER A 391 -13.59 -12.69 22.14
C SER A 391 -14.66 -11.90 22.91
N TRP A 392 -14.29 -11.14 23.94
CA TRP A 392 -15.23 -10.36 24.76
C TRP A 392 -16.00 -9.31 23.95
N THR A 393 -15.44 -8.80 22.84
CA THR A 393 -16.07 -7.80 21.96
C THR A 393 -16.65 -8.39 20.66
N ALA A 394 -16.35 -9.66 20.33
CA ALA A 394 -16.76 -10.29 19.07
C ALA A 394 -18.22 -10.80 19.09
N ARG A 395 -18.84 -10.98 17.92
CA ARG A 395 -20.20 -11.54 17.78
C ARG A 395 -20.24 -13.01 18.27
N PRO A 396 -21.35 -13.51 18.83
CA PRO A 396 -21.43 -14.87 19.41
C PRO A 396 -20.99 -15.99 18.46
N ALA A 397 -21.33 -15.89 17.17
CA ALA A 397 -20.90 -16.86 16.16
C ALA A 397 -19.38 -16.85 15.92
N VAL A 398 -18.76 -15.66 15.98
CA VAL A 398 -17.30 -15.49 15.91
C VAL A 398 -16.66 -16.06 17.17
N ARG A 399 -17.28 -15.89 18.36
CA ARG A 399 -16.81 -16.49 19.63
C ARG A 399 -16.81 -18.03 19.61
N ALA A 400 -17.82 -18.65 18.99
CA ALA A 400 -17.88 -20.10 18.87
C ALA A 400 -16.80 -20.64 17.91
N LEU A 401 -16.63 -20.02 16.73
CA LEU A 401 -15.59 -20.43 15.78
C LEU A 401 -14.18 -20.17 16.32
N ALA A 402 -14.01 -19.08 17.04
CA ALA A 402 -12.81 -18.74 17.78
C ALA A 402 -12.35 -19.84 18.74
N ALA A 403 -13.28 -20.36 19.57
CA ALA A 403 -12.99 -21.48 20.46
C ALA A 403 -12.58 -22.74 19.69
N LEU A 404 -13.21 -23.00 18.54
CA LEU A 404 -12.87 -24.13 17.66
C LEU A 404 -11.46 -23.98 17.05
N VAL A 405 -11.11 -22.77 16.60
CA VAL A 405 -9.76 -22.47 16.10
C VAL A 405 -8.72 -22.61 17.21
N ALA A 406 -9.04 -22.23 18.45
CA ALA A 406 -8.15 -22.44 19.60
C ALA A 406 -7.91 -23.94 19.88
N VAL A 407 -8.95 -24.77 19.85
CA VAL A 407 -8.83 -26.23 20.01
C VAL A 407 -8.06 -26.87 18.84
N ALA A 408 -8.29 -26.43 17.61
CA ALA A 408 -7.54 -26.91 16.45
C ALA A 408 -6.05 -26.51 16.51
N THR A 409 -5.77 -25.27 16.91
CA THR A 409 -4.40 -24.77 17.18
C THR A 409 -3.72 -25.66 18.21
N LEU A 410 -4.42 -26.00 19.30
CA LEU A 410 -3.90 -26.90 20.33
C LEU A 410 -3.57 -28.29 19.79
N GLY A 411 -4.52 -28.94 19.10
CA GLY A 411 -4.30 -30.27 18.54
C GLY A 411 -3.10 -30.31 17.59
N LEU A 412 -2.96 -29.27 16.75
CA LEU A 412 -1.83 -29.11 15.84
C LEU A 412 -0.50 -28.87 16.57
N ALA A 413 -0.50 -28.02 17.60
CA ALA A 413 0.69 -27.76 18.41
C ALA A 413 1.16 -29.05 19.12
N LEU A 414 0.24 -29.82 19.70
CA LEU A 414 0.56 -31.08 20.40
C LEU A 414 1.04 -32.17 19.44
N GLY A 415 0.27 -32.44 18.39
CA GLY A 415 0.62 -33.46 17.40
C GLY A 415 1.90 -33.11 16.66
N GLY A 416 2.07 -31.84 16.27
CA GLY A 416 3.28 -31.33 15.62
C GLY A 416 4.50 -31.38 16.54
N ALA A 417 4.37 -31.02 17.82
CA ALA A 417 5.50 -31.05 18.75
C ALA A 417 5.96 -32.49 19.02
N ARG A 418 5.02 -33.45 19.13
CA ARG A 418 5.35 -34.88 19.23
C ARG A 418 6.07 -35.40 17.99
N LEU A 419 5.61 -35.01 16.80
CA LEU A 419 6.28 -35.34 15.55
C LEU A 419 7.71 -34.77 15.51
N VAL A 420 7.89 -33.49 15.85
CA VAL A 420 9.22 -32.85 15.89
C VAL A 420 10.11 -33.53 16.93
N ALA A 421 9.60 -33.80 18.13
CA ALA A 421 10.37 -34.48 19.17
C ALA A 421 10.84 -35.88 18.75
N GLY A 422 9.96 -36.67 18.12
CA GLY A 422 10.32 -37.98 17.57
C GLY A 422 11.33 -37.90 16.44
N LEU A 423 11.20 -36.93 15.53
CA LEU A 423 12.15 -36.72 14.43
C LEU A 423 13.52 -36.23 14.90
N TRP A 424 13.56 -35.42 15.96
CA TRP A 424 14.78 -34.73 16.43
C TRP A 424 15.39 -35.39 17.67
N GLY A 425 14.82 -36.49 18.17
CA GLY A 425 15.28 -37.15 19.40
C GLY A 425 15.22 -36.26 20.65
N LEU A 426 14.31 -35.27 20.68
CA LEU A 426 14.16 -34.37 21.82
C LEU A 426 13.30 -35.03 22.90
N PRO A 427 13.61 -34.84 24.19
CA PRO A 427 12.74 -35.28 25.28
C PRO A 427 11.37 -34.60 25.18
N LEU A 428 10.30 -35.39 25.36
CA LEU A 428 8.91 -34.89 25.42
C LEU A 428 8.57 -34.31 26.80
N ASP A 429 9.32 -34.71 27.82
CA ASP A 429 9.10 -34.33 29.21
C ASP A 429 9.90 -33.06 29.55
N ALA A 430 9.25 -32.13 30.24
CA ALA A 430 9.94 -30.97 30.82
C ALA A 430 10.40 -31.33 32.23
N ASP A 431 11.67 -31.67 32.40
CA ASP A 431 12.29 -31.84 33.73
C ASP A 431 12.48 -30.50 34.48
N GLY A 432 12.10 -29.38 33.85
CA GLY A 432 12.06 -28.05 34.46
C GLY A 432 10.88 -27.90 35.43
N PRO A 433 10.99 -27.05 36.47
CA PRO A 433 9.92 -26.90 37.44
C PRO A 433 8.68 -26.26 36.80
N ALA A 434 7.73 -27.10 36.39
CA ALA A 434 6.47 -26.75 35.72
C ALA A 434 5.66 -25.66 36.46
N ALA A 435 5.87 -25.52 37.77
CA ALA A 435 5.30 -24.48 38.61
C ALA A 435 5.66 -23.04 38.14
N TRP A 436 6.90 -22.78 37.69
CA TRP A 436 7.32 -21.45 37.25
C TRP A 436 6.73 -21.09 35.88
N ALA A 437 6.63 -22.05 34.96
CA ALA A 437 6.02 -21.85 33.64
C ALA A 437 4.52 -21.51 33.77
N GLY A 438 3.79 -22.25 34.62
CA GLY A 438 2.40 -21.99 34.94
C GLY A 438 2.19 -20.62 35.62
N ALA A 439 2.96 -20.33 36.67
CA ALA A 439 2.85 -19.06 37.40
C ALA A 439 3.17 -17.83 36.53
N THR A 440 4.14 -17.95 35.62
CA THR A 440 4.57 -16.80 34.80
C THR A 440 3.60 -16.51 33.65
N VAL A 441 3.01 -17.54 33.04
CA VAL A 441 1.94 -17.36 32.03
C VAL A 441 0.65 -16.85 32.67
N VAL A 442 0.26 -17.39 33.83
CA VAL A 442 -0.86 -16.84 34.63
C VAL A 442 -0.58 -15.40 35.01
N GLY A 443 0.65 -15.05 35.40
CA GLY A 443 1.08 -13.67 35.66
C GLY A 443 0.96 -12.75 34.43
N ALA A 444 1.42 -13.19 33.25
CA ALA A 444 1.32 -12.42 32.01
C ALA A 444 -0.13 -12.19 31.56
N LEU A 445 -0.98 -13.23 31.69
CA LEU A 445 -2.42 -13.15 31.42
C LEU A 445 -3.14 -12.29 32.47
N ALA A 446 -2.74 -12.36 33.74
CA ALA A 446 -3.28 -11.51 34.80
C ALA A 446 -2.89 -10.05 34.60
N VAL A 447 -1.65 -9.75 34.21
CA VAL A 447 -1.20 -8.38 33.89
C VAL A 447 -1.94 -7.84 32.68
N THR A 448 -2.04 -8.62 31.61
CA THR A 448 -2.75 -8.21 30.39
C THR A 448 -4.25 -8.05 30.64
N GLY A 449 -4.85 -8.95 31.43
CA GLY A 449 -6.22 -8.87 31.91
C GLY A 449 -6.47 -7.68 32.84
N ALA A 450 -5.53 -7.35 33.73
CA ALA A 450 -5.63 -6.19 34.62
C ALA A 450 -5.54 -4.88 33.83
N VAL A 451 -4.60 -4.79 32.88
CA VAL A 451 -4.46 -3.65 31.95
C VAL A 451 -5.75 -3.41 31.15
N LEU A 452 -6.40 -4.48 30.70
CA LEU A 452 -7.65 -4.40 29.93
C LEU A 452 -8.91 -4.22 30.80
N ARG A 453 -8.86 -4.55 32.10
CA ARG A 453 -9.93 -4.31 33.09
C ARG A 453 -9.80 -2.97 33.82
N GLU A 454 -8.74 -2.20 33.54
CA GLU A 454 -8.45 -0.98 34.28
C GLU A 454 -9.58 0.06 34.11
N ARG A 455 -10.04 0.63 35.24
CA ARG A 455 -11.16 1.59 35.27
C ARG A 455 -10.84 2.93 34.57
N ARG A 456 -9.59 3.18 34.17
CA ARG A 456 -9.12 4.38 33.46
C ARG A 456 -8.48 4.02 32.11
N PRO A 457 -9.24 3.48 31.14
CA PRO A 457 -8.72 2.94 29.89
C PRO A 457 -7.94 3.97 29.05
N VAL A 458 -8.27 5.26 29.17
CA VAL A 458 -7.64 6.35 28.42
C VAL A 458 -6.16 6.53 28.79
N ARG A 459 -5.85 6.52 30.10
CA ARG A 459 -4.48 6.75 30.59
C ARG A 459 -3.55 5.65 30.12
N VAL A 460 -3.99 4.42 30.28
CA VAL A 460 -3.26 3.21 29.91
C VAL A 460 -2.98 3.21 28.41
N TRP A 461 -4.04 3.45 27.63
CA TRP A 461 -3.93 3.51 26.18
C TRP A 461 -2.93 4.58 25.71
N ALA A 462 -2.98 5.79 26.26
CA ALA A 462 -2.08 6.88 25.87
C ALA A 462 -0.60 6.58 26.16
N VAL A 463 -0.31 6.03 27.34
CA VAL A 463 1.06 5.60 27.71
C VAL A 463 1.55 4.49 26.77
N LEU A 464 0.68 3.54 26.44
CA LEU A 464 1.00 2.43 25.54
C LEU A 464 1.22 2.88 24.10
N HIS A 465 0.37 3.75 23.57
CA HIS A 465 0.52 4.34 22.24
C HIS A 465 1.88 5.01 22.11
N ARG A 466 2.24 5.83 23.10
CA ARG A 466 3.53 6.50 23.13
C ARG A 466 4.70 5.54 23.22
N ALA A 467 4.59 4.52 24.07
CA ALA A 467 5.62 3.48 24.21
C ALA A 467 5.74 2.59 22.95
N ALA A 468 4.69 2.50 22.15
CA ALA A 468 4.64 1.75 20.90
C ALA A 468 5.16 2.54 19.69
N ASP A 469 5.36 3.85 19.82
CA ASP A 469 5.90 4.71 18.77
C ASP A 469 7.43 4.47 18.61
N PRO A 470 7.87 3.86 17.49
CA PRO A 470 9.28 3.55 17.30
C PRO A 470 10.10 4.78 16.87
N SER A 471 9.44 5.88 16.46
CA SER A 471 10.09 7.07 15.92
C SER A 471 10.85 7.84 17.00
N LEU A 472 10.30 7.95 18.20
CA LEU A 472 10.88 8.63 19.36
C LEU A 472 11.42 7.63 20.39
N GLY A 473 12.74 7.47 20.43
CA GLY A 473 13.37 6.62 21.44
C GLY A 473 13.34 7.25 22.83
N LEU A 474 13.38 6.41 23.87
CA LEU A 474 13.48 6.87 25.27
C LEU A 474 14.66 7.84 25.47
N LEU A 475 15.83 7.54 24.90
CA LEU A 475 17.00 8.42 24.97
C LEU A 475 16.81 9.72 24.21
N ASP A 476 16.10 9.70 23.09
CA ASP A 476 15.79 10.90 22.31
C ASP A 476 14.85 11.81 23.13
N ALA A 477 13.83 11.22 23.75
CA ALA A 477 12.91 11.93 24.64
C ALA A 477 13.60 12.48 25.91
N LEU A 478 14.52 11.73 26.52
CA LEU A 478 15.31 12.18 27.67
C LEU A 478 16.28 13.31 27.30
N ARG A 479 16.93 13.24 26.13
CA ARG A 479 17.81 14.30 25.62
C ARG A 479 17.04 15.58 25.32
N LEU A 480 15.88 15.47 24.68
CA LEU A 480 14.99 16.61 24.42
C LEU A 480 14.52 17.26 25.74
N ARG A 481 14.16 16.44 26.75
CA ARG A 481 13.86 16.92 28.11
C ARG A 481 15.05 17.57 28.82
N ALA A 482 16.24 17.02 28.69
CA ALA A 482 17.44 17.57 29.29
C ALA A 482 17.79 18.95 28.68
N GLY A 483 17.66 19.09 27.36
CA GLY A 483 17.79 20.37 26.66
C GLY A 483 16.79 21.43 27.15
N ARG A 484 15.57 20.99 27.52
CA ARG A 484 14.53 21.83 28.13
C ARG A 484 14.92 22.36 29.52
N ARG A 485 15.61 21.55 30.34
CA ARG A 485 16.11 21.96 31.68
C ARG A 485 17.25 22.97 31.59
N THR A 486 18.10 22.87 30.58
CA THR A 486 19.19 23.83 30.34
C THR A 486 18.72 25.15 29.74
N ALA A 487 17.53 25.21 29.14
CA ALA A 487 16.95 26.42 28.54
C ALA A 487 16.31 27.40 29.56
N GLY A 488 16.47 27.16 30.87
CA GLY A 488 16.14 28.11 31.93
C GLY A 488 14.72 28.00 32.51
N ALA A 489 14.60 28.35 33.79
CA ALA A 489 13.39 28.29 34.62
C ALA A 489 12.24 29.25 34.19
N ALA A 490 12.46 30.09 33.16
CA ALA A 490 11.51 31.07 32.65
C ALA A 490 10.46 30.49 31.67
N ALA A 491 10.61 29.25 31.22
CA ALA A 491 9.72 28.63 30.21
C ALA A 491 8.52 27.85 30.82
N ARG A 492 7.96 28.31 31.95
CA ARG A 492 6.85 27.60 32.65
C ARG A 492 5.46 28.21 32.39
N SER A 493 5.41 29.37 31.76
CA SER A 493 4.20 29.97 31.20
C SER A 493 4.35 30.07 29.68
N LEU A 494 3.24 30.04 28.94
CA LEU A 494 3.22 30.59 27.57
C LEU A 494 3.76 32.03 27.68
N PRO A 495 4.65 32.49 26.76
CA PRO A 495 5.13 33.86 26.81
C PRO A 495 3.90 34.80 26.78
N GLU A 496 3.76 35.66 27.79
CA GLU A 496 2.79 36.76 27.71
C GLU A 496 3.10 37.55 26.44
N SER A 497 2.07 37.83 25.64
CA SER A 497 2.15 38.53 24.37
C SER A 497 2.71 39.93 24.58
N ALA A 498 4.03 40.06 24.62
CA ALA A 498 4.71 41.35 24.74
C ALA A 498 4.53 42.12 23.42
N GLY A 499 3.51 43.00 23.39
CA GLY A 499 3.42 44.10 22.42
C GLY A 499 2.87 43.79 21.02
N THR A 500 2.23 42.65 20.78
CA THR A 500 1.51 42.37 19.53
C THR A 500 0.00 42.35 19.76
N THR A 501 -0.77 42.94 18.85
CA THR A 501 -2.24 42.90 18.92
C THR A 501 -2.71 41.44 18.85
N PRO A 502 -3.48 40.95 19.83
CA PRO A 502 -3.94 39.57 19.83
C PRO A 502 -4.87 39.32 18.64
N MET A 503 -4.59 38.27 17.87
CA MET A 503 -5.43 37.86 16.75
C MET A 503 -6.75 37.29 17.26
N THR A 504 -7.85 37.69 16.66
CA THR A 504 -9.18 37.15 16.97
C THR A 504 -9.32 35.74 16.41
N ALA A 505 -10.23 34.94 16.99
CA ALA A 505 -10.50 33.59 16.50
C ALA A 505 -11.02 33.57 15.05
N ALA A 506 -11.76 34.61 14.65
CA ALA A 506 -12.24 34.78 13.27
C ALA A 506 -11.07 35.00 12.30
N GLU A 507 -10.15 35.93 12.63
CA GLU A 507 -8.96 36.18 11.81
C GLU A 507 -8.08 34.92 11.66
N VAL A 508 -7.89 34.14 12.72
CA VAL A 508 -7.15 32.87 12.63
C VAL A 508 -7.85 31.89 11.68
N THR A 509 -9.17 31.75 11.81
CA THR A 509 -9.96 30.83 10.98
C THR A 509 -9.87 31.23 9.50
N ASP A 510 -10.01 32.51 9.19
CA ASP A 510 -9.93 33.03 7.82
C ASP A 510 -8.54 32.82 7.20
N LEU A 511 -7.48 33.10 7.96
CA LEU A 511 -6.11 32.89 7.48
C LEU A 511 -5.75 31.42 7.32
N VAL A 512 -6.27 30.53 8.18
CA VAL A 512 -6.13 29.08 8.02
C VAL A 512 -6.93 28.59 6.81
N ALA A 513 -8.14 29.11 6.57
CA ALA A 513 -8.91 28.79 5.37
C ALA A 513 -8.17 29.19 4.08
N LEU A 514 -7.57 30.39 4.08
CA LEU A 514 -6.71 30.84 2.97
C LEU A 514 -5.49 29.93 2.79
N ALA A 515 -4.80 29.55 3.87
CA ALA A 515 -3.67 28.62 3.80
C ALA A 515 -4.10 27.22 3.33
N ALA A 516 -5.29 26.76 3.73
CA ALA A 516 -5.86 25.48 3.34
C ALA A 516 -6.22 25.41 1.85
N GLY A 517 -6.49 26.56 1.22
CA GLY A 517 -6.72 26.65 -0.22
C GLY A 517 -5.55 26.09 -1.05
N ALA A 518 -4.33 26.12 -0.52
CA ALA A 518 -3.13 25.57 -1.16
C ALA A 518 -2.99 24.04 -1.02
N LEU A 519 -3.78 23.40 -0.14
CA LEU A 519 -3.68 21.95 0.07
C LEU A 519 -4.31 21.19 -1.11
N PRO A 520 -3.59 20.19 -1.67
CA PRO A 520 -4.18 19.37 -2.71
C PRO A 520 -5.38 18.58 -2.15
N PRO A 521 -6.42 18.33 -2.94
CA PRO A 521 -7.43 17.35 -2.55
C PRO A 521 -6.75 15.97 -2.41
N THR A 522 -6.87 15.34 -1.25
CA THR A 522 -6.39 13.97 -1.03
C THR A 522 -7.56 13.04 -0.71
N TRP A 523 -7.45 11.81 -1.21
CA TRP A 523 -8.44 10.76 -1.00
C TRP A 523 -7.89 9.68 -0.10
N SER A 524 -8.81 8.96 0.54
CA SER A 524 -8.46 7.66 1.06
C SER A 524 -8.03 6.75 -0.09
N TRP A 525 -7.04 5.91 0.14
CA TRP A 525 -6.62 4.86 -0.81
C TRP A 525 -7.68 3.76 -0.98
N GLN A 526 -8.84 3.86 -0.32
CA GLN A 526 -10.04 3.07 -0.61
C GLN A 526 -10.80 3.55 -1.85
N GLY A 527 -10.81 4.86 -2.10
CA GLY A 527 -11.51 5.52 -3.20
C GLY A 527 -10.62 6.61 -3.81
N PHE A 528 -9.37 6.28 -4.09
CA PHE A 528 -8.41 7.23 -4.66
C PHE A 528 -8.83 7.61 -6.07
N VAL A 529 -9.00 8.90 -6.31
CA VAL A 529 -9.03 9.49 -7.64
C VAL A 529 -7.72 10.27 -7.80
N ALA A 530 -7.17 10.29 -9.01
CA ALA A 530 -6.01 11.12 -9.29
C ALA A 530 -6.39 12.61 -9.25
N ALA A 531 -5.58 13.48 -8.62
CA ALA A 531 -5.75 14.94 -8.59
C ALA A 531 -4.57 15.68 -9.20
N ASN A 532 -4.81 16.94 -9.56
CA ASN A 532 -3.74 17.91 -9.66
C ASN A 532 -3.10 18.16 -8.25
N PRO A 533 -1.82 17.80 -8.02
CA PRO A 533 -1.12 18.07 -6.75
C PRO A 533 -0.93 19.56 -6.47
N LEU A 534 -1.08 20.41 -7.49
CA LEU A 534 -1.00 21.85 -7.42
C LEU A 534 -2.38 22.52 -7.56
N TRP A 535 -3.46 21.78 -7.24
CA TRP A 535 -4.85 22.27 -7.31
C TRP A 535 -5.04 23.67 -6.72
N GLY A 536 -4.48 23.93 -5.55
CA GLY A 536 -4.59 25.23 -4.88
C GLY A 536 -3.85 26.39 -5.56
N ARG A 537 -3.25 26.15 -6.72
CA ARG A 537 -2.45 27.11 -7.50
C ARG A 537 -2.90 27.22 -8.96
N THR A 538 -4.04 26.64 -9.34
CA THR A 538 -4.52 26.66 -10.74
C THR A 538 -4.92 28.04 -11.25
N SER A 539 -5.14 29.01 -10.34
CA SER A 539 -5.32 30.42 -10.68
C SER A 539 -4.05 31.12 -11.17
N MET A 540 -2.87 30.50 -10.94
CA MET A 540 -1.59 30.98 -11.47
C MET A 540 -1.31 30.30 -12.82
N PRO A 541 -0.51 30.95 -13.71
CA PRO A 541 0.05 30.27 -14.87
C PRO A 541 0.80 29.00 -14.45
N PHE A 542 0.69 27.94 -15.25
CA PHE A 542 1.30 26.62 -14.96
C PHE A 542 2.78 26.72 -14.59
N ALA A 543 3.55 27.52 -15.34
CA ALA A 543 4.98 27.71 -15.11
C ALA A 543 5.27 28.34 -13.73
N ASP A 544 4.45 29.30 -13.30
CA ASP A 544 4.63 30.00 -12.04
C ASP A 544 4.21 29.11 -10.86
N ALA A 545 3.12 28.35 -11.01
CA ALA A 545 2.70 27.36 -10.01
C ALA A 545 3.74 26.25 -9.82
N LEU A 546 4.35 25.79 -10.92
CA LEU A 546 5.44 24.82 -10.88
C LEU A 546 6.69 25.42 -10.21
N ALA A 547 7.07 26.65 -10.57
CA ALA A 547 8.19 27.35 -9.94
C ALA A 547 7.98 27.50 -8.43
N GLU A 548 6.79 27.94 -7.98
CA GLU A 548 6.44 28.03 -6.56
C GLU A 548 6.53 26.67 -5.85
N SER A 549 6.03 25.61 -6.50
CA SER A 549 6.19 24.27 -5.93
C SER A 549 7.65 23.84 -5.85
N LEU A 550 8.52 24.26 -6.78
CA LEU A 550 9.94 23.92 -6.77
C LEU A 550 10.74 24.76 -5.76
N ARG A 551 10.29 25.99 -5.44
CA ARG A 551 10.88 26.89 -4.44
C ARG A 551 10.82 26.32 -3.03
N SER A 552 9.68 25.72 -2.68
CA SER A 552 9.52 24.97 -1.44
C SER A 552 10.31 23.66 -1.56
N ASP A 553 11.58 23.64 -1.15
CA ASP A 553 12.43 22.44 -1.26
C ASP A 553 11.69 21.16 -0.84
N GLY A 554 11.69 20.18 -1.75
CA GLY A 554 10.95 18.94 -1.58
C GLY A 554 11.52 18.08 -0.45
N PRO A 555 10.94 16.90 -0.21
CA PRO A 555 11.51 15.91 0.70
C PRO A 555 12.86 15.39 0.16
N GLY A 556 13.92 16.19 0.29
CA GLY A 556 15.24 15.91 -0.28
C GLY A 556 16.24 17.06 -0.12
N THR A 557 15.79 18.32 -0.17
CA THR A 557 16.70 19.50 -0.10
C THR A 557 16.29 20.57 0.90
N ALA A 558 15.17 20.41 1.64
CA ALA A 558 14.81 21.34 2.70
C ALA A 558 16.01 21.48 3.66
N PRO A 559 16.36 22.69 4.15
CA PRO A 559 17.44 22.88 5.10
C PRO A 559 17.25 21.84 6.20
N GLN A 560 18.27 20.97 6.40
CA GLN A 560 18.18 19.77 7.24
C GLN A 560 17.25 20.02 8.43
N ARG A 561 16.01 19.51 8.34
CA ARG A 561 15.01 19.73 9.39
C ARG A 561 15.66 19.32 10.69
N SER A 562 15.54 20.15 11.72
CA SER A 562 16.15 19.84 13.00
C SER A 562 15.61 18.47 13.46
N ARG A 563 16.45 17.71 14.19
CA ARG A 563 16.01 16.43 14.78
C ARG A 563 14.76 16.61 15.65
N ALA A 564 14.59 17.79 16.24
CA ALA A 564 13.43 18.15 17.05
C ALA A 564 12.15 18.30 16.20
N GLU A 565 12.19 19.06 15.10
CA GLU A 565 11.00 19.22 14.23
C GLU A 565 10.59 17.90 13.55
N THR A 566 11.57 17.07 13.17
CA THR A 566 11.25 15.73 12.63
C THR A 566 10.56 14.86 13.68
N ALA A 567 10.94 14.99 14.95
CA ALA A 567 10.30 14.26 16.03
C ALA A 567 8.88 14.78 16.34
N VAL A 568 8.61 16.08 16.11
CA VAL A 568 7.26 16.65 16.14
C VAL A 568 6.41 16.05 15.01
N ASP A 569 6.93 16.06 13.78
CA ASP A 569 6.25 15.48 12.60
C ASP A 569 5.83 14.03 12.85
N ASP A 570 6.76 13.21 13.33
CA ASP A 570 6.51 11.79 13.59
C ASP A 570 5.51 11.56 14.73
N ALA A 571 5.58 12.36 15.80
CA ALA A 571 4.63 12.27 16.91
C ALA A 571 3.21 12.64 16.47
N VAL A 572 3.06 13.77 15.76
CA VAL A 572 1.77 14.23 15.23
C VAL A 572 1.19 13.21 14.27
N ALA A 573 2.00 12.69 13.33
CA ALA A 573 1.57 11.62 12.42
C ALA A 573 1.12 10.36 13.18
N GLY A 574 1.80 10.00 14.28
CA GLY A 574 1.40 8.88 15.14
C GLY A 574 0.05 9.08 15.82
N TRP A 575 -0.29 10.31 16.23
CA TRP A 575 -1.61 10.66 16.77
C TRP A 575 -2.69 10.65 15.69
N LEU A 576 -2.41 11.22 14.52
CA LEU A 576 -3.36 11.24 13.40
C LEU A 576 -3.67 9.84 12.89
N ALA A 577 -2.66 8.96 12.78
CA ALA A 577 -2.83 7.59 12.31
C ALA A 577 -3.86 6.79 13.13
N VAL A 578 -3.90 6.98 14.44
CA VAL A 578 -4.87 6.29 15.30
C VAL A 578 -6.22 7.00 15.35
N TRP A 579 -6.24 8.33 15.39
CA TRP A 579 -7.47 9.11 15.40
C TRP A 579 -8.30 8.92 14.11
N THR A 580 -7.64 8.88 12.96
CA THR A 580 -8.29 8.72 11.64
C THR A 580 -8.70 7.28 11.29
N ALA A 581 -8.19 6.28 12.01
CA ALA A 581 -8.44 4.86 11.71
C ALA A 581 -8.99 4.09 12.93
N PRO A 582 -10.21 4.42 13.41
CA PRO A 582 -10.72 3.94 14.71
C PRO A 582 -10.95 2.42 14.79
N ALA A 583 -11.28 1.77 13.67
CA ALA A 583 -11.60 0.33 13.64
C ALA A 583 -10.39 -0.59 13.44
N GLU A 584 -9.18 -0.04 13.31
CA GLU A 584 -7.99 -0.77 12.85
C GLU A 584 -7.06 -1.27 13.97
N PRO A 585 -6.81 -0.51 15.05
CA PRO A 585 -6.17 -1.05 16.25
C PRO A 585 -7.03 -2.11 16.94
N ALA A 586 -6.39 -3.08 17.61
CA ALA A 586 -7.06 -4.02 18.52
C ALA A 586 -7.79 -3.33 19.65
N TRP A 587 -7.11 -2.30 20.16
CA TRP A 587 -7.58 -1.43 21.21
C TRP A 587 -7.73 -0.05 20.57
N PRO A 588 -8.95 0.26 20.06
CA PRO A 588 -9.27 1.55 19.47
C PRO A 588 -8.88 2.69 20.39
N ALA A 589 -8.58 3.85 19.82
CA ALA A 589 -8.34 4.99 20.67
C ALA A 589 -9.63 5.35 21.43
N PRO A 590 -9.52 5.78 22.70
CA PRO A 590 -10.69 6.20 23.46
C PRO A 590 -11.30 7.48 22.88
N SER A 591 -12.61 7.67 23.07
CA SER A 591 -13.33 8.93 22.83
C SER A 591 -13.12 9.54 21.43
N GLN A 592 -13.04 8.69 20.40
CA GLN A 592 -12.80 9.11 19.00
C GLN A 592 -14.01 9.78 18.32
N ASP A 593 -15.15 9.81 19.00
CA ASP A 593 -16.31 10.64 18.65
C ASP A 593 -16.03 12.15 18.83
N LEU A 594 -15.01 12.50 19.61
CA LEU A 594 -14.58 13.89 19.79
C LEU A 594 -13.82 14.44 18.58
N ASP A 595 -13.86 15.76 18.41
CA ASP A 595 -12.98 16.48 17.49
C ASP A 595 -11.50 16.29 17.85
N LEU A 596 -10.61 16.53 16.88
CA LEU A 596 -9.18 16.21 17.01
C LEU A 596 -8.54 16.85 18.25
N TRP A 597 -8.85 18.10 18.54
CA TRP A 597 -8.24 18.82 19.66
C TRP A 597 -8.75 18.33 21.01
N ARG A 598 -10.08 18.17 21.15
CA ARG A 598 -10.67 17.63 22.39
C ARG A 598 -10.23 16.19 22.65
N TRP A 599 -10.19 15.37 21.60
CA TRP A 599 -9.65 14.03 21.67
C TRP A 599 -8.18 14.05 22.11
N PHE A 600 -7.34 14.85 21.45
CA PHE A 600 -5.92 14.96 21.77
C PHE A 600 -5.69 15.38 23.21
N ARG A 601 -6.40 16.40 23.73
CA ARG A 601 -6.29 16.81 25.13
C ARG A 601 -6.63 15.68 26.11
N THR A 602 -7.66 14.88 25.79
CA THR A 602 -8.11 13.75 26.60
C THR A 602 -7.04 12.65 26.73
N VAL A 603 -6.28 12.38 25.65
CA VAL A 603 -5.24 11.34 25.67
C VAL A 603 -3.87 11.90 26.07
N ALA A 604 -3.50 13.09 25.61
CA ALA A 604 -2.17 13.66 25.77
C ALA A 604 -1.86 14.11 27.21
N VAL A 605 -2.87 14.41 28.03
CA VAL A 605 -2.67 14.63 29.48
C VAL A 605 -2.09 13.41 30.20
N HIS A 606 -2.19 12.23 29.59
CA HIS A 606 -1.63 10.98 30.10
C HIS A 606 -0.34 10.56 29.42
N ASP A 607 0.09 11.24 28.35
CA ASP A 607 1.38 11.00 27.72
C ASP A 607 2.49 11.49 28.67
N PRO A 608 3.48 10.66 29.06
CA PRO A 608 4.49 11.07 30.02
C PRO A 608 5.23 12.36 29.63
N LEU A 609 5.43 12.64 28.34
CA LEU A 609 6.11 13.82 27.82
C LEU A 609 5.20 15.05 27.72
N LEU A 610 3.91 14.85 27.40
CA LEU A 610 2.94 15.94 27.21
C LEU A 610 2.14 16.27 28.49
N ALA A 611 2.05 15.35 29.44
CA ALA A 611 1.22 15.44 30.66
C ALA A 611 1.49 16.70 31.48
N GLY A 612 2.76 17.09 31.65
CA GLY A 612 3.14 18.27 32.41
C GLY A 612 2.71 19.60 31.78
N LEU A 613 2.33 19.59 30.49
CA LEU A 613 1.84 20.75 29.76
C LEU A 613 0.30 20.86 29.84
N LEU A 614 -0.38 19.72 29.81
CA LEU A 614 -1.84 19.63 29.62
C LEU A 614 -2.59 19.33 30.93
N ALA A 615 -1.88 19.10 32.04
CA ALA A 615 -2.50 18.86 33.34
C ALA A 615 -3.19 20.14 33.86
N PRO A 616 -4.41 20.04 34.41
CA PRO A 616 -5.06 21.17 35.07
C PRO A 616 -4.21 21.63 36.27
N ALA A 617 -4.13 22.95 36.48
CA ALA A 617 -3.43 23.53 37.62
C ALA A 617 -3.99 22.94 38.93
N SER A 618 -3.12 22.37 39.76
CA SER A 618 -3.50 21.90 41.10
C SER A 618 -3.35 23.05 42.10
N PRO A 619 -4.45 23.50 42.76
CA PRO A 619 -4.36 24.56 43.78
C PRO A 619 -3.47 24.19 44.97
N ALA A 620 -3.31 22.89 45.25
CA ALA A 620 -2.59 22.40 46.42
C ALA A 620 -1.05 22.46 46.30
N GLU A 621 -0.50 22.70 45.11
CA GLU A 621 0.95 22.64 44.88
C GLU A 621 1.59 24.03 44.60
N GLY A 622 0.83 25.12 44.69
CA GLY A 622 1.37 26.48 44.47
C GLY A 622 2.06 26.67 43.11
N ARG A 623 1.67 25.89 42.09
CA ARG A 623 2.26 25.94 40.74
C ARG A 623 1.52 26.96 39.88
N PRO A 624 2.15 28.08 39.45
CA PRO A 624 1.58 28.95 38.45
C PRO A 624 1.77 28.28 37.08
N GLY A 625 0.68 27.98 36.39
CA GLY A 625 0.72 27.49 35.02
C GLY A 625 -0.64 27.68 34.40
N ALA A 626 -0.78 28.69 33.53
CA ALA A 626 -1.95 28.80 32.68
C ALA A 626 -2.04 27.50 31.85
N PRO A 627 -3.14 26.73 31.95
CA PRO A 627 -3.31 25.52 31.15
C PRO A 627 -3.28 25.89 29.67
N VAL A 628 -2.82 24.97 28.82
CA VAL A 628 -3.00 25.10 27.37
C VAL A 628 -4.47 25.46 27.09
N PRO A 629 -4.75 26.47 26.24
CA PRO A 629 -6.10 26.96 26.03
C PRO A 629 -7.12 25.87 25.74
N GLU A 630 -8.35 26.05 26.24
CA GLU A 630 -9.39 25.04 26.04
C GLU A 630 -9.78 24.89 24.58
N ARG A 631 -9.83 26.01 23.86
CA ARG A 631 -10.11 26.08 22.43
C ARG A 631 -8.80 26.00 21.65
N ALA A 632 -8.81 25.20 20.57
CA ALA A 632 -7.65 25.06 19.68
C ALA A 632 -7.20 26.41 19.10
N VAL A 633 -8.17 27.23 18.69
CA VAL A 633 -7.92 28.51 18.02
C VAL A 633 -7.15 29.50 18.89
N ASP A 634 -7.34 29.47 20.21
CA ASP A 634 -6.66 30.39 21.14
C ASP A 634 -5.16 30.05 21.21
N LEU A 635 -4.80 28.75 21.29
CA LEU A 635 -3.39 28.31 21.23
C LEU A 635 -2.75 28.65 19.89
N VAL A 636 -3.51 28.52 18.81
CA VAL A 636 -3.04 28.82 17.46
C VAL A 636 -2.84 30.33 17.27
N ALA A 637 -3.70 31.16 17.87
CA ALA A 637 -3.52 32.62 17.90
C ALA A 637 -2.23 33.02 18.62
N ASP A 638 -1.97 32.45 19.80
CA ASP A 638 -0.73 32.69 20.56
C ASP A 638 0.51 32.28 19.76
N ALA A 639 0.44 31.13 19.09
CA ALA A 639 1.53 30.66 18.24
C ALA A 639 1.71 31.51 16.99
N ALA A 640 0.64 32.02 16.37
CA ALA A 640 0.72 32.92 15.23
C ALA A 640 1.38 34.26 15.61
N ALA A 641 0.99 34.84 16.76
CA ALA A 641 1.64 36.03 17.29
C ALA A 641 3.13 35.78 17.59
N ALA A 642 3.45 34.62 18.19
CA ALA A 642 4.83 34.22 18.43
C ALA A 642 5.62 33.98 17.13
N ALA A 643 4.98 33.51 16.05
CA ALA A 643 5.61 33.34 14.74
C ALA A 643 6.03 34.69 14.17
N VAL A 644 5.13 35.66 14.14
CA VAL A 644 5.42 37.02 13.67
C VAL A 644 6.55 37.65 14.51
N ALA A 645 6.48 37.52 15.84
CA ALA A 645 7.54 37.99 16.73
C ALA A 645 8.89 37.28 16.51
N ALA A 646 8.86 36.02 16.07
CA ALA A 646 10.05 35.25 15.72
C ALA A 646 10.62 35.57 14.33
N GLY A 647 10.02 36.49 13.57
CA GLY A 647 10.52 36.96 12.26
C GLY A 647 9.86 36.33 11.04
N TRP A 648 8.72 35.65 11.20
CA TRP A 648 7.90 35.22 10.05
C TRP A 648 7.22 36.42 9.38
N PRO A 649 7.11 36.48 8.03
CA PRO A 649 6.54 37.65 7.34
C PRO A 649 5.12 38.00 7.75
N ASP A 650 4.25 36.98 7.86
CA ASP A 650 2.90 37.07 8.39
C ASP A 650 2.45 35.69 8.93
N ALA A 651 1.32 35.65 9.63
CA ALA A 651 0.76 34.42 10.19
C ALA A 651 0.32 33.39 9.14
N ARG A 652 -0.14 33.84 7.96
CA ARG A 652 -0.57 32.98 6.85
C ARG A 652 0.60 32.19 6.26
N VAL A 653 1.77 32.80 6.12
CA VAL A 653 2.99 32.13 5.67
C VAL A 653 3.39 31.03 6.67
N TRP A 654 3.28 31.31 7.97
CA TRP A 654 3.51 30.31 9.00
C TRP A 654 2.49 29.16 8.94
N PHE A 655 1.19 29.45 8.81
CA PHE A 655 0.16 28.42 8.65
C PHE A 655 0.41 27.54 7.42
N ALA A 656 0.73 28.14 6.28
CA ALA A 656 1.04 27.40 5.05
C ALA A 656 2.27 26.49 5.22
N ASP A 657 3.32 26.94 5.92
CA ASP A 657 4.48 26.10 6.25
C ASP A 657 4.08 24.94 7.17
N GLU A 658 3.39 25.20 8.28
CA GLU A 658 3.00 24.16 9.24
C GLU A 658 2.08 23.10 8.63
N LEU A 659 1.11 23.52 7.82
CA LEU A 659 0.23 22.61 7.09
C LEU A 659 1.00 21.86 5.98
N GLY A 660 1.98 22.51 5.34
CA GLY A 660 2.84 21.91 4.31
C GLY A 660 3.85 20.89 4.84
N ARG A 661 4.18 20.90 6.14
CA ARG A 661 5.12 19.95 6.75
C ARG A 661 4.63 18.51 6.73
N LEU A 662 3.31 18.33 6.84
CA LEU A 662 2.58 17.06 6.76
C LEU A 662 1.41 17.22 5.77
N VAL A 663 1.70 17.68 4.55
CA VAL A 663 0.69 18.03 3.54
C VAL A 663 -0.33 16.91 3.29
N GLY A 664 0.10 15.65 3.30
CA GLY A 664 -0.81 14.52 3.09
C GLY A 664 -1.81 14.35 4.23
N TRP A 665 -1.32 14.44 5.48
CA TRP A 665 -2.19 14.44 6.66
C TRP A 665 -3.07 15.69 6.73
N SER A 666 -2.52 16.88 6.49
CA SER A 666 -3.27 18.14 6.48
C SER A 666 -4.41 18.10 5.48
N ALA A 667 -4.14 17.65 4.25
CA ALA A 667 -5.16 17.51 3.22
C ALA A 667 -6.23 16.47 3.58
N TYR A 668 -5.83 15.36 4.20
CA TYR A 668 -6.79 14.33 4.64
C TYR A 668 -7.70 14.85 5.76
N VAL A 669 -7.13 15.57 6.74
CA VAL A 669 -7.88 16.19 7.85
C VAL A 669 -8.83 17.27 7.33
N ALA A 670 -8.37 18.08 6.38
CA ALA A 670 -9.16 19.17 5.80
C ALA A 670 -10.46 18.72 5.13
N ARG A 671 -10.53 17.49 4.61
CA ARG A 671 -11.67 17.05 3.77
C ARG A 671 -12.31 15.73 4.19
N ARG A 672 -11.71 15.03 5.16
CA ARG A 672 -12.13 13.71 5.70
C ARG A 672 -12.66 12.73 4.65
N GLY A 673 -12.06 12.72 3.46
CA GLY A 673 -12.26 11.68 2.45
C GLY A 673 -13.12 12.02 1.22
N THR A 674 -13.67 13.24 1.05
CA THR A 674 -14.33 13.63 -0.21
C THR A 674 -14.03 15.07 -0.63
N VAL A 675 -13.76 15.29 -1.92
CA VAL A 675 -13.44 16.64 -2.45
C VAL A 675 -14.67 17.55 -2.51
N ALA A 676 -15.86 16.98 -2.69
CA ALA A 676 -17.13 17.69 -2.59
C ALA A 676 -17.44 18.19 -1.16
N ALA A 677 -16.72 17.73 -0.13
CA ALA A 677 -16.85 18.29 1.22
C ALA A 677 -16.13 19.64 1.30
N ALA A 678 -16.79 20.61 1.95
CA ALA A 678 -16.16 21.87 2.32
C ALA A 678 -14.89 21.60 3.15
N VAL A 679 -13.90 22.50 3.03
CA VAL A 679 -12.70 22.44 3.86
C VAL A 679 -13.13 22.62 5.32
N ASP A 680 -12.81 21.62 6.14
CA ASP A 680 -13.00 21.61 7.59
C ASP A 680 -11.86 22.43 8.23
N VAL A 681 -12.05 23.75 8.25
CA VAL A 681 -11.08 24.71 8.81
C VAL A 681 -10.89 24.46 10.30
N ASP A 682 -11.94 24.10 11.04
CA ASP A 682 -11.87 23.79 12.47
C ASP A 682 -10.96 22.57 12.73
N ALA A 683 -11.04 21.54 11.89
CA ALA A 683 -10.15 20.39 11.99
C ALA A 683 -8.68 20.75 11.67
N LEU A 684 -8.44 21.70 10.76
CA LEU A 684 -7.10 22.21 10.47
C LEU A 684 -6.54 23.07 11.62
N VAL A 685 -7.37 23.92 12.22
CA VAL A 685 -7.01 24.66 13.43
C VAL A 685 -6.69 23.69 14.57
N ALA A 686 -7.47 22.62 14.73
CA ALA A 686 -7.19 21.57 15.70
C ALA A 686 -5.86 20.85 15.40
N LEU A 687 -5.55 20.56 14.14
CA LEU A 687 -4.28 19.96 13.72
C LEU A 687 -3.09 20.87 14.07
N LEU A 688 -3.19 22.16 13.76
CA LEU A 688 -2.18 23.16 14.11
C LEU A 688 -1.98 23.23 15.64
N ALA A 689 -3.07 23.22 16.41
CA ALA A 689 -2.99 23.20 17.87
C ALA A 689 -2.29 21.95 18.42
N VAL A 690 -2.63 20.76 17.91
CA VAL A 690 -1.95 19.49 18.27
C VAL A 690 -0.45 19.59 17.98
N ARG A 691 -0.09 20.15 16.84
CA ARG A 691 1.29 20.31 16.40
C ARG A 691 2.07 21.30 17.27
N VAL A 692 1.51 22.48 17.53
CA VAL A 692 2.08 23.51 18.42
C VAL A 692 2.27 22.95 19.83
N ALA A 693 1.26 22.29 20.40
CA ALA A 693 1.34 21.69 21.73
C ALA A 693 2.43 20.60 21.80
N THR A 694 2.50 19.74 20.78
CA THR A 694 3.53 18.70 20.68
C THR A 694 4.93 19.29 20.55
N ARG A 695 5.10 20.33 19.72
CA ARG A 695 6.37 21.06 19.59
C ARG A 695 6.77 21.66 20.91
N TYR A 696 5.90 22.44 21.53
CA TYR A 696 6.21 23.10 22.80
C TYR A 696 6.62 22.07 23.85
N ALA A 697 5.94 20.92 23.92
CA ALA A 697 6.30 19.85 24.84
C ALA A 697 7.68 19.21 24.57
N LEU A 698 8.09 19.09 23.31
CA LEU A 698 9.38 18.48 22.94
C LEU A 698 10.55 19.47 22.94
N THR A 699 10.30 20.74 22.60
CA THR A 699 11.35 21.74 22.32
C THR A 699 11.35 22.92 23.30
N GLY A 700 10.23 23.19 23.96
CA GLY A 700 10.02 24.40 24.75
C GLY A 700 9.63 25.64 23.95
N ALA A 701 9.40 25.53 22.63
CA ALA A 701 9.00 26.65 21.77
C ALA A 701 7.65 26.38 21.08
N LEU A 702 6.81 27.41 20.94
CA LEU A 702 5.51 27.32 20.24
C LEU A 702 5.68 27.21 18.72
N VAL A 703 6.64 27.98 18.22
CA VAL A 703 6.98 28.07 16.81
C VAL A 703 8.42 27.61 16.62
N PRO A 704 8.77 27.05 15.47
CA PRO A 704 10.17 26.87 15.15
C PRO A 704 10.80 28.27 15.12
N ARG A 705 12.06 28.40 15.55
CA ARG A 705 12.81 29.63 15.26
C ARG A 705 12.67 29.86 13.75
N ALA A 706 12.23 31.05 13.33
CA ALA A 706 12.48 31.45 11.96
C ALA A 706 13.95 31.15 11.73
N GLN A 707 14.26 30.36 10.71
CA GLN A 707 15.63 29.95 10.46
C GLN A 707 16.50 31.20 10.60
N GLY A 708 17.48 31.14 11.52
CA GLY A 708 18.47 32.20 11.61
C GLY A 708 19.04 32.33 10.21
N ASP A 709 18.91 33.53 9.64
CA ASP A 709 18.93 33.84 8.22
C ASP A 709 17.56 33.55 7.57
N VAL A 710 16.70 34.57 7.39
CA VAL A 710 16.70 35.29 6.09
C VAL A 710 17.79 34.69 5.23
N VAL A 711 17.46 33.60 4.52
CA VAL A 711 18.29 33.05 3.45
C VAL A 711 18.90 34.27 2.76
N PRO A 712 20.24 34.45 2.74
CA PRO A 712 20.84 35.71 2.31
C PRO A 712 20.14 36.14 1.02
N ARG A 713 19.76 37.42 0.84
CA ARG A 713 19.02 37.83 -0.38
C ARG A 713 19.63 37.24 -1.66
N ALA A 714 20.96 37.07 -1.68
CA ALA A 714 21.69 36.37 -2.73
C ALA A 714 21.38 34.87 -2.86
N LEU A 715 21.21 34.14 -1.77
CA LEU A 715 20.85 32.72 -1.72
C LEU A 715 19.34 32.53 -1.99
N THR A 716 18.45 33.44 -1.57
CA THR A 716 17.02 33.41 -1.93
C THR A 716 16.83 33.75 -3.39
N ALA A 717 17.49 34.81 -3.88
CA ALA A 717 17.50 35.14 -5.30
C ALA A 717 18.09 34.00 -6.14
N ARG A 718 19.13 33.30 -5.64
CA ARG A 718 19.64 32.09 -6.29
C ARG A 718 18.63 30.95 -6.27
N THR A 719 17.94 30.68 -5.16
CA THR A 719 16.91 29.63 -5.08
C THR A 719 15.71 29.95 -5.96
N GLU A 720 15.27 31.21 -5.97
CA GLU A 720 14.20 31.75 -6.81
C GLU A 720 14.58 31.63 -8.29
N ALA A 721 15.75 32.14 -8.68
CA ALA A 721 16.28 32.01 -10.04
C ALA A 721 16.42 30.53 -10.44
N THR A 722 16.94 29.68 -9.55
CA THR A 722 17.07 28.23 -9.81
C THR A 722 15.72 27.56 -9.97
N ALA A 723 14.70 27.93 -9.19
CA ALA A 723 13.36 27.38 -9.29
C ALA A 723 12.67 27.81 -10.58
N GLN A 724 12.83 29.09 -10.97
CA GLN A 724 12.29 29.62 -12.22
C GLN A 724 13.00 28.99 -13.43
N GLU A 725 14.33 28.86 -13.40
CA GLU A 725 15.12 28.17 -14.43
C GLU A 725 14.69 26.70 -14.56
N ARG A 726 14.50 25.99 -13.45
CA ARG A 726 14.02 24.60 -13.45
C ARG A 726 12.60 24.50 -13.99
N SER A 727 11.71 25.40 -13.58
CA SER A 727 10.35 25.45 -14.10
C SER A 727 10.35 25.66 -15.61
N ALA A 728 11.09 26.67 -16.10
CA ALA A 728 11.23 26.96 -17.53
C ALA A 728 11.80 25.76 -18.32
N ALA A 729 12.81 25.07 -17.78
CA ALA A 729 13.36 23.87 -18.40
C ALA A 729 12.34 22.73 -18.48
N VAL A 730 11.55 22.52 -17.43
CA VAL A 730 10.48 21.52 -17.43
C VAL A 730 9.39 21.90 -18.44
N VAL A 731 8.94 23.16 -18.45
CA VAL A 731 7.92 23.65 -19.38
C VAL A 731 8.39 23.48 -20.83
N ALA A 732 9.63 23.87 -21.16
CA ALA A 732 10.18 23.68 -22.50
C ALA A 732 10.24 22.20 -22.91
N ALA A 733 10.59 21.30 -21.99
CA ALA A 733 10.59 19.86 -22.24
C ALA A 733 9.17 19.32 -22.47
N LEU A 734 8.18 19.81 -21.71
CA LEU A 734 6.77 19.46 -21.89
C LEU A 734 6.26 19.95 -23.24
N GLU A 735 6.53 21.20 -23.63
CA GLU A 735 6.12 21.76 -24.91
C GLU A 735 6.71 20.99 -26.09
N ALA A 736 7.99 20.60 -26.00
CA ALA A 736 8.62 19.75 -27.01
C ALA A 736 7.99 18.35 -27.09
N ALA A 737 7.64 17.75 -25.95
CA ALA A 737 6.93 16.47 -25.91
C ALA A 737 5.51 16.59 -26.47
N GLU A 738 4.80 17.65 -26.10
CA GLU A 738 3.46 17.99 -26.57
C GLU A 738 3.43 18.18 -28.08
N ALA A 739 4.38 18.91 -28.66
CA ALA A 739 4.47 19.09 -30.11
C ALA A 739 4.63 17.74 -30.85
N ARG A 740 5.46 16.83 -30.31
CA ARG A 740 5.64 15.49 -30.88
C ARG A 740 4.39 14.62 -30.77
N VAL A 741 3.71 14.66 -29.62
CA VAL A 741 2.51 13.84 -29.36
C VAL A 741 1.29 14.37 -30.13
N ARG A 742 1.11 15.70 -30.20
CA ARG A 742 -0.05 16.35 -30.81
C ARG A 742 0.03 16.48 -32.33
N GLY A 743 1.24 16.50 -32.92
CA GLY A 743 1.45 16.70 -34.35
C GLY A 743 0.65 15.74 -35.23
N PRO A 744 0.77 14.42 -35.06
CA PRO A 744 0.05 13.46 -35.89
C PRO A 744 -1.48 13.55 -35.77
N LEU A 745 -2.00 13.92 -34.60
CA LEU A 745 -3.43 14.17 -34.42
C LEU A 745 -3.87 15.46 -35.13
N ALA A 746 -3.06 16.52 -35.06
CA ALA A 746 -3.29 17.73 -35.84
C ALA A 746 -3.33 17.41 -37.33
N ASP A 747 -2.31 16.70 -37.84
CA ASP A 747 -2.21 16.30 -39.24
C ASP A 747 -3.44 15.49 -39.67
N ALA A 748 -3.88 14.53 -38.86
CA ALA A 748 -5.08 13.73 -39.14
C ALA A 748 -6.36 14.58 -39.19
N LEU A 749 -6.53 15.52 -38.25
CA LEU A 749 -7.71 16.38 -38.18
C LEU A 749 -7.72 17.47 -39.27
N THR A 750 -6.55 17.97 -39.71
CA THR A 750 -6.46 19.01 -40.75
C THR A 750 -6.31 18.47 -42.17
N SER A 751 -5.88 17.22 -42.33
CA SER A 751 -5.69 16.58 -43.65
C SER A 751 -6.85 15.66 -44.05
N ALA A 752 -7.84 15.47 -43.17
CA ALA A 752 -9.09 14.81 -43.53
C ALA A 752 -9.65 15.56 -44.76
N PRO A 753 -9.76 14.89 -45.92
CA PRO A 753 -10.12 15.58 -47.14
C PRO A 753 -11.51 16.20 -47.01
N ASP A 754 -11.65 17.37 -47.63
CA ASP A 754 -12.93 18.02 -47.93
C ASP A 754 -13.63 17.20 -49.03
N ASP A 755 -13.91 15.93 -48.76
CA ASP A 755 -14.99 15.25 -49.47
C ASP A 755 -16.24 15.88 -48.89
N GLY A 756 -16.67 16.96 -49.54
CA GLY A 756 -18.02 17.43 -49.40
C GLY A 756 -18.91 16.20 -49.48
N ARG A 757 -19.46 15.76 -48.34
CA ARG A 757 -20.49 14.74 -48.33
C ARG A 757 -21.68 15.43 -48.96
N PRO A 758 -22.06 15.11 -50.21
CA PRO A 758 -23.40 15.46 -50.67
C PRO A 758 -24.38 14.77 -49.71
N GLY A 759 -25.55 15.37 -49.56
CA GLY A 759 -26.64 14.78 -48.78
C GLY A 759 -26.81 13.30 -49.13
N ASP A 760 -27.19 12.53 -48.11
CA ASP A 760 -27.59 11.13 -48.22
C ASP A 760 -28.35 10.88 -49.53
N GLU A 761 -27.68 10.30 -50.54
CA GLU A 761 -28.41 9.44 -51.46
C GLU A 761 -28.74 8.19 -50.64
N PRO A 762 -30.01 7.76 -50.59
CA PRO A 762 -30.41 6.62 -49.79
C PRO A 762 -29.78 5.36 -50.41
N SER A 763 -28.62 4.95 -49.89
CA SER A 763 -28.30 3.54 -49.84
C SER A 763 -29.42 2.87 -49.05
N ASP A 764 -29.92 1.72 -49.51
CA ASP A 764 -30.89 0.89 -48.78
C ASP A 764 -30.64 1.00 -47.27
N GLY A 765 -31.65 1.47 -46.52
CA GLY A 765 -31.50 2.15 -45.22
C GLY A 765 -30.52 1.46 -44.25
N PRO A 766 -29.87 2.24 -43.34
CA PRO A 766 -28.73 1.76 -42.56
C PRO A 766 -29.09 0.47 -41.83
N GLU A 767 -28.45 -0.63 -42.25
CA GLU A 767 -28.69 -1.94 -41.65
C GLU A 767 -28.30 -1.85 -40.17
N ARG A 768 -29.26 -2.15 -39.28
CA ARG A 768 -29.09 -2.02 -37.82
C ARG A 768 -27.84 -2.79 -37.35
N PRO A 769 -26.97 -2.21 -36.50
CA PRO A 769 -25.75 -2.87 -36.05
C PRO A 769 -26.05 -4.15 -35.25
N ASP A 770 -25.11 -5.09 -35.25
CA ASP A 770 -25.26 -6.37 -34.55
C ASP A 770 -25.32 -6.18 -33.02
N ALA A 771 -24.62 -5.17 -32.49
CA ALA A 771 -24.72 -4.70 -31.10
C ALA A 771 -24.21 -3.25 -30.95
N ASP A 772 -24.77 -2.54 -29.97
CA ASP A 772 -24.26 -1.26 -29.48
C ASP A 772 -23.45 -1.49 -28.20
N LEU A 773 -22.25 -0.90 -28.11
CA LEU A 773 -21.39 -0.98 -26.94
C LEU A 773 -21.16 0.44 -26.41
N VAL A 774 -21.69 0.74 -25.22
CA VAL A 774 -21.44 2.00 -24.53
C VAL A 774 -20.32 1.78 -23.51
N LEU A 775 -19.09 2.11 -23.89
CA LEU A 775 -17.90 1.91 -23.06
C LEU A 775 -17.56 3.15 -22.27
N CYS A 776 -16.90 2.93 -21.13
CA CYS A 776 -16.29 4.03 -20.39
C CYS A 776 -15.29 4.80 -21.28
N ILE A 777 -15.28 6.13 -21.18
CA ILE A 777 -14.31 7.03 -21.82
C ILE A 777 -12.83 6.78 -21.46
N ASP A 778 -12.52 5.82 -20.58
CA ASP A 778 -11.16 5.49 -20.14
C ASP A 778 -10.23 5.17 -21.31
N VAL A 779 -9.00 5.70 -21.30
CA VAL A 779 -8.01 5.51 -22.38
C VAL A 779 -7.67 4.05 -22.66
N ARG A 780 -7.87 3.16 -21.69
CA ARG A 780 -7.62 1.72 -21.84
C ARG A 780 -8.77 1.03 -22.57
N SER A 781 -9.96 1.62 -22.57
CA SER A 781 -11.10 1.12 -23.35
C SER A 781 -11.04 1.53 -24.82
N GLU A 782 -10.24 2.55 -25.18
CA GLU A 782 -10.02 2.96 -26.59
C GLU A 782 -9.53 1.79 -27.46
N ARG A 783 -8.51 1.06 -27.00
CA ARG A 783 -7.97 -0.09 -27.74
C ARG A 783 -9.02 -1.18 -27.93
N LEU A 784 -9.81 -1.44 -26.90
CA LEU A 784 -10.89 -2.42 -26.94
C LEU A 784 -11.95 -2.05 -27.98
N ARG A 785 -12.29 -0.76 -28.12
CA ARG A 785 -13.23 -0.26 -29.16
C ARG A 785 -12.75 -0.61 -30.57
N ARG A 786 -11.51 -0.28 -30.90
CA ARG A 786 -10.93 -0.58 -32.22
C ARG A 786 -10.96 -2.07 -32.55
N HIS A 787 -10.54 -2.91 -31.59
CA HIS A 787 -10.48 -4.35 -31.82
C HIS A 787 -11.85 -5.03 -31.86
N VAL A 788 -12.84 -4.54 -31.12
CA VAL A 788 -14.19 -5.10 -31.19
C VAL A 788 -14.89 -4.71 -32.49
N GLU A 789 -14.78 -3.45 -32.93
CA GLU A 789 -15.29 -2.97 -34.23
C GLU A 789 -14.67 -3.75 -35.40
N ALA A 790 -13.37 -4.07 -35.33
CA ALA A 790 -12.72 -4.90 -36.34
C ALA A 790 -13.23 -6.37 -36.35
N ALA A 791 -13.90 -6.82 -35.29
CA ALA A 791 -14.34 -8.21 -35.10
C ALA A 791 -15.81 -8.47 -35.49
N GLY A 792 -16.57 -7.45 -35.89
CA GLY A 792 -17.98 -7.55 -36.28
C GLY A 792 -18.64 -6.19 -36.49
N ARG A 793 -19.91 -6.14 -36.92
CA ARG A 793 -20.63 -4.88 -37.17
C ARG A 793 -21.17 -4.29 -35.87
N TYR A 794 -20.27 -3.81 -35.01
CA TYR A 794 -20.62 -3.23 -33.72
C TYR A 794 -20.42 -1.71 -33.73
N ARG A 795 -21.37 -0.98 -33.13
CA ARG A 795 -21.23 0.47 -32.91
C ARG A 795 -20.71 0.70 -31.50
N THR A 796 -19.61 1.45 -31.34
CA THR A 796 -19.07 1.78 -30.02
C THR A 796 -19.27 3.25 -29.66
N ILE A 797 -19.67 3.51 -28.43
CA ILE A 797 -20.01 4.83 -27.89
C ILE A 797 -19.19 5.04 -26.61
N GLY A 798 -18.52 6.18 -26.48
CA GLY A 798 -17.76 6.58 -25.31
C GLY A 798 -18.61 7.42 -24.36
N PHE A 799 -18.78 6.96 -23.13
CA PHE A 799 -19.53 7.68 -22.09
C PHE A 799 -18.86 7.57 -20.72
N ALA A 800 -19.08 8.51 -19.81
CA ALA A 800 -18.45 8.44 -18.49
C ALA A 800 -18.95 7.20 -17.71
N GLY A 801 -18.04 6.45 -17.08
CA GLY A 801 -18.34 5.11 -16.53
C GLY A 801 -19.33 5.05 -15.37
N PHE A 802 -19.75 6.21 -14.83
CA PHE A 802 -20.83 6.29 -13.85
C PHE A 802 -22.23 6.31 -14.49
N PHE A 803 -22.32 6.43 -15.82
CA PHE A 803 -23.54 6.42 -16.63
C PHE A 803 -24.58 7.46 -16.19
N GLY A 804 -24.14 8.67 -15.82
CA GLY A 804 -25.05 9.74 -15.40
C GLY A 804 -25.76 9.50 -14.07
N LEU A 805 -25.45 8.40 -13.37
CA LEU A 805 -26.12 8.02 -12.12
C LEU A 805 -25.26 8.38 -10.89
N PRO A 806 -25.57 9.45 -10.15
CA PRO A 806 -24.86 9.86 -8.93
C PRO A 806 -25.19 8.95 -7.74
N LEU A 807 -24.76 7.70 -7.80
CA LEU A 807 -25.19 6.64 -6.89
C LEU A 807 -24.21 6.39 -5.74
N ALA A 808 -24.75 6.27 -4.53
CA ALA A 808 -24.09 5.64 -3.39
C ALA A 808 -24.58 4.20 -3.27
N ARG A 809 -23.65 3.26 -3.24
CA ARG A 809 -23.94 1.83 -3.22
C ARG A 809 -23.54 1.19 -1.90
N ARG A 810 -24.46 0.43 -1.32
CA ARG A 810 -24.26 -0.36 -0.11
C ARG A 810 -24.40 -1.84 -0.43
N ALA A 811 -23.40 -2.63 -0.07
CA ALA A 811 -23.45 -4.09 -0.22
C ALA A 811 -23.84 -4.72 1.12
N GLY A 812 -25.00 -5.38 1.21
CA GLY A 812 -25.50 -5.95 2.45
C GLY A 812 -25.56 -4.94 3.61
N ASP A 813 -24.97 -5.28 4.75
CA ASP A 813 -24.97 -4.43 5.96
C ASP A 813 -23.67 -3.60 6.09
N GLY A 814 -22.92 -3.47 4.99
CA GLY A 814 -21.65 -2.74 4.95
C GLY A 814 -21.82 -1.22 4.84
N PRO A 815 -20.71 -0.45 4.85
CA PRO A 815 -20.76 0.99 4.63
C PRO A 815 -21.22 1.33 3.20
N SER A 816 -21.90 2.46 3.05
CA SER A 816 -22.25 3.01 1.74
C SER A 816 -21.03 3.65 1.08
N THR A 817 -20.83 3.40 -0.22
CA THR A 817 -19.71 3.95 -1.00
C THR A 817 -20.22 4.74 -2.19
N SER A 818 -19.74 5.98 -2.36
CA SER A 818 -20.03 6.80 -3.54
C SER A 818 -19.38 6.18 -4.79
N ARG A 819 -20.17 5.96 -5.86
CA ARG A 819 -19.72 5.42 -7.16
C ARG A 819 -19.92 6.45 -8.27
N LEU A 820 -19.38 7.64 -8.08
CA LEU A 820 -19.56 8.79 -8.96
C LEU A 820 -18.30 9.67 -8.94
N PRO A 821 -18.16 10.65 -9.84
CA PRO A 821 -17.01 11.54 -9.85
C PRO A 821 -16.87 12.25 -8.50
N ALA A 822 -15.63 12.42 -8.02
CA ALA A 822 -15.35 13.00 -6.69
C ALA A 822 -15.81 14.45 -6.52
N LEU A 823 -16.11 15.13 -7.63
CA LEU A 823 -16.68 16.48 -7.72
C LEU A 823 -18.17 16.54 -7.36
N LEU A 824 -18.88 15.41 -7.45
CA LEU A 824 -20.33 15.34 -7.27
C LEU A 824 -20.69 14.69 -5.94
N ALA A 825 -21.84 15.05 -5.38
CA ALA A 825 -22.43 14.41 -4.22
C ALA A 825 -23.43 13.31 -4.66
N PRO A 826 -23.51 12.17 -3.95
CA PRO A 826 -24.50 11.14 -4.27
C PRO A 826 -25.92 11.65 -4.01
N SER A 827 -26.84 11.38 -4.94
CA SER A 827 -28.27 11.66 -4.78
C SER A 827 -29.15 10.43 -4.91
N LEU A 828 -28.60 9.29 -5.34
CA LEU A 828 -29.31 8.00 -5.43
C LEU A 828 -28.70 6.98 -4.48
N ARG A 829 -29.51 6.15 -3.83
CA ARG A 829 -29.03 5.04 -3.00
C ARG A 829 -29.41 3.69 -3.58
N VAL A 830 -28.42 2.80 -3.68
CA VAL A 830 -28.59 1.44 -4.20
C VAL A 830 -28.14 0.42 -3.15
N ASP A 831 -29.09 -0.42 -2.75
CA ASP A 831 -28.81 -1.57 -1.89
C ASP A 831 -28.60 -2.81 -2.75
N ALA A 832 -27.36 -3.30 -2.79
CA ALA A 832 -27.01 -4.52 -3.48
C ALA A 832 -27.14 -5.72 -2.55
N PRO A 833 -27.81 -6.81 -2.97
CA PRO A 833 -27.83 -8.03 -2.19
C PRO A 833 -26.41 -8.56 -2.02
N ALA A 834 -26.07 -8.93 -0.78
CA ALA A 834 -24.83 -9.65 -0.51
C ALA A 834 -24.86 -10.99 -1.25
N PRO A 835 -23.75 -11.43 -1.89
CA PRO A 835 -23.70 -12.75 -2.50
C PRO A 835 -23.97 -13.84 -1.45
N GLU A 836 -24.74 -14.87 -1.83
CA GLU A 836 -24.98 -16.03 -0.98
C GLU A 836 -23.66 -16.75 -0.71
N ALA A 837 -23.41 -17.04 0.56
CA ALA A 837 -22.17 -17.65 0.99
C ALA A 837 -22.34 -19.16 1.15
N THR A 838 -21.48 -19.95 0.51
CA THR A 838 -21.38 -21.37 0.81
C THR A 838 -20.88 -21.56 2.25
N VAL A 839 -21.13 -22.74 2.85
CA VAL A 839 -20.56 -23.08 4.17
C VAL A 839 -19.04 -22.91 4.17
N GLY A 840 -18.38 -23.27 3.06
CA GLY A 840 -16.94 -23.09 2.89
C GLY A 840 -16.51 -21.62 2.85
N ASP A 841 -17.27 -20.74 2.20
CA ASP A 841 -16.94 -19.30 2.15
C ASP A 841 -17.08 -18.63 3.51
N LEU A 842 -18.10 -19.02 4.28
CA LEU A 842 -18.32 -18.54 5.63
C LEU A 842 -17.22 -19.01 6.57
N LEU A 843 -16.86 -20.30 6.53
CA LEU A 843 -15.75 -20.84 7.33
C LEU A 843 -14.43 -20.16 6.96
N ARG A 844 -14.15 -19.96 5.66
CA ARG A 844 -12.95 -19.24 5.22
C ARG A 844 -12.96 -17.77 5.64
N GLY A 845 -14.09 -17.09 5.52
CA GLY A 845 -14.25 -15.69 5.90
C GLY A 845 -14.06 -15.50 7.40
N ALA A 846 -14.72 -16.33 8.21
CA ALA A 846 -14.64 -16.26 9.65
C ALA A 846 -13.29 -16.76 10.20
N LEU A 847 -12.64 -17.75 9.55
CA LEU A 847 -11.25 -18.11 9.86
C LEU A 847 -10.29 -16.95 9.54
N ARG A 848 -10.44 -16.28 8.40
CA ARG A 848 -9.65 -15.08 8.08
C ARG A 848 -9.89 -13.98 9.09
N GLU A 849 -11.15 -13.66 9.39
CA GLU A 849 -11.51 -12.67 10.40
C GLU A 849 -10.85 -13.01 11.76
N ALA A 850 -10.91 -14.28 12.19
CA ALA A 850 -10.27 -14.71 13.44
C ALA A 850 -8.73 -14.63 13.41
N LEU A 851 -8.08 -14.96 12.29
CA LEU A 851 -6.61 -14.95 12.17
C LEU A 851 -6.04 -13.55 11.90
N ASP A 852 -6.74 -12.74 11.12
CA ASP A 852 -6.36 -11.38 10.73
C ASP A 852 -6.80 -10.36 11.80
N ALA A 853 -7.69 -10.78 12.72
CA ALA A 853 -8.05 -9.97 13.86
C ALA A 853 -6.83 -9.65 14.75
N PRO A 854 -6.90 -8.53 15.48
CA PRO A 854 -5.76 -8.09 16.25
C PRO A 854 -5.42 -9.06 17.39
N GLY A 855 -4.23 -9.68 17.31
CA GLY A 855 -3.80 -10.75 18.22
C GLY A 855 -4.20 -12.18 17.78
N GLY A 856 -5.08 -12.33 16.79
CA GLY A 856 -5.49 -13.63 16.24
C GLY A 856 -4.32 -14.43 15.67
N GLY A 857 -3.48 -13.78 14.86
CA GLY A 857 -2.23 -14.36 14.36
C GLY A 857 -1.15 -14.56 15.43
N PHE A 858 -1.33 -13.99 16.63
CA PHE A 858 -0.48 -14.29 17.79
C PHE A 858 -0.95 -15.57 18.50
N ALA A 859 -2.26 -15.69 18.76
CA ALA A 859 -2.85 -16.81 19.49
C ALA A 859 -3.01 -18.10 18.65
N ALA A 860 -3.16 -18.00 17.33
CA ALA A 860 -3.38 -19.13 16.42
C ALA A 860 -2.29 -19.24 15.36
N VAL A 861 -1.02 -19.04 15.75
CA VAL A 861 0.09 -18.97 14.79
C VAL A 861 0.31 -20.28 14.05
N GLU A 862 0.01 -21.42 14.68
CA GLU A 862 0.17 -22.75 14.10
C GLU A 862 -0.81 -22.94 12.93
N VAL A 863 -2.07 -22.55 13.11
CA VAL A 863 -3.10 -22.55 12.06
C VAL A 863 -2.76 -21.51 10.97
N ALA A 864 -2.31 -20.32 11.37
CA ALA A 864 -1.92 -19.27 10.45
C ALA A 864 -0.71 -19.68 9.59
N GLY A 865 0.26 -20.38 10.16
CA GLY A 865 1.46 -20.89 9.48
C GLY A 865 1.13 -21.97 8.46
N LEU A 866 0.26 -22.91 8.80
CA LEU A 866 -0.22 -23.93 7.85
C LEU A 866 -1.02 -23.29 6.69
N ARG A 867 -1.89 -22.32 6.99
CA ARG A 867 -2.58 -21.54 5.95
C ARG A 867 -1.59 -20.79 5.06
N ALA A 868 -0.54 -20.24 5.67
CA ALA A 868 0.49 -19.49 4.95
C ALA A 868 1.27 -20.37 3.97
N LEU A 869 1.43 -21.68 4.20
CA LEU A 869 2.02 -22.60 3.24
C LEU A 869 1.33 -22.54 1.86
N ALA A 870 -0.01 -22.55 1.84
CA ALA A 870 -0.78 -22.40 0.60
C ALA A 870 -0.65 -20.99 -0.01
N GLY A 871 -0.55 -19.96 0.83
CA GLY A 871 -0.31 -18.58 0.41
C GLY A 871 1.06 -18.40 -0.26
N THR A 872 2.09 -19.01 0.32
CA THR A 872 3.46 -19.04 -0.22
C THR A 872 3.54 -19.88 -1.48
N ALA A 873 2.83 -21.01 -1.58
CA ALA A 873 2.73 -21.75 -2.84
C ALA A 873 2.08 -20.92 -3.96
N ALA A 874 1.09 -20.09 -3.62
CA ALA A 874 0.43 -19.19 -4.57
C ALA A 874 1.34 -18.04 -5.05
N THR A 875 2.41 -17.66 -4.32
CA THR A 875 3.40 -16.70 -4.83
C THR A 875 4.28 -17.30 -5.93
N VAL A 876 4.44 -18.62 -5.94
CA VAL A 876 5.21 -19.36 -6.95
C VAL A 876 4.37 -19.59 -8.21
N ARG A 877 3.10 -19.98 -8.05
CA ARG A 877 2.14 -20.20 -9.15
C ARG A 877 0.84 -19.42 -8.92
N PRO A 878 0.78 -18.15 -9.33
CA PRO A 878 -0.43 -17.35 -9.18
C PRO A 878 -1.56 -17.93 -10.02
N ARG A 879 -2.78 -17.93 -9.47
CA ARG A 879 -3.99 -18.39 -10.16
C ARG A 879 -4.89 -17.21 -10.45
N HIS A 880 -5.11 -16.96 -11.73
CA HIS A 880 -6.09 -15.98 -12.18
C HIS A 880 -7.51 -16.45 -11.85
N ARG A 881 -8.36 -15.51 -11.44
CA ARG A 881 -9.81 -15.72 -11.31
C ARG A 881 -10.49 -14.74 -12.24
N THR A 882 -11.41 -15.26 -13.05
CA THR A 882 -12.21 -14.42 -13.95
C THR A 882 -12.99 -13.39 -13.12
N PRO A 883 -12.94 -12.10 -13.49
CA PRO A 883 -13.73 -11.07 -12.82
C PRO A 883 -15.22 -11.39 -12.95
N ALA A 884 -15.97 -11.19 -11.87
CA ALA A 884 -17.42 -11.40 -11.84
C ALA A 884 -18.11 -10.03 -11.80
N LEU A 885 -19.09 -9.84 -12.70
CA LEU A 885 -19.89 -8.63 -12.75
C LEU A 885 -20.63 -8.41 -11.43
N ALA A 886 -20.70 -7.16 -10.98
CA ALA A 886 -21.48 -6.81 -9.81
C ALA A 886 -22.99 -6.84 -10.13
N THR A 887 -23.80 -7.34 -9.20
CA THR A 887 -25.27 -7.30 -9.32
C THR A 887 -25.79 -5.85 -9.28
N ALA A 888 -26.86 -5.54 -10.02
CA ALA A 888 -27.43 -4.20 -10.04
C ALA A 888 -27.82 -3.72 -8.63
N GLY A 889 -28.50 -4.57 -7.85
CA GLY A 889 -29.14 -4.16 -6.61
C GLY A 889 -30.50 -3.50 -6.86
N SER A 890 -31.11 -2.96 -5.81
CA SER A 890 -32.38 -2.22 -5.89
C SER A 890 -32.17 -0.76 -5.56
N VAL A 891 -32.68 0.12 -6.43
CA VAL A 891 -32.83 1.55 -6.14
C VAL A 891 -33.97 1.72 -5.15
N ALA A 892 -33.83 2.63 -4.18
CA ALA A 892 -34.91 2.95 -3.25
C ALA A 892 -36.13 3.47 -4.02
N GLU A 893 -37.34 3.05 -3.64
CA GLU A 893 -38.58 3.40 -4.34
C GLU A 893 -38.80 4.92 -4.44
N ALA A 894 -38.43 5.66 -3.40
CA ALA A 894 -38.47 7.13 -3.38
C ALA A 894 -37.52 7.79 -4.41
N ASP A 895 -36.38 7.15 -4.69
CA ASP A 895 -35.35 7.67 -5.61
C ASP A 895 -35.60 7.23 -7.06
N LEU A 896 -36.50 6.25 -7.29
CA LEU A 896 -36.71 5.63 -8.58
C LEU A 896 -37.10 6.61 -9.70
N PRO A 897 -38.01 7.58 -9.50
CA PRO A 897 -38.32 8.57 -10.54
C PRO A 897 -37.10 9.40 -10.96
N GLN A 898 -36.25 9.77 -10.00
CA GLN A 898 -35.02 10.51 -10.29
C GLN A 898 -33.99 9.64 -11.01
N ALA A 899 -33.84 8.38 -10.59
CA ALA A 899 -32.95 7.42 -11.22
C ALA A 899 -33.36 7.14 -12.68
N VAL A 900 -34.66 6.99 -12.95
CA VAL A 900 -35.19 6.82 -14.31
C VAL A 900 -34.90 8.06 -15.16
N ARG A 901 -35.14 9.28 -14.65
CA ARG A 901 -34.80 10.51 -15.39
C ARG A 901 -33.31 10.59 -15.74
N ALA A 902 -32.43 10.25 -14.80
CA ALA A 902 -30.99 10.24 -15.03
C ALA A 902 -30.56 9.17 -16.06
N ALA A 903 -31.18 7.98 -16.02
CA ALA A 903 -30.94 6.93 -17.01
C ALA A 903 -31.43 7.32 -18.42
N VAL A 904 -32.59 7.99 -18.54
CA VAL A 904 -33.11 8.52 -19.81
C VAL A 904 -32.22 9.63 -20.37
N ALA A 905 -31.76 10.55 -19.52
CA ALA A 905 -30.81 11.59 -19.94
C ALA A 905 -29.50 10.97 -20.46
N THR A 906 -29.03 9.91 -19.79
CA THR A 906 -27.86 9.13 -20.24
C THR A 906 -28.12 8.43 -21.57
N ALA A 907 -29.29 7.81 -21.74
CA ALA A 907 -29.67 7.17 -23.01
C ALA A 907 -29.67 8.18 -24.16
N ARG A 908 -30.29 9.36 -23.95
CA ARG A 908 -30.27 10.46 -24.93
C ARG A 908 -28.84 10.88 -25.27
N ALA A 909 -28.02 11.17 -24.26
CA ALA A 909 -26.64 11.62 -24.46
C ALA A 909 -25.73 10.56 -25.09
N ALA A 910 -26.04 9.28 -24.91
CA ALA A 910 -25.32 8.16 -25.53
C ALA A 910 -25.92 7.72 -26.88
N GLY A 911 -26.94 8.39 -27.41
CA GLY A 911 -27.60 8.02 -28.66
C GLY A 911 -28.35 6.68 -28.61
N ILE A 912 -28.76 6.24 -27.41
CA ILE A 912 -29.58 5.04 -27.21
C ILE A 912 -31.05 5.40 -27.44
N GLY A 913 -31.71 4.72 -28.37
CA GLY A 913 -33.08 5.06 -28.78
C GLY A 913 -33.63 4.17 -29.90
N PRO A 914 -34.43 4.72 -30.83
CA PRO A 914 -35.14 3.94 -31.87
C PRO A 914 -34.21 3.14 -32.80
N GLU A 915 -33.02 3.67 -33.08
CA GLU A 915 -32.02 3.04 -33.97
C GLU A 915 -31.00 2.17 -33.20
N SER A 916 -31.26 1.86 -31.92
CA SER A 916 -30.38 1.01 -31.15
C SER A 916 -30.44 -0.44 -31.61
N ALA A 917 -29.29 -1.14 -31.59
CA ALA A 917 -29.18 -2.57 -31.90
C ALA A 917 -30.11 -3.42 -31.03
N ARG A 918 -30.33 -4.68 -31.45
CA ARG A 918 -31.09 -5.66 -30.66
C ARG A 918 -30.45 -5.93 -29.29
N ILE A 919 -29.13 -5.78 -29.21
CA ILE A 919 -28.35 -5.88 -27.98
C ILE A 919 -27.60 -4.56 -27.78
N VAL A 920 -27.89 -3.87 -26.68
CA VAL A 920 -27.13 -2.70 -26.20
C VAL A 920 -26.36 -3.13 -24.96
N VAL A 921 -25.06 -2.89 -24.91
CA VAL A 921 -24.22 -3.26 -23.77
C VAL A 921 -23.63 -2.03 -23.10
N LEU A 922 -23.94 -1.82 -21.83
CA LEU A 922 -23.30 -0.81 -20.99
C LEU A 922 -22.05 -1.42 -20.35
N VAL A 923 -20.87 -0.94 -20.73
CA VAL A 923 -19.58 -1.49 -20.32
C VAL A 923 -18.89 -0.53 -19.35
N GLY A 924 -19.08 -0.76 -18.06
CA GLY A 924 -18.25 -0.15 -17.03
C GLY A 924 -16.84 -0.74 -17.05
N HIS A 925 -15.89 -0.18 -16.30
CA HIS A 925 -14.56 -0.80 -16.18
C HIS A 925 -14.06 -0.86 -14.73
N GLY A 926 -13.09 -1.74 -14.51
CA GLY A 926 -12.37 -1.91 -13.27
C GLY A 926 -10.98 -2.50 -13.54
N SER A 927 -10.15 -2.63 -12.52
CA SER A 927 -8.82 -3.23 -12.66
C SER A 927 -8.57 -4.29 -11.60
N THR A 928 -8.23 -5.51 -12.04
CA THR A 928 -7.86 -6.59 -11.12
C THR A 928 -6.37 -6.56 -10.81
N SER A 929 -6.06 -6.37 -9.52
CA SER A 929 -4.70 -6.53 -9.01
C SER A 929 -4.70 -7.23 -7.64
N THR A 930 -3.59 -7.91 -7.35
CA THR A 930 -3.35 -8.53 -6.04
C THR A 930 -2.24 -7.78 -5.33
N ASN A 931 -2.27 -7.77 -3.99
CA ASN A 931 -1.25 -7.11 -3.17
C ASN A 931 -0.91 -5.66 -3.62
N ASN A 932 -1.95 -4.85 -3.85
CA ASN A 932 -1.79 -3.51 -4.40
C ASN A 932 -2.46 -2.45 -3.53
N THR A 933 -1.66 -1.75 -2.74
CA THR A 933 -2.14 -0.62 -1.92
C THR A 933 -2.86 0.42 -2.78
N ALA A 934 -2.34 0.71 -3.97
CA ALA A 934 -2.89 1.69 -4.91
C ALA A 934 -3.97 1.11 -5.85
N GLU A 935 -4.67 0.02 -5.51
CA GLU A 935 -5.65 -0.62 -6.42
C GLU A 935 -6.71 0.36 -6.95
N SER A 936 -7.22 1.28 -6.11
CA SER A 936 -8.22 2.26 -6.53
C SER A 936 -7.73 3.24 -7.60
N SER A 937 -6.41 3.48 -7.72
CA SER A 937 -5.86 4.34 -8.77
C SER A 937 -5.94 3.73 -10.17
N TYR A 938 -6.21 2.42 -10.26
CA TYR A 938 -6.40 1.70 -11.52
C TYR A 938 -7.88 1.49 -11.87
N ASP A 939 -8.77 1.62 -10.89
CA ASP A 939 -10.22 1.58 -11.10
C ASP A 939 -10.73 2.88 -11.76
N CYS A 940 -12.04 2.97 -12.01
CA CYS A 940 -12.62 4.09 -12.75
C CYS A 940 -12.59 5.39 -11.95
N GLY A 941 -11.88 6.41 -12.47
CA GLY A 941 -11.86 7.76 -11.90
C GLY A 941 -13.25 8.42 -11.91
N ALA A 942 -14.03 8.21 -12.97
CA ALA A 942 -15.41 8.71 -13.07
C ALA A 942 -16.37 8.00 -12.08
N CYS A 943 -15.99 6.84 -11.53
CA CYS A 943 -16.75 6.17 -10.47
C CYS A 943 -16.14 6.39 -9.08
N GLY A 944 -15.24 7.37 -8.92
CA GLY A 944 -14.64 7.71 -7.62
C GLY A 944 -13.53 6.74 -7.19
N GLY A 945 -12.79 6.15 -8.14
CA GLY A 945 -11.75 5.16 -7.84
C GLY A 945 -12.34 3.79 -7.48
N TYR A 946 -13.48 3.45 -8.08
CA TYR A 946 -14.18 2.18 -7.90
C TYR A 946 -14.54 1.54 -9.24
N ARG A 947 -14.84 0.24 -9.21
CA ARG A 947 -15.30 -0.50 -10.40
C ARG A 947 -16.67 -0.02 -10.87
N GLY A 948 -16.81 0.20 -12.18
CA GLY A 948 -17.98 0.73 -12.85
C GLY A 948 -19.04 -0.30 -13.28
N GLY A 949 -18.75 -1.61 -13.23
CA GLY A 949 -19.71 -2.65 -13.66
C GLY A 949 -21.01 -2.63 -12.84
N GLY A 950 -20.95 -2.21 -11.57
CA GLY A 950 -22.16 -2.02 -10.76
C GLY A 950 -23.05 -0.88 -11.25
N ASN A 951 -22.48 0.22 -11.73
CA ASN A 951 -23.24 1.34 -12.29
C ASN A 951 -23.89 0.94 -13.61
N ALA A 952 -23.14 0.23 -14.47
CA ALA A 952 -23.68 -0.36 -15.70
C ALA A 952 -24.87 -1.27 -15.42
N ALA A 953 -24.78 -2.12 -14.40
CA ALA A 953 -25.86 -3.02 -14.01
C ALA A 953 -27.13 -2.28 -13.55
N VAL A 954 -26.99 -1.20 -12.77
CA VAL A 954 -28.13 -0.37 -12.36
C VAL A 954 -28.75 0.35 -13.55
N ALA A 955 -27.94 0.97 -14.41
CA ALA A 955 -28.41 1.67 -15.60
C ALA A 955 -29.16 0.73 -16.56
N ALA A 956 -28.61 -0.47 -16.83
CA ALA A 956 -29.26 -1.47 -17.67
C ALA A 956 -30.59 -1.94 -17.08
N ALA A 957 -30.66 -2.15 -15.77
CA ALA A 957 -31.91 -2.52 -15.09
C ALA A 957 -32.98 -1.42 -15.19
N LEU A 958 -32.60 -0.14 -15.06
CA LEU A 958 -33.52 0.99 -15.19
C LEU A 958 -34.06 1.11 -16.61
N LEU A 959 -33.22 0.98 -17.65
CA LEU A 959 -33.62 1.11 -19.05
C LEU A 959 -34.49 -0.07 -19.54
N ASN A 960 -34.27 -1.28 -19.01
CA ASN A 960 -35.13 -2.43 -19.30
C ASN A 960 -36.44 -2.42 -18.50
N GLY A 961 -36.51 -1.69 -17.38
CA GLY A 961 -37.67 -1.65 -16.51
C GLY A 961 -38.89 -0.99 -17.16
N PRO A 962 -40.13 -1.35 -16.77
CA PRO A 962 -41.36 -0.78 -17.35
C PRO A 962 -41.43 0.74 -17.28
N GLN A 963 -40.96 1.31 -16.15
CA GLN A 963 -40.94 2.76 -15.96
C GLN A 963 -39.89 3.45 -16.84
N GLY A 964 -38.72 2.83 -17.02
CA GLY A 964 -37.68 3.34 -17.93
C GLY A 964 -38.14 3.31 -19.38
N ARG A 965 -38.75 2.20 -19.83
CA ARG A 965 -39.33 2.07 -21.18
C ARG A 965 -40.39 3.14 -21.46
N ARG A 966 -41.29 3.38 -20.52
CA ARG A 966 -42.29 4.47 -20.62
C ARG A 966 -41.63 5.84 -20.68
N ALA A 967 -40.70 6.13 -19.77
CA ALA A 967 -40.02 7.42 -19.74
C ALA A 967 -39.16 7.71 -20.99
N LEU A 968 -38.57 6.67 -21.61
CA LEU A 968 -37.90 6.78 -22.91
C LEU A 968 -38.88 7.14 -24.03
N ALA A 969 -40.06 6.51 -24.06
CA ALA A 969 -41.11 6.82 -25.01
C ALA A 969 -41.65 8.25 -24.83
N ASP A 970 -41.93 8.66 -23.58
CA ASP A 970 -42.38 10.01 -23.23
C ASP A 970 -41.34 11.08 -23.60
N ALA A 971 -40.05 10.74 -23.54
CA ALA A 971 -38.94 11.60 -23.93
C ALA A 971 -38.64 11.59 -25.44
N GLY A 972 -39.45 10.91 -26.25
CA GLY A 972 -39.32 10.84 -27.72
C GLY A 972 -38.19 9.95 -28.22
N ILE A 973 -37.63 9.07 -27.38
CA ILE A 973 -36.54 8.15 -27.73
C ILE A 973 -36.87 6.69 -27.34
N PRO A 974 -38.01 6.14 -27.80
CA PRO A 974 -38.41 4.79 -27.44
C PRO A 974 -37.37 3.76 -27.90
N LEU A 975 -37.03 2.82 -27.02
CA LEU A 975 -36.25 1.64 -27.39
C LEU A 975 -37.13 0.63 -28.10
N PRO A 976 -36.68 0.00 -29.20
CA PRO A 976 -37.40 -1.10 -29.84
C PRO A 976 -37.75 -2.23 -28.85
N ASP A 977 -38.89 -2.88 -29.07
CA ASP A 977 -39.37 -3.98 -28.24
C ASP A 977 -38.43 -5.20 -28.27
N ASP A 978 -37.67 -5.34 -29.37
CA ASP A 978 -36.64 -6.35 -29.53
C ASP A 978 -35.25 -5.89 -29.07
N THR A 979 -35.10 -4.72 -28.46
CA THR A 979 -33.83 -4.28 -27.87
C THR A 979 -33.75 -4.71 -26.41
N VAL A 980 -32.64 -5.34 -26.01
CA VAL A 980 -32.31 -5.59 -24.60
C VAL A 980 -31.02 -4.87 -24.20
N VAL A 981 -31.03 -4.23 -23.03
CA VAL A 981 -29.82 -3.59 -22.47
C VAL A 981 -29.12 -4.56 -21.51
N VAL A 982 -27.84 -4.83 -21.72
CA VAL A 982 -27.02 -5.77 -20.94
C VAL A 982 -25.89 -5.00 -20.26
N ALA A 983 -25.55 -5.37 -19.03
CA ALA A 983 -24.41 -4.78 -18.34
C ALA A 983 -23.13 -5.62 -18.53
N ALA A 984 -21.99 -4.95 -18.54
CA ALA A 984 -20.67 -5.57 -18.60
C ALA A 984 -19.63 -4.80 -17.79
N GLU A 985 -18.52 -5.46 -17.47
CA GLU A 985 -17.32 -4.83 -16.89
C GLU A 985 -16.08 -5.21 -17.71
N HIS A 986 -15.38 -4.22 -18.23
CA HIS A 986 -14.05 -4.35 -18.81
C HIS A 986 -13.00 -4.34 -17.68
N ASP A 987 -12.26 -5.44 -17.52
CA ASP A 987 -11.12 -5.50 -16.61
C ASP A 987 -9.85 -5.04 -17.30
N THR A 988 -9.44 -3.81 -17.06
CA THR A 988 -8.32 -3.16 -17.75
C THR A 988 -6.95 -3.79 -17.46
N ALA A 989 -6.84 -4.60 -16.40
CA ALA A 989 -5.60 -5.31 -16.13
C ALA A 989 -5.42 -6.47 -17.13
N THR A 990 -6.50 -7.15 -17.48
CA THR A 990 -6.51 -8.39 -18.28
C THR A 990 -7.09 -8.21 -19.69
N ASP A 991 -7.71 -7.05 -19.95
CA ASP A 991 -8.48 -6.66 -21.13
C ASP A 991 -9.76 -7.48 -21.34
N GLU A 992 -10.10 -8.38 -20.41
CA GLU A 992 -11.27 -9.25 -20.50
C GLU A 992 -12.56 -8.49 -20.16
N VAL A 993 -13.65 -8.77 -20.89
CA VAL A 993 -14.98 -8.18 -20.64
C VAL A 993 -15.90 -9.22 -20.02
N ALA A 994 -16.35 -8.97 -18.80
CA ALA A 994 -17.30 -9.79 -18.07
C ALA A 994 -18.73 -9.32 -18.34
N LEU A 995 -19.46 -10.03 -19.20
CA LEU A 995 -20.88 -9.78 -19.48
C LEU A 995 -21.79 -10.32 -18.36
N ALA A 996 -22.95 -9.67 -18.17
CA ALA A 996 -24.01 -10.19 -17.32
C ALA A 996 -24.49 -11.57 -17.82
N PRO A 997 -24.89 -12.50 -16.92
CA PRO A 997 -25.38 -13.82 -17.32
C PRO A 997 -26.51 -13.73 -18.34
N ALA A 998 -26.48 -14.63 -19.32
CA ALA A 998 -27.42 -14.60 -20.43
C ALA A 998 -28.83 -15.13 -20.09
N ASP A 999 -29.12 -15.39 -18.80
CA ASP A 999 -30.46 -15.76 -18.31
C ASP A 999 -31.48 -14.63 -18.48
N GLY A 1000 -31.01 -13.38 -18.52
CA GLY A 1000 -31.82 -12.19 -18.79
C GLY A 1000 -31.93 -11.80 -20.27
N VAL A 1001 -31.32 -12.59 -21.17
CA VAL A 1001 -31.34 -12.33 -22.62
C VAL A 1001 -32.41 -13.20 -23.28
N PRO A 1002 -33.32 -12.65 -24.11
CA PRO A 1002 -34.35 -13.46 -24.76
C PRO A 1002 -33.75 -14.57 -25.63
N ALA A 1003 -34.44 -15.70 -25.74
CA ALA A 1003 -33.94 -16.86 -26.50
C ALA A 1003 -33.61 -16.51 -27.96
N GLY A 1004 -34.38 -15.62 -28.59
CA GLY A 1004 -34.16 -15.13 -29.96
C GLY A 1004 -32.94 -14.22 -30.15
N HIS A 1005 -32.25 -13.85 -29.08
CA HIS A 1005 -31.04 -13.02 -29.07
C HIS A 1005 -29.78 -13.80 -28.64
N ARG A 1006 -29.96 -15.07 -28.26
CA ARG A 1006 -28.89 -15.86 -27.64
C ARG A 1006 -27.67 -16.04 -28.55
N ALA A 1007 -27.92 -16.29 -29.84
CA ALA A 1007 -26.84 -16.46 -30.81
C ALA A 1007 -26.05 -15.16 -31.05
N GLU A 1008 -26.71 -14.00 -31.08
CA GLU A 1008 -26.06 -12.68 -31.17
C GLU A 1008 -25.22 -12.39 -29.94
N TYR A 1009 -25.76 -12.66 -28.74
CA TYR A 1009 -25.04 -12.51 -27.49
C TYR A 1009 -23.78 -13.38 -27.42
N GLU A 1010 -23.87 -14.65 -27.84
CA GLU A 1010 -22.73 -15.57 -27.83
C GLU A 1010 -21.66 -15.18 -28.86
N ARG A 1011 -22.06 -14.69 -30.04
CA ARG A 1011 -21.13 -14.12 -31.02
C ARG A 1011 -20.43 -12.87 -30.48
N LEU A 1012 -21.17 -11.96 -29.85
CA LEU A 1012 -20.62 -10.77 -29.22
C LEU A 1012 -19.62 -11.14 -28.11
N ALA A 1013 -19.97 -12.08 -27.24
CA ALA A 1013 -19.07 -12.57 -26.18
C ALA A 1013 -17.77 -13.13 -26.77
N ALA A 1014 -17.84 -13.89 -27.87
CA ALA A 1014 -16.66 -14.40 -28.56
C ALA A 1014 -15.83 -13.29 -29.23
N SER A 1015 -16.47 -12.28 -29.84
CA SER A 1015 -15.78 -11.11 -30.41
C SER A 1015 -15.05 -10.30 -29.33
N LEU A 1016 -15.67 -10.08 -28.17
CA LEU A 1016 -15.04 -9.40 -27.03
C LEU A 1016 -13.83 -10.19 -26.49
N GLN A 1017 -13.89 -11.51 -26.45
CA GLN A 1017 -12.74 -12.34 -26.06
C GLN A 1017 -11.57 -12.24 -27.05
N ARG A 1018 -11.85 -12.19 -28.36
CA ARG A 1018 -10.82 -11.96 -29.39
C ARG A 1018 -10.23 -10.55 -29.29
N ALA A 1019 -11.09 -9.55 -29.09
CA ALA A 1019 -10.65 -8.16 -28.91
C ALA A 1019 -9.74 -8.02 -27.68
N ALA A 1020 -10.11 -8.61 -26.54
CA ALA A 1020 -9.27 -8.69 -25.35
C ALA A 1020 -7.88 -9.31 -25.64
N ALA A 1021 -7.86 -10.40 -26.41
CA ALA A 1021 -6.61 -11.06 -26.79
C ALA A 1021 -5.69 -10.16 -27.63
N ALA A 1022 -6.27 -9.43 -28.58
CA ALA A 1022 -5.55 -8.50 -29.44
C ALA A 1022 -5.01 -7.29 -28.66
N VAL A 1023 -5.83 -6.71 -27.76
CA VAL A 1023 -5.39 -5.63 -26.85
C VAL A 1023 -4.23 -6.11 -25.96
N ALA A 1024 -4.31 -7.33 -25.42
CA ALA A 1024 -3.24 -7.89 -24.59
C ALA A 1024 -1.92 -8.01 -25.38
N VAL A 1025 -1.97 -8.36 -26.67
CA VAL A 1025 -0.80 -8.43 -27.56
C VAL A 1025 -0.15 -7.05 -27.71
N GLU A 1026 -0.96 -6.01 -27.95
CA GLU A 1026 -0.46 -4.64 -28.03
C GLU A 1026 0.20 -4.18 -26.73
N ARG A 1027 -0.48 -4.40 -25.59
CA ARG A 1027 0.01 -3.99 -24.27
C ARG A 1027 1.29 -4.72 -23.88
N CYS A 1028 1.44 -5.98 -24.27
CA CYS A 1028 2.68 -6.75 -24.02
C CYS A 1028 3.92 -6.14 -24.73
N ARG A 1029 3.75 -5.21 -25.68
CA ARG A 1029 4.87 -4.47 -26.30
C ARG A 1029 5.47 -3.44 -25.35
N SER A 1030 4.64 -2.73 -24.59
CA SER A 1030 5.06 -1.68 -23.63
C SER A 1030 5.21 -2.18 -22.20
N LEU A 1031 4.61 -3.33 -21.85
CA LEU A 1031 4.71 -3.90 -20.50
C LEU A 1031 6.14 -4.38 -20.20
N PRO A 1032 6.78 -3.84 -19.14
CA PRO A 1032 8.15 -4.19 -18.82
C PRO A 1032 8.26 -5.67 -18.43
N GLY A 1033 9.19 -6.39 -19.07
CA GLY A 1033 9.50 -7.79 -18.73
C GLY A 1033 8.49 -8.82 -19.25
N ALA A 1034 7.58 -8.42 -20.14
CA ALA A 1034 6.68 -9.35 -20.83
C ALA A 1034 7.46 -10.38 -21.66
N ASP A 1035 6.92 -11.60 -21.78
CA ASP A 1035 7.47 -12.63 -22.68
C ASP A 1035 7.58 -12.05 -24.10
N PRO A 1036 8.75 -12.05 -24.76
CA PRO A 1036 8.87 -11.60 -26.15
C PRO A 1036 7.86 -12.28 -27.09
N LEU A 1037 7.54 -13.56 -26.85
CA LEU A 1037 6.56 -14.30 -27.64
C LEU A 1037 5.11 -13.89 -27.33
N ALA A 1038 4.85 -13.21 -26.22
CA ALA A 1038 3.54 -12.60 -25.95
C ALA A 1038 3.26 -11.39 -26.84
N ARG A 1039 4.26 -10.84 -27.55
CA ARG A 1039 4.07 -9.72 -28.48
C ARG A 1039 3.49 -10.13 -29.83
N THR A 1040 3.43 -11.44 -30.10
CA THR A 1040 2.98 -12.00 -31.37
C THR A 1040 1.98 -13.15 -31.20
N SER A 1041 1.73 -13.62 -29.97
CA SER A 1041 0.80 -14.71 -29.67
C SER A 1041 -0.26 -14.27 -28.66
N GLU A 1042 -1.51 -14.20 -29.10
CA GLU A 1042 -2.69 -13.89 -28.28
C GLU A 1042 -2.79 -14.76 -27.01
N ARG A 1043 -2.62 -16.07 -27.13
CA ARG A 1043 -2.69 -16.99 -25.99
C ARG A 1043 -1.61 -16.68 -24.94
N ARG A 1044 -0.38 -16.37 -25.38
CA ARG A 1044 0.71 -16.01 -24.48
C ARG A 1044 0.49 -14.62 -23.88
N ALA A 1045 -0.02 -13.67 -24.65
CA ALA A 1045 -0.37 -12.32 -24.18
C ALA A 1045 -1.42 -12.35 -23.07
N LEU A 1046 -2.54 -13.05 -23.30
CA LEU A 1046 -3.58 -13.28 -22.29
C LEU A 1046 -3.01 -13.97 -21.05
N GLY A 1047 -2.17 -14.99 -21.23
CA GLY A 1047 -1.49 -15.67 -20.13
C GLY A 1047 -0.58 -14.73 -19.32
N GLU A 1048 0.14 -13.84 -19.99
CA GLU A 1048 1.03 -12.85 -19.40
C GLU A 1048 0.25 -11.83 -18.56
N VAL A 1049 -0.78 -11.18 -19.12
CA VAL A 1049 -1.58 -10.17 -18.39
C VAL A 1049 -2.36 -10.79 -17.23
N ARG A 1050 -2.95 -11.98 -17.40
CA ARG A 1050 -3.62 -12.73 -16.31
C ARG A 1050 -2.66 -13.11 -15.20
N ARG A 1051 -1.45 -13.57 -15.55
CA ARG A 1051 -0.41 -13.89 -14.56
C ARG A 1051 -0.03 -12.64 -13.78
N ARG A 1052 0.17 -11.50 -14.46
CA ARG A 1052 0.51 -10.22 -13.81
C ARG A 1052 -0.57 -9.77 -12.85
N ALA A 1053 -1.84 -9.78 -13.27
CA ALA A 1053 -2.97 -9.40 -12.43
C ALA A 1053 -3.05 -10.23 -11.13
N ALA A 1054 -2.72 -11.53 -11.21
CA ALA A 1054 -2.82 -12.47 -10.09
C ALA A 1054 -1.53 -12.65 -9.27
N ASP A 1055 -0.41 -12.03 -9.66
CA ASP A 1055 0.89 -12.24 -9.03
C ASP A 1055 1.12 -11.26 -7.87
N PRO A 1056 1.19 -11.73 -6.61
CA PRO A 1056 1.37 -10.84 -5.46
C PRO A 1056 2.75 -10.15 -5.44
N ALA A 1057 3.72 -10.63 -6.21
CA ALA A 1057 5.01 -9.98 -6.35
C ALA A 1057 4.99 -8.85 -7.39
N GLN A 1058 3.96 -8.79 -8.25
CA GLN A 1058 3.89 -7.81 -9.32
C GLN A 1058 3.61 -6.42 -8.74
N VAL A 1059 4.51 -5.48 -9.02
CA VAL A 1059 4.36 -4.07 -8.64
C VAL A 1059 3.78 -3.23 -9.79
N ARG A 1060 3.81 -3.75 -11.02
CA ARG A 1060 3.24 -3.15 -12.25
C ARG A 1060 2.29 -4.12 -12.93
N HIS A 1061 1.05 -4.16 -12.45
CA HIS A 1061 -0.01 -5.00 -13.02
C HIS A 1061 -0.34 -4.52 -14.44
N GLU A 1062 -0.43 -3.20 -14.59
CA GLU A 1062 -0.63 -2.46 -15.83
C GLU A 1062 -0.01 -1.05 -15.70
N TRP A 1063 -0.02 -0.29 -16.79
CA TRP A 1063 0.40 1.12 -16.79
C TRP A 1063 -0.67 2.10 -16.29
N GLY A 1064 -1.90 1.63 -16.08
CA GLY A 1064 -3.02 2.52 -15.78
C GLY A 1064 -3.16 3.56 -16.89
N LEU A 1065 -3.13 4.83 -16.52
CA LEU A 1065 -3.33 5.96 -17.43
C LEU A 1065 -2.03 6.73 -17.71
N ALA A 1066 -0.85 6.12 -17.53
CA ALA A 1066 0.43 6.83 -17.63
C ALA A 1066 0.73 7.48 -18.98
N GLY A 1067 0.13 7.01 -20.07
CA GLY A 1067 0.26 7.58 -21.42
C GLY A 1067 -0.88 8.53 -21.82
N ASN A 1068 -1.75 8.94 -20.89
CA ASN A 1068 -2.89 9.78 -21.23
C ASN A 1068 -2.42 11.16 -21.76
N ALA A 1069 -2.98 11.58 -22.89
CA ALA A 1069 -2.59 12.81 -23.60
C ALA A 1069 -3.79 13.62 -24.09
N PHE A 1070 -4.87 12.95 -24.49
CA PHE A 1070 -6.00 13.58 -25.16
C PHE A 1070 -7.31 13.34 -24.41
N PHE A 1071 -8.20 14.33 -24.44
CA PHE A 1071 -9.63 14.16 -24.20
C PHE A 1071 -10.35 14.63 -25.45
N VAL A 1072 -11.06 13.73 -26.13
CA VAL A 1072 -11.76 14.02 -27.37
C VAL A 1072 -13.26 13.87 -27.12
N ALA A 1073 -14.00 14.97 -27.27
CA ALA A 1073 -15.46 14.97 -27.30
C ALA A 1073 -15.92 15.31 -28.72
N ALA A 1074 -16.20 14.27 -29.50
CA ALA A 1074 -16.55 14.37 -30.91
C ALA A 1074 -17.35 13.13 -31.37
N PRO A 1075 -18.01 13.17 -32.53
CA PRO A 1075 -18.64 11.99 -33.11
C PRO A 1075 -17.61 10.90 -33.41
N ARG A 1076 -17.98 9.62 -33.27
CA ARG A 1076 -17.10 8.47 -33.57
C ARG A 1076 -16.42 8.57 -34.94
N SER A 1077 -17.09 9.09 -35.96
CA SER A 1077 -16.56 9.25 -37.32
C SER A 1077 -15.29 10.09 -37.40
N LEU A 1078 -15.02 10.98 -36.44
CA LEU A 1078 -13.79 11.77 -36.40
C LEU A 1078 -12.57 10.95 -35.93
N THR A 1079 -12.82 9.82 -35.27
CA THR A 1079 -11.78 9.02 -34.59
C THR A 1079 -11.73 7.57 -35.06
N GLU A 1080 -12.64 7.12 -35.92
CA GLU A 1080 -12.79 5.70 -36.27
C GLU A 1080 -11.62 5.11 -37.02
N GLU A 1081 -11.01 5.91 -37.89
CA GLU A 1081 -9.82 5.52 -38.65
C GLU A 1081 -8.50 5.82 -37.93
N LEU A 1082 -8.57 6.41 -36.73
CA LEU A 1082 -7.41 6.87 -35.98
C LEU A 1082 -6.96 5.82 -34.95
N ASP A 1083 -5.68 5.42 -35.03
CA ASP A 1083 -5.01 4.69 -33.94
C ASP A 1083 -4.38 5.68 -32.97
N LEU A 1084 -5.06 5.90 -31.84
CA LEU A 1084 -4.64 6.83 -30.79
C LEU A 1084 -3.75 6.16 -29.72
N ASP A 1085 -3.30 4.91 -29.94
CA ASP A 1085 -2.42 4.13 -29.06
C ASP A 1085 -2.85 4.10 -27.58
N GLY A 1086 -4.16 4.10 -27.30
CA GLY A 1086 -4.69 4.13 -25.93
C GLY A 1086 -4.26 5.36 -25.11
N THR A 1087 -4.10 6.51 -25.76
CA THR A 1087 -3.70 7.79 -25.12
C THR A 1087 -4.86 8.76 -24.96
N ALA A 1088 -6.04 8.46 -25.51
CA ALA A 1088 -7.18 9.37 -25.57
C ALA A 1088 -8.35 8.90 -24.70
N PHE A 1089 -8.88 9.82 -23.90
CA PHE A 1089 -10.22 9.68 -23.35
C PHE A 1089 -11.22 10.00 -24.46
N LEU A 1090 -12.05 9.04 -24.85
CA LEU A 1090 -12.99 9.19 -25.96
C LEU A 1090 -14.41 9.34 -25.44
N HIS A 1091 -14.98 10.53 -25.59
CA HIS A 1091 -16.37 10.83 -25.31
C HIS A 1091 -17.11 11.10 -26.61
N ASP A 1092 -18.22 10.41 -26.86
CA ASP A 1092 -19.04 10.71 -28.02
C ASP A 1092 -19.88 11.96 -27.75
N TYR A 1093 -19.89 12.90 -28.70
CA TYR A 1093 -20.64 14.15 -28.62
C TYR A 1093 -21.03 14.62 -30.02
N ASP A 1094 -22.29 14.97 -30.21
CA ASP A 1094 -22.80 15.55 -31.45
C ASP A 1094 -23.52 16.87 -31.17
N GLU A 1095 -23.00 17.94 -31.75
CA GLU A 1095 -23.52 19.30 -31.60
C GLU A 1095 -24.97 19.44 -32.09
N ALA A 1096 -25.37 18.65 -33.11
CA ALA A 1096 -26.74 18.68 -33.63
C ALA A 1096 -27.77 18.17 -32.61
N SER A 1097 -27.35 17.29 -31.70
CA SER A 1097 -28.19 16.74 -30.64
C SER A 1097 -28.24 17.61 -29.37
N ASP A 1098 -27.40 18.65 -29.29
CA ASP A 1098 -27.25 19.54 -28.14
C ASP A 1098 -27.69 20.96 -28.52
N ALA A 1099 -28.99 21.19 -28.74
CA ALA A 1099 -29.49 22.49 -29.19
C ALA A 1099 -29.27 23.62 -28.16
N ASP A 1100 -29.33 23.31 -26.86
CA ASP A 1100 -29.21 24.28 -25.76
C ASP A 1100 -27.79 24.40 -25.17
N GLY A 1101 -26.89 23.47 -25.49
CA GLY A 1101 -25.48 23.49 -25.04
C GLY A 1101 -25.27 22.86 -23.68
N SER A 1102 -26.32 22.26 -23.10
CA SER A 1102 -26.28 21.65 -21.78
C SER A 1102 -25.40 20.41 -21.74
N LEU A 1103 -25.32 19.64 -22.84
CA LEU A 1103 -24.44 18.48 -22.92
C LEU A 1103 -22.98 18.91 -22.99
N LEU A 1104 -22.65 19.89 -23.83
CA LEU A 1104 -21.30 20.45 -23.92
C LEU A 1104 -20.84 21.02 -22.58
N GLU A 1105 -21.70 21.79 -21.90
CA GLU A 1105 -21.41 22.32 -20.56
C GLU A 1105 -21.16 21.20 -19.55
N THR A 1106 -21.98 20.15 -19.56
CA THR A 1106 -21.78 18.98 -18.69
C THR A 1106 -20.46 18.26 -18.97
N ILE A 1107 -20.12 18.05 -20.25
CA ILE A 1107 -18.89 17.39 -20.69
C ILE A 1107 -17.66 18.19 -20.24
N LEU A 1108 -17.69 19.52 -20.41
CA LEU A 1108 -16.58 20.41 -20.07
C LEU A 1108 -16.38 20.57 -18.56
N THR A 1109 -17.47 20.60 -17.78
CA THR A 1109 -17.39 20.87 -16.33
C THR A 1109 -17.17 19.62 -15.49
N ALA A 1110 -17.46 18.42 -16.01
CA ALA A 1110 -17.27 17.17 -15.28
C ALA A 1110 -16.26 16.21 -15.96
N PRO A 1111 -16.56 15.48 -17.06
CA PRO A 1111 -15.59 14.59 -17.71
C PRO A 1111 -14.24 15.23 -18.08
N ALA A 1112 -14.23 16.43 -18.65
CA ALA A 1112 -12.98 17.08 -19.05
C ALA A 1112 -12.13 17.52 -17.84
N VAL A 1113 -12.75 18.03 -16.77
CA VAL A 1113 -12.05 18.36 -15.52
C VAL A 1113 -11.48 17.10 -14.86
N VAL A 1114 -12.23 16.00 -14.83
CA VAL A 1114 -11.75 14.71 -14.30
C VAL A 1114 -10.59 14.18 -15.13
N ALA A 1115 -10.67 14.26 -16.47
CA ALA A 1115 -9.55 13.89 -17.34
C ALA A 1115 -8.31 14.76 -17.08
N HIS A 1116 -8.49 16.07 -16.87
CA HIS A 1116 -7.40 16.98 -16.51
C HIS A 1116 -6.76 16.60 -15.16
N TRP A 1117 -7.56 16.28 -14.14
CA TRP A 1117 -7.03 15.85 -12.83
C TRP A 1117 -6.23 14.56 -12.93
N ILE A 1118 -6.72 13.60 -13.69
CA ILE A 1118 -6.01 12.36 -13.97
C ILE A 1118 -4.69 12.68 -14.67
N ASN A 1119 -4.73 13.45 -15.77
CA ASN A 1119 -3.54 13.85 -16.51
C ASN A 1119 -2.50 14.54 -15.61
N ALA A 1120 -2.92 15.55 -14.85
CA ALA A 1120 -2.06 16.30 -13.95
C ALA A 1120 -1.41 15.38 -12.91
N GLN A 1121 -2.14 14.46 -12.30
CA GLN A 1121 -1.55 13.54 -11.32
C GLN A 1121 -0.47 12.65 -11.94
N TYR A 1122 -0.71 12.08 -13.13
CA TYR A 1122 0.27 11.27 -13.84
C TYR A 1122 1.47 12.10 -14.30
N LEU A 1123 1.24 13.33 -14.78
CA LEU A 1123 2.27 14.30 -15.13
C LEU A 1123 3.17 14.62 -13.94
N PHE A 1124 2.62 15.11 -12.83
CA PHE A 1124 3.42 15.53 -11.68
C PHE A 1124 4.07 14.35 -10.95
N SER A 1125 3.37 13.24 -10.76
CA SER A 1125 4.01 12.02 -10.22
C SER A 1125 5.09 11.48 -11.17
N GLY A 1126 4.95 11.69 -12.49
CA GLY A 1126 5.96 11.39 -13.50
C GLY A 1126 7.15 12.36 -13.53
N LEU A 1127 6.96 13.62 -13.14
CA LEU A 1127 8.05 14.60 -13.04
C LEU A 1127 8.93 14.37 -11.81
N ASP A 1128 8.30 14.13 -10.65
CA ASP A 1128 8.98 13.82 -9.39
C ASP A 1128 8.13 12.88 -8.52
N PRO A 1129 8.39 11.56 -8.56
CA PRO A 1129 7.67 10.56 -7.77
C PRO A 1129 7.78 10.73 -6.26
N ALA A 1130 8.82 11.41 -5.76
CA ALA A 1130 9.06 11.57 -4.33
C ALA A 1130 8.32 12.79 -3.76
N ARG A 1131 8.20 13.86 -4.56
CA ARG A 1131 7.51 15.10 -4.20
C ARG A 1131 6.01 15.07 -4.49
N TRP A 1132 5.61 14.68 -5.70
CA TRP A 1132 4.21 14.73 -6.14
C TRP A 1132 3.60 13.33 -6.38
N GLY A 1133 4.32 12.28 -5.99
CA GLY A 1133 3.85 10.91 -5.99
C GLY A 1133 3.97 10.25 -4.62
N ALA A 1134 3.58 8.98 -4.58
CA ALA A 1134 3.61 8.20 -3.36
C ALA A 1134 4.98 7.56 -3.09
N GLY A 1135 6.01 7.87 -3.88
CA GLY A 1135 7.31 7.21 -3.86
C GLY A 1135 7.23 5.72 -4.23
N SER A 1136 8.27 4.97 -3.87
CA SER A 1136 8.38 3.55 -4.20
C SER A 1136 7.44 2.68 -3.36
N LYS A 1137 6.60 1.88 -4.04
CA LYS A 1137 5.68 0.91 -3.40
C LYS A 1137 6.38 -0.06 -2.46
N THR A 1138 7.66 -0.36 -2.70
CA THR A 1138 8.40 -1.35 -1.91
C THR A 1138 8.68 -0.86 -0.48
N ALA A 1139 8.64 0.46 -0.23
CA ALA A 1139 8.80 1.07 1.09
C ALA A 1139 7.46 1.33 1.83
N HIS A 1140 6.32 1.07 1.18
CA HIS A 1140 5.00 1.44 1.72
C HIS A 1140 4.63 0.62 2.95
N ASN A 1141 4.05 1.31 3.92
CA ASN A 1141 3.44 0.75 5.11
C ASN A 1141 1.99 1.24 5.19
N PRO A 1142 0.99 0.37 4.96
CA PRO A 1142 -0.42 0.77 5.05
C PRO A 1142 -0.80 1.27 6.44
N VAL A 1143 -1.52 2.38 6.50
CA VAL A 1143 -2.10 2.95 7.73
C VAL A 1143 -3.60 2.91 7.62
N GLY A 1144 -4.19 2.12 8.52
CA GLY A 1144 -5.60 1.77 8.49
C GLY A 1144 -6.11 1.47 7.09
N ARG A 1145 -7.23 2.09 6.76
CA ARG A 1145 -7.90 2.01 5.45
C ARG A 1145 -7.73 3.28 4.61
N ILE A 1146 -6.86 4.19 5.04
CA ILE A 1146 -6.84 5.57 4.55
C ILE A 1146 -5.69 5.82 3.58
N GLY A 1147 -4.54 5.18 3.74
CA GLY A 1147 -3.40 5.39 2.86
C GLY A 1147 -2.13 4.69 3.31
N VAL A 1148 -0.98 5.19 2.88
CA VAL A 1148 0.33 4.58 3.12
C VAL A 1148 1.35 5.60 3.64
N LEU A 1149 2.28 5.11 4.47
CA LEU A 1149 3.50 5.81 4.88
C LEU A 1149 4.71 5.16 4.21
N CYS A 1150 5.85 5.87 4.19
CA CYS A 1150 7.15 5.28 3.84
C CYS A 1150 7.93 4.95 5.12
N GLY A 1151 7.74 3.74 5.66
CA GLY A 1151 8.33 3.30 6.93
C GLY A 1151 7.35 3.36 8.11
N ALA A 1152 7.88 3.59 9.32
CA ALA A 1152 7.10 3.48 10.58
C ALA A 1152 6.42 4.80 11.04
N GLY A 1153 6.58 5.88 10.28
CA GLY A 1153 6.09 7.22 10.62
C GLY A 1153 6.23 8.18 9.43
N GLY A 1154 5.95 9.46 9.67
CA GLY A 1154 6.03 10.54 8.67
C GLY A 1154 4.69 10.88 8.02
N ASP A 1155 4.76 11.62 6.91
CA ASP A 1155 3.57 12.12 6.20
C ASP A 1155 2.84 11.02 5.41
N LEU A 1156 1.51 11.18 5.31
CA LEU A 1156 0.66 10.35 4.49
C LEU A 1156 1.00 10.57 3.01
N ARG A 1157 1.30 9.50 2.28
CA ARG A 1157 1.65 9.62 0.86
C ARG A 1157 0.40 9.78 0.01
N PHE A 1158 0.43 10.78 -0.87
CA PHE A 1158 -0.60 11.06 -1.87
C PHE A 1158 -0.03 10.83 -3.28
N GLY A 1159 -0.91 10.74 -4.27
CA GLY A 1159 -0.52 10.56 -5.67
C GLY A 1159 -0.17 9.11 -6.04
N LEU A 1160 0.47 8.95 -7.21
CA LEU A 1160 0.72 7.65 -7.81
C LEU A 1160 2.08 7.09 -7.38
N THR A 1161 2.17 5.77 -7.28
CA THR A 1161 3.43 5.08 -6.94
C THR A 1161 4.45 5.23 -8.06
N GLU A 1162 5.74 5.26 -7.74
CA GLU A 1162 6.82 5.28 -8.73
C GLU A 1162 6.67 4.16 -9.76
N GLN A 1163 6.21 2.97 -9.35
CA GLN A 1163 6.01 1.85 -10.26
C GLN A 1163 4.90 2.09 -11.28
N ALA A 1164 3.90 2.93 -10.98
CA ALA A 1164 2.84 3.28 -11.93
C ALA A 1164 3.30 4.28 -13.01
N VAL A 1165 4.33 5.09 -12.73
CA VAL A 1165 4.74 6.22 -13.58
C VAL A 1165 6.17 6.11 -14.10
N HIS A 1166 7.00 5.20 -13.59
CA HIS A 1166 8.40 5.05 -13.99
C HIS A 1166 8.80 3.58 -14.19
N HIS A 1167 9.75 3.38 -15.11
CA HIS A 1167 10.55 2.17 -15.24
C HIS A 1167 12.03 2.54 -15.36
N ARG A 1168 12.88 1.95 -14.52
CA ARG A 1168 14.34 2.19 -14.56
C ARG A 1168 14.68 3.69 -14.48
N GLY A 1169 14.00 4.42 -13.61
CA GLY A 1169 14.28 5.83 -13.36
C GLY A 1169 13.74 6.82 -14.40
N ALA A 1170 12.98 6.37 -15.40
CA ALA A 1170 12.36 7.26 -16.38
C ALA A 1170 10.87 6.95 -16.60
N PRO A 1171 10.05 7.95 -17.00
CA PRO A 1171 8.68 7.71 -17.45
C PRO A 1171 8.63 6.78 -18.67
N PRO A 1172 7.68 5.83 -18.74
CA PRO A 1172 7.54 4.91 -19.87
C PRO A 1172 6.89 5.57 -21.11
N PHE A 1173 6.21 6.70 -20.92
CA PHE A 1173 5.53 7.48 -21.95
C PHE A 1173 5.93 8.95 -21.83
N PRO A 1174 5.83 9.74 -22.92
CA PRO A 1174 6.01 11.19 -22.85
C PRO A 1174 5.06 11.84 -21.83
N LEU A 1175 5.60 12.72 -21.00
CA LEU A 1175 4.80 13.52 -20.08
C LEU A 1175 4.30 14.75 -20.84
N VAL A 1176 2.98 14.96 -20.84
CA VAL A 1176 2.32 16.05 -21.56
C VAL A 1176 1.16 16.61 -20.76
N ARG A 1177 0.87 17.91 -20.91
CA ARG A 1177 -0.39 18.50 -20.44
C ARG A 1177 -1.53 18.06 -21.35
N LEU A 1178 -2.70 17.81 -20.75
CA LEU A 1178 -3.89 17.35 -21.46
C LEU A 1178 -4.25 18.29 -22.64
N LEU A 1179 -4.51 17.70 -23.79
CA LEU A 1179 -5.17 18.36 -24.91
C LEU A 1179 -6.65 17.96 -24.96
N VAL A 1180 -7.53 18.94 -24.90
CA VAL A 1180 -8.98 18.80 -25.03
C VAL A 1180 -9.38 19.15 -26.46
N VAL A 1181 -10.00 18.22 -27.19
CA VAL A 1181 -10.49 18.40 -28.56
C VAL A 1181 -12.01 18.31 -28.56
N LEU A 1182 -12.69 19.34 -29.07
CA LEU A 1182 -14.16 19.45 -29.05
C LEU A 1182 -14.68 19.64 -30.47
N ALA A 1183 -15.61 18.80 -30.91
CA ALA A 1183 -16.36 19.03 -32.15
C ALA A 1183 -17.57 19.95 -31.89
N ALA A 1184 -17.30 21.22 -31.60
CA ALA A 1184 -18.32 22.24 -31.32
C ALA A 1184 -17.85 23.62 -31.82
N ALA A 1185 -18.78 24.52 -32.10
CA ALA A 1185 -18.45 25.89 -32.49
C ALA A 1185 -17.69 26.66 -31.38
N PRO A 1186 -16.63 27.43 -31.73
CA PRO A 1186 -15.83 28.22 -30.77
C PRO A 1186 -16.68 29.10 -29.83
N GLU A 1187 -17.74 29.70 -30.36
CA GLU A 1187 -18.62 30.61 -29.64
C GLU A 1187 -19.38 29.89 -28.53
N ARG A 1188 -19.77 28.63 -28.75
CA ARG A 1188 -20.43 27.80 -27.74
C ARG A 1188 -19.48 27.39 -26.64
N ILE A 1189 -18.23 27.09 -27.00
CA ILE A 1189 -17.18 26.75 -26.04
C ILE A 1189 -16.87 27.96 -25.16
N ASP A 1190 -16.64 29.15 -25.75
CA ASP A 1190 -16.41 30.38 -24.98
C ASP A 1190 -17.62 30.74 -24.10
N ALA A 1191 -18.85 30.51 -24.56
CA ALA A 1191 -20.05 30.70 -23.74
C ALA A 1191 -20.03 29.83 -22.47
N VAL A 1192 -19.59 28.57 -22.57
CA VAL A 1192 -19.39 27.72 -21.38
C VAL A 1192 -18.24 28.24 -20.51
N LEU A 1193 -17.08 28.56 -21.09
CA LEU A 1193 -15.91 29.05 -20.32
C LEU A 1193 -16.24 30.32 -19.52
N SER A 1194 -17.02 31.25 -20.10
CA SER A 1194 -17.44 32.48 -19.42
C SER A 1194 -18.32 32.25 -18.18
N ARG A 1195 -19.06 31.12 -18.13
CA ARG A 1195 -19.86 30.72 -16.97
C ARG A 1195 -19.04 30.00 -15.90
N HIS A 1196 -17.87 29.49 -16.24
CA HIS A 1196 -17.01 28.67 -15.38
C HIS A 1196 -15.59 29.22 -15.29
N PRO A 1197 -15.34 30.28 -14.47
CA PRO A 1197 -14.04 30.95 -14.38
C PRO A 1197 -12.88 30.01 -14.01
N ASP A 1198 -13.12 29.00 -13.17
CA ASP A 1198 -12.10 28.01 -12.80
C ASP A 1198 -11.66 27.16 -14.00
N LEU A 1199 -12.58 26.84 -14.91
CA LEU A 1199 -12.27 26.12 -16.15
C LEU A 1199 -11.52 27.02 -17.13
N ASP A 1200 -11.94 28.29 -17.27
CA ASP A 1200 -11.24 29.27 -18.09
C ASP A 1200 -9.80 29.53 -17.60
N ALA A 1201 -9.58 29.54 -16.28
CA ALA A 1201 -8.24 29.64 -15.68
C ALA A 1201 -7.33 28.47 -16.07
N LEU A 1202 -7.86 27.25 -16.21
CA LEU A 1202 -7.07 26.09 -16.67
C LEU A 1202 -6.59 26.26 -18.11
N VAL A 1203 -7.42 26.84 -18.98
CA VAL A 1203 -7.09 27.09 -20.39
C VAL A 1203 -6.13 28.27 -20.52
N THR A 1204 -6.47 29.40 -19.91
CA THR A 1204 -5.71 30.65 -20.02
C THR A 1204 -4.38 30.62 -19.26
N GLY A 1205 -4.31 29.86 -18.17
CA GLY A 1205 -3.09 29.57 -17.41
C GLY A 1205 -2.26 28.41 -17.97
N GLU A 1206 -2.63 27.86 -19.12
CA GLU A 1206 -1.94 26.77 -19.83
C GLU A 1206 -1.75 25.47 -19.02
N TRP A 1207 -2.70 25.16 -18.13
CA TRP A 1207 -2.76 23.86 -17.44
C TRP A 1207 -3.25 22.73 -18.35
N LEU A 1208 -4.04 23.09 -19.36
CA LEU A 1208 -4.45 22.23 -20.47
C LEU A 1208 -4.52 23.05 -21.76
N THR A 1209 -4.52 22.38 -22.91
CA THR A 1209 -4.72 23.03 -24.23
C THR A 1209 -6.10 22.66 -24.76
N LEU A 1210 -6.77 23.58 -25.46
CA LEU A 1210 -8.10 23.35 -26.01
C LEU A 1210 -8.13 23.60 -27.53
N TRP A 1211 -8.63 22.62 -28.29
CA TRP A 1211 -8.88 22.68 -29.73
C TRP A 1211 -10.38 22.53 -30.02
N ALA A 1212 -10.88 23.33 -30.95
CA ALA A 1212 -12.21 23.19 -31.53
C ALA A 1212 -12.10 22.69 -32.97
N VAL A 1213 -12.90 21.69 -33.32
CA VAL A 1213 -13.06 21.18 -34.69
C VAL A 1213 -14.39 21.71 -35.21
N ARG A 1214 -14.34 22.72 -36.08
CA ARG A 1214 -15.54 23.34 -36.64
C ARG A 1214 -16.07 22.46 -37.77
N ARG A 1215 -17.30 21.95 -37.60
CA ARG A 1215 -17.90 21.02 -38.59
C ARG A 1215 -18.29 21.68 -39.91
N THR A 1216 -18.50 22.99 -39.93
CA THR A 1216 -18.99 23.69 -41.14
C THR A 1216 -17.94 23.78 -42.25
N ASP A 1217 -16.66 23.83 -41.90
CA ASP A 1217 -15.56 24.03 -42.86
C ASP A 1217 -14.31 23.17 -42.53
N GLY A 1218 -14.45 22.22 -41.59
CA GLY A 1218 -13.37 21.33 -41.17
C GLY A 1218 -12.21 22.03 -40.44
N GLN A 1219 -12.31 23.32 -40.13
CA GLN A 1219 -11.19 24.07 -39.56
C GLN A 1219 -10.95 23.67 -38.10
N VAL A 1220 -9.67 23.40 -37.78
CA VAL A 1220 -9.23 23.16 -36.40
C VAL A 1220 -8.62 24.44 -35.83
N LEU A 1221 -9.18 24.89 -34.70
CA LEU A 1221 -8.81 26.14 -34.02
C LEU A 1221 -8.26 25.83 -32.63
N ARG A 1222 -7.14 26.47 -32.24
CA ARG A 1222 -6.58 26.42 -30.88
C ARG A 1222 -7.01 27.64 -30.07
N ARG A 1223 -7.51 27.42 -28.86
CA ARG A 1223 -7.76 28.50 -27.89
C ARG A 1223 -6.46 28.88 -27.17
N THR A 1224 -6.11 30.16 -27.20
CA THR A 1224 -5.02 30.77 -26.44
C THR A 1224 -5.56 31.94 -25.60
N ARG A 1225 -4.74 32.56 -24.75
CA ARG A 1225 -5.14 33.74 -23.97
C ARG A 1225 -5.61 34.92 -24.83
N THR A 1226 -5.19 35.01 -26.09
CA THR A 1226 -5.55 36.09 -27.02
C THR A 1226 -6.74 35.76 -27.94
N GLY A 1227 -7.34 34.56 -27.79
CA GLY A 1227 -8.50 34.13 -28.57
C GLY A 1227 -8.26 32.82 -29.33
N TRP A 1228 -9.06 32.56 -30.36
CA TRP A 1228 -8.94 31.37 -31.22
C TRP A 1228 -8.01 31.63 -32.39
N HIS A 1229 -7.11 30.68 -32.66
CA HIS A 1229 -6.13 30.75 -33.74
C HIS A 1229 -6.17 29.46 -34.56
N PRO A 1230 -6.21 29.51 -35.91
CA PRO A 1230 -6.12 28.30 -36.73
C PRO A 1230 -4.85 27.51 -36.47
N LEU A 1231 -4.97 26.17 -36.46
CA LEU A 1231 -3.78 25.33 -36.51
C LEU A 1231 -3.11 25.45 -37.89
N PRO A 1232 -1.77 25.56 -37.95
CA PRO A 1232 -1.07 25.62 -39.22
C PRO A 1232 -1.28 24.33 -40.02
N VAL A 1233 -1.73 24.47 -41.27
CA VAL A 1233 -1.82 23.34 -42.21
C VAL A 1233 -0.40 22.88 -42.56
N PRO A 1234 -0.07 21.58 -42.50
CA PRO A 1234 1.26 21.10 -42.87
C PRO A 1234 1.58 21.48 -44.31
N GLY A 1235 2.64 22.28 -44.51
CA GLY A 1235 3.17 22.57 -45.84
C GLY A 1235 3.61 21.28 -46.52
N SER A 1236 3.42 21.19 -47.84
CA SER A 1236 3.62 20.03 -48.73
C SER A 1236 5.03 19.40 -48.76
N ASP A 1237 5.95 19.79 -47.87
CA ASP A 1237 7.36 19.37 -47.84
C ASP A 1237 7.68 18.32 -46.76
N ARG A 1238 6.72 17.92 -45.92
CA ARG A 1238 6.88 16.75 -45.04
C ARG A 1238 6.33 15.53 -45.77
N GLY A 1239 7.22 14.66 -46.24
CA GLY A 1239 6.86 13.44 -46.96
C GLY A 1239 5.74 12.68 -46.26
N ARG A 1240 4.66 12.38 -47.00
CA ARG A 1240 3.48 11.64 -46.52
C ARG A 1240 3.93 10.33 -45.86
N SER A 1241 3.95 10.27 -44.53
CA SER A 1241 3.99 9.01 -43.82
C SER A 1241 2.65 8.31 -44.02
N ALA A 1242 2.66 7.05 -44.43
CA ALA A 1242 1.46 6.25 -44.68
C ALA A 1242 0.46 6.30 -43.51
N PRO A 1243 -0.86 6.23 -43.77
CA PRO A 1243 -1.87 6.16 -42.71
C PRO A 1243 -1.67 4.85 -41.94
N GLY A 1244 -1.22 4.97 -40.69
CA GLY A 1244 -0.95 3.81 -39.85
C GLY A 1244 -0.11 4.15 -38.63
N SER A 1245 -0.80 4.37 -37.50
CA SER A 1245 -0.29 4.75 -36.17
C SER A 1245 0.12 6.23 -36.02
N ILE A 1246 -0.70 6.97 -35.27
CA ILE A 1246 -0.58 8.42 -35.00
C ILE A 1246 0.40 8.67 -33.85
N VAL A 1247 0.71 7.67 -33.02
CA VAL A 1247 1.69 7.79 -31.94
C VAL A 1247 2.57 6.56 -31.90
N ARG A 1248 3.77 6.61 -32.51
CA ARG A 1248 4.86 5.68 -32.18
C ARG A 1248 5.99 6.43 -31.51
N VAL A 1249 5.88 6.59 -30.20
CA VAL A 1249 7.04 6.88 -29.34
C VAL A 1249 7.25 5.65 -28.45
N GLY A 1250 7.88 4.63 -29.03
CA GLY A 1250 8.45 3.57 -28.22
C GLY A 1250 9.68 4.10 -27.47
N PRO A 1251 10.01 3.58 -26.28
CA PRO A 1251 11.30 3.85 -25.66
C PRO A 1251 12.39 3.34 -26.58
N ASP A 1252 13.27 4.23 -27.05
CA ASP A 1252 14.43 3.86 -27.84
C ASP A 1252 15.27 2.82 -27.05
N PRO A 1253 15.45 1.58 -27.53
CA PRO A 1253 16.24 0.58 -26.82
C PRO A 1253 17.76 0.89 -26.80
N GLY A 1254 18.22 1.92 -27.51
CA GLY A 1254 19.64 2.16 -27.81
C GLY A 1254 20.40 3.12 -26.88
N ALA A 1255 19.76 3.95 -26.07
CA ALA A 1255 20.47 4.94 -25.25
C ALA A 1255 20.87 4.36 -23.87
N GLY A 1256 21.88 3.50 -23.83
CA GLY A 1256 22.29 2.88 -22.56
C GLY A 1256 23.51 1.96 -22.60
N SER A 1257 24.55 2.30 -23.35
CA SER A 1257 25.84 1.60 -23.24
C SER A 1257 27.00 2.60 -23.29
N GLY A 1258 27.36 3.16 -22.13
CA GLY A 1258 28.57 3.98 -22.06
C GLY A 1258 28.66 4.97 -20.90
N SER A 1259 28.54 4.53 -19.64
CA SER A 1259 29.52 4.91 -18.61
C SER A 1259 29.20 4.18 -17.31
N THR A 1260 30.22 3.49 -16.83
CA THR A 1260 30.28 2.84 -15.52
C THR A 1260 30.64 3.86 -14.44
N ASP A 1261 30.06 3.65 -13.25
CA ASP A 1261 30.66 3.99 -11.97
C ASP A 1261 30.86 5.48 -11.63
N ARG A 1262 29.76 6.21 -11.42
CA ARG A 1262 29.73 7.30 -10.42
C ARG A 1262 28.46 7.19 -9.59
N ASP A 1263 28.64 7.07 -8.28
CA ASP A 1263 27.59 7.09 -7.26
C ASP A 1263 26.77 8.39 -7.40
N PRO A 1264 25.47 8.34 -7.72
CA PRO A 1264 24.68 9.56 -7.84
C PRO A 1264 24.31 10.02 -6.43
N GLY A 1265 24.84 11.17 -6.01
CA GLY A 1265 24.47 11.82 -4.76
C GLY A 1265 22.96 12.12 -4.67
N PRO A 1266 22.42 12.33 -3.46
CA PRO A 1266 21.00 12.55 -3.25
C PRO A 1266 20.64 13.98 -3.67
N GLY A 1267 20.23 14.21 -4.93
CA GLY A 1267 19.91 15.57 -5.35
C GLY A 1267 19.45 15.85 -6.77
N ARG A 1268 19.18 14.86 -7.63
CA ARG A 1268 18.61 15.14 -8.97
C ARG A 1268 17.58 14.10 -9.41
N LEU A 1269 16.32 14.52 -9.49
CA LEU A 1269 15.32 14.04 -10.45
C LEU A 1269 14.34 15.20 -10.72
N LEU A 1270 14.60 15.93 -11.81
CA LEU A 1270 13.60 16.33 -12.79
C LEU A 1270 14.20 15.73 -14.06
N VAL A 1271 13.48 14.80 -14.70
CA VAL A 1271 13.81 14.01 -15.90
C VAL A 1271 15.12 14.39 -16.61
N PRO A 1272 16.06 13.47 -16.92
CA PRO A 1272 17.18 13.80 -17.81
C PRO A 1272 16.59 14.32 -19.11
N VAL A 1273 16.74 15.63 -19.35
CA VAL A 1273 16.46 16.22 -20.67
C VAL A 1273 17.36 15.47 -21.65
N PRO A 1274 16.79 14.88 -22.73
CA PRO A 1274 17.58 14.13 -23.71
C PRO A 1274 18.73 14.96 -24.27
#